data_AF-A0A8J6EWI3-F1
#
_entry.id   AF-A0A8J6EWI3-F1
#
_cell.length_a   1.000
_cell.length_b   1.000
_cell.length_c   1.000
_cell.angle_alpha   90.00
_cell.angle_beta   90.00
_cell.angle_gamma   90.00
#
_symmetry.space_group_name_H-M   'P 1'
#
loop_
_entity.id
_entity.type
_entity.pdbx_description
1 polymer ?
#
loop_
_entity_poly.entity_id
_entity_poly.type
_entity_poly.pdbx_seq_one_letter_code
_entity_poly.pdbx_strand_id
1 'polypeptide(L)'
;MENYILYEEVGKGSKSVVYKGRRKGTVNFVAILRVDKSKRAEATNWVRLTFHVKHKNVVTFYEWYETSNHLWLVVELCTGGSLETVIGQDEHLPEDTIREFAVDIISGLHYVHELGILFCDLSPRKILLDGPGTLKLTNFSFSKAEGENLEEFFAMVGSEENVGDAGECTPRQKLRNGIKGSPVYAAPEIIKGADFSISSDLWSLGCILYEMFTGRPPFFSESFSELLEKIVNEDFSPPKGASSAEPSPEFHSLLSGLLQKDPLKRFTWTELLSHSFWKGAFTGVDRSVPDVSSPRINTEAAESDTKDSPETLGNLHKSFKIENPENLRPKSALNGESNEAIFSLSSYSTPRASTATTKLSTLLQPSDTVHQSVLATSDVPKVMVENKCTSQEDLQRRIKSLLFTDADLIVSPIIDNPKIMKPTPIRFDGKALGHPVYSGEKLSSLKEPEWTNFLTQLCCLLDSAEKAAPRAKLNLLCYLCTVSGHKEVATRLINSPMFPSLIQQLRGAPNWDIRTKVVRVIGLLAAHTSELKENVPVIEAITLLTELIRDNFRNSKLKQCLLPTLGELIYTIAIQEGKKAPPREIWTVPLAAYTLLMRCLREGEEPIIHHMTAKIIENVCTTVTAHVQGFLNAEIGPALWYLFTHSTVDSLRITAISALCRITHHAPSAFQSVIEKVGLVSVISTLVTGIAKVQQYMLTMFATMLSAGIHLQRLTQEKDFVTKIVRLLESPSTAIRAKAFLVILQVLINNKEMLLLCCQSRLVMYIERDSRKTTPGKEQQSVNEYLSVSLDLLIHHIVHELPGILDGILSCLSNVSGRKHPSTVQAKQLKMCLPNMAVILHLVTSQVFRPQVITDEFIYNYGALLNQIKSVDTGETNLEGAVGQAASDELIRTALSVFEAVTQHPVLLTLHHSPVVDAILPPLVSLVCSQNVEWRLFSLRLLAETTSLLVNHEAAADGRDEGIQSNITFLSLVRKSLLPQYDRILLEPDPVPVYAVKLLVALTDYSPVLIRDIEGCSLVPVLFQVILTHQDNVLGNLIQNAISLLYNLVAQKDTNMKLLYEHGLVHHVSNLIVETAALYLDDDKSRLKAANAQLLSLLDVLHCILKYTSGVVRVVIQAQKSGQGGDTQAAEELLIVNKPLTDLINLLVQLIPSEDPEIYENSSQCLSLMVQLYGGDNQDSMTPDNMESFVQVLLSKREPKQQKLLLRVIKRLITSNEKHLDSMKNDGDLLIRALQRLTQESSLNKDIAVTSLASEILGAVGRR
;
A
#
# COMPACT_ATOMS: atom_id res chain seq x y z
N MET A 1 -0.52 -12.34 -1.92
CA MET A 1 -0.16 -13.35 -0.89
C MET A 1 -1.32 -14.19 -0.34
N GLU A 2 -2.56 -13.68 -0.27
CA GLU A 2 -3.71 -14.42 0.28
C GLU A 2 -4.04 -15.74 -0.45
N ASN A 3 -3.66 -15.84 -1.72
CA ASN A 3 -3.83 -17.03 -2.56
C ASN A 3 -2.85 -18.18 -2.26
N TYR A 4 -1.90 -17.97 -1.35
CA TYR A 4 -0.86 -18.95 -1.03
C TYR A 4 -0.93 -19.36 0.44
N ILE A 5 -0.63 -20.63 0.71
CA ILE A 5 -0.32 -21.14 2.05
C ILE A 5 1.19 -21.20 2.16
N LEU A 6 1.76 -20.54 3.16
CA LEU A 6 3.18 -20.63 3.47
C LEU A 6 3.41 -21.81 4.42
N TYR A 7 4.47 -22.56 4.18
CA TYR A 7 4.95 -23.68 4.98
C TYR A 7 6.32 -23.33 5.60
N GLU A 8 7.26 -24.28 5.59
CA GLU A 8 8.60 -24.12 6.14
C GLU A 8 9.46 -23.11 5.37
N GLU A 9 10.40 -22.49 6.09
CA GLU A 9 11.51 -21.76 5.51
C GLU A 9 12.47 -22.75 4.85
N VAL A 10 12.77 -22.54 3.57
CA VAL A 10 13.67 -23.39 2.77
C VAL A 10 15.01 -22.71 2.45
N GLY A 11 15.13 -21.41 2.70
CA GLY A 11 16.38 -20.68 2.52
C GLY A 11 16.34 -19.26 3.04
N LYS A 12 17.50 -18.71 3.39
CA LYS A 12 17.66 -17.35 3.92
C LYS A 12 18.82 -16.63 3.25
N GLY A 13 18.60 -15.34 2.94
CA GLY A 13 19.59 -14.44 2.38
C GLY A 13 19.65 -13.11 3.14
N SER A 14 20.57 -12.24 2.74
CA SER A 14 20.64 -10.88 3.30
C SER A 14 19.35 -10.13 2.95
N LYS A 15 18.56 -9.79 3.99
CA LYS A 15 17.25 -9.15 3.87
C LYS A 15 16.22 -9.90 2.98
N SER A 16 16.35 -11.23 2.88
CA SER A 16 15.39 -12.07 2.14
C SER A 16 15.19 -13.44 2.80
N VAL A 17 13.98 -13.98 2.74
CA VAL A 17 13.63 -15.32 3.25
C VAL A 17 12.81 -16.06 2.22
N VAL A 18 13.09 -17.34 1.98
CA VAL A 18 12.39 -18.19 1.02
C VAL A 18 11.55 -19.21 1.78
N TYR A 19 10.26 -19.24 1.50
CA TYR A 19 9.32 -20.20 2.05
C TYR A 19 8.87 -21.19 0.99
N LYS A 20 8.65 -22.44 1.39
CA LYS A 20 7.82 -23.33 0.59
C LYS A 20 6.37 -22.85 0.68
N GLY A 21 5.70 -22.80 -0.46
CA GLY A 21 4.32 -22.35 -0.56
C GLY A 21 3.47 -23.32 -1.35
N ARG A 22 2.15 -23.21 -1.20
CA ARG A 22 1.16 -23.88 -2.08
C ARG A 22 0.07 -22.91 -2.46
N ARG A 23 -0.29 -22.85 -3.74
CA ARG A 23 -1.42 -22.05 -4.20
C ARG A 23 -2.73 -22.69 -3.71
N LYS A 24 -3.52 -21.94 -2.93
CA LYS A 24 -4.82 -22.37 -2.40
C LYS A 24 -5.73 -22.81 -3.55
N GLY A 25 -6.50 -23.87 -3.31
CA GLY A 25 -7.33 -24.50 -4.34
C GLY A 25 -6.58 -25.42 -5.32
N THR A 26 -5.24 -25.46 -5.29
CA THR A 26 -4.43 -26.36 -6.14
C THR A 26 -3.47 -27.21 -5.31
N VAL A 27 -2.88 -28.24 -5.91
CA VAL A 27 -1.78 -29.02 -5.31
C VAL A 27 -0.40 -28.50 -5.74
N ASN A 28 -0.34 -27.34 -6.40
CA ASN A 28 0.89 -26.80 -6.96
C ASN A 28 1.73 -26.14 -5.85
N PHE A 29 2.89 -26.72 -5.58
CA PHE A 29 3.88 -26.16 -4.67
C PHE A 29 4.79 -25.17 -5.40
N VAL A 30 5.18 -24.12 -4.70
CA VAL A 30 5.97 -22.98 -5.21
C VAL A 30 7.00 -22.54 -4.18
N ALA A 31 8.06 -21.87 -4.61
CA ALA A 31 8.95 -21.15 -3.73
C ALA A 31 8.49 -19.69 -3.64
N ILE A 32 8.33 -19.17 -2.42
CA ILE A 32 7.84 -17.83 -2.13
C ILE A 32 8.96 -17.05 -1.44
N LEU A 33 9.60 -16.14 -2.18
CA LEU A 33 10.65 -15.28 -1.69
C LEU A 33 10.05 -14.01 -1.08
N ARG A 34 10.21 -13.83 0.22
CA ARG A 34 9.95 -12.58 0.94
C ARG A 34 11.22 -11.72 0.91
N VAL A 35 11.14 -10.56 0.29
CA VAL A 35 12.26 -9.62 0.09
C VAL A 35 11.93 -8.28 0.74
N ASP A 36 12.88 -7.68 1.43
CA ASP A 36 12.74 -6.34 2.01
C ASP A 36 12.57 -5.27 0.91
N LYS A 37 11.76 -4.24 1.15
CA LYS A 37 11.51 -3.18 0.16
C LYS A 37 12.77 -2.41 -0.24
N SER A 38 13.79 -2.36 0.62
CA SER A 38 15.10 -1.76 0.27
C SER A 38 15.80 -2.46 -0.91
N LYS A 39 15.37 -3.67 -1.29
CA LYS A 39 15.87 -4.44 -2.44
C LYS A 39 14.93 -4.42 -3.65
N ARG A 40 14.07 -3.41 -3.77
CA ARG A 40 13.12 -3.29 -4.90
C ARG A 40 13.82 -3.35 -6.25
N ALA A 41 14.91 -2.60 -6.44
CA ALA A 41 15.65 -2.60 -7.70
C ALA A 41 16.14 -4.00 -8.12
N GLU A 42 16.70 -4.77 -7.18
CA GLU A 42 17.15 -6.16 -7.39
C GLU A 42 15.98 -7.10 -7.75
N ALA A 43 14.84 -6.94 -7.09
CA ALA A 43 13.63 -7.73 -7.32
C ALA A 43 13.00 -7.42 -8.68
N THR A 44 12.84 -6.13 -9.01
CA THR A 44 12.30 -5.68 -10.30
C THR A 44 13.19 -6.14 -11.46
N ASN A 45 14.52 -6.11 -11.28
CA ASN A 45 15.46 -6.60 -12.28
C ASN A 45 15.28 -8.10 -12.58
N TRP A 46 15.11 -8.91 -11.55
CA TRP A 46 14.86 -10.33 -11.73
C TRP A 46 13.53 -10.54 -12.48
N VAL A 47 12.45 -9.90 -12.04
CA VAL A 47 11.13 -10.06 -12.64
C VAL A 47 11.13 -9.65 -14.12
N ARG A 48 11.67 -8.47 -14.48
CA ARG A 48 11.66 -8.00 -15.87
C ARG A 48 12.40 -8.93 -16.84
N LEU A 49 13.51 -9.54 -16.39
CA LEU A 49 14.32 -10.42 -17.22
C LEU A 49 13.72 -11.81 -17.35
N THR A 50 12.94 -12.27 -16.36
CA THR A 50 12.42 -13.64 -16.31
C THR A 50 10.92 -13.77 -16.61
N PHE A 51 10.20 -12.66 -16.77
CA PHE A 51 8.74 -12.64 -16.93
C PHE A 51 8.23 -13.53 -18.09
N HIS A 52 8.95 -13.56 -19.21
CA HIS A 52 8.62 -14.35 -20.40
C HIS A 52 9.53 -15.56 -20.62
N VAL A 53 10.43 -15.84 -19.68
CA VAL A 53 11.43 -16.92 -19.80
C VAL A 53 10.81 -18.24 -19.36
N LYS A 54 10.74 -19.21 -20.28
CA LYS A 54 10.30 -20.58 -20.01
C LYS A 54 11.31 -21.56 -20.58
N HIS A 55 12.09 -22.20 -19.72
CA HIS A 55 13.09 -23.18 -20.13
C HIS A 55 13.29 -24.22 -19.02
N LYS A 56 13.57 -25.48 -19.38
CA LYS A 56 13.69 -26.58 -18.40
C LYS A 56 14.79 -26.33 -17.35
N ASN A 57 15.85 -25.62 -17.74
CA ASN A 57 17.02 -25.30 -16.90
C ASN A 57 17.03 -23.85 -16.38
N VAL A 58 15.88 -23.16 -16.39
CA VAL A 58 15.74 -21.82 -15.77
C VAL A 58 14.52 -21.85 -14.86
N VAL A 59 14.66 -21.39 -13.62
CA VAL A 59 13.57 -21.35 -12.65
C VAL A 59 12.42 -20.50 -13.20
N THR A 60 11.24 -21.11 -13.31
CA THR A 60 10.07 -20.42 -13.87
C THR A 60 9.56 -19.36 -12.90
N PHE A 61 9.43 -18.12 -13.37
CA PHE A 61 8.73 -17.06 -12.65
C PHE A 61 7.21 -17.22 -12.81
N TYR A 62 6.46 -17.07 -11.72
CA TYR A 62 4.99 -17.11 -11.76
C TYR A 62 4.37 -15.74 -11.53
N GLU A 63 4.55 -15.20 -10.33
CA GLU A 63 3.84 -14.00 -9.86
C GLU A 63 4.72 -13.24 -8.87
N TRP A 64 4.47 -11.95 -8.69
CA TRP A 64 5.06 -11.18 -7.60
C TRP A 64 4.06 -10.16 -7.04
N TYR A 65 4.19 -9.87 -5.75
CA TYR A 65 3.28 -9.04 -4.99
C TYR A 65 4.04 -8.10 -4.09
N GLU A 66 3.38 -7.00 -3.72
CA GLU A 66 3.86 -6.09 -2.69
C GLU A 66 2.85 -6.05 -1.54
N THR A 67 3.36 -6.17 -0.31
CA THR A 67 2.60 -5.91 0.92
C THR A 67 3.17 -4.67 1.62
N SER A 68 2.59 -4.30 2.77
CA SER A 68 3.00 -3.07 3.50
C SER A 68 4.51 -3.00 3.76
N ASN A 69 5.14 -4.14 4.06
CA ASN A 69 6.53 -4.17 4.55
C ASN A 69 7.49 -4.97 3.65
N HIS A 70 7.00 -5.74 2.67
CA HIS A 70 7.84 -6.67 1.90
C HIS A 70 7.37 -6.82 0.45
N LEU A 71 8.30 -7.14 -0.44
CA LEU A 71 8.07 -7.69 -1.76
C LEU A 71 8.02 -9.22 -1.68
N TRP A 72 7.19 -9.85 -2.49
CA TRP A 72 6.99 -11.29 -2.50
C TRP A 72 7.10 -11.80 -3.93
N LEU A 73 8.09 -12.63 -4.23
CA LEU A 73 8.26 -13.26 -5.55
C LEU A 73 7.86 -14.73 -5.43
N VAL A 74 7.00 -15.18 -6.34
CA VAL A 74 6.53 -16.57 -6.42
C VAL A 74 7.15 -17.20 -7.66
N VAL A 75 7.98 -18.22 -7.43
CA VAL A 75 8.73 -18.93 -8.46
C VAL A 75 8.58 -20.44 -8.28
N GLU A 76 9.07 -21.19 -9.26
CA GLU A 76 9.15 -22.65 -9.22
C GLU A 76 9.91 -23.17 -7.98
N LEU A 77 9.34 -24.20 -7.33
CA LEU A 77 9.98 -24.84 -6.19
C LEU A 77 10.95 -25.93 -6.66
N CYS A 78 12.24 -25.71 -6.47
CA CYS A 78 13.27 -26.74 -6.62
C CYS A 78 13.52 -27.40 -5.26
N THR A 79 13.29 -28.71 -5.16
CA THR A 79 13.32 -29.43 -3.87
C THR A 79 14.66 -30.06 -3.53
N GLY A 80 15.60 -30.14 -4.47
CA GLY A 80 16.91 -30.79 -4.32
C GLY A 80 18.01 -29.88 -3.75
N GLY A 81 17.69 -28.66 -3.33
CA GLY A 81 18.67 -27.73 -2.78
C GLY A 81 19.51 -27.01 -3.86
N SER A 82 20.62 -26.42 -3.44
CA SER A 82 21.55 -25.71 -4.34
C SER A 82 22.74 -26.58 -4.71
N LEU A 83 23.36 -26.33 -5.87
CA LEU A 83 24.57 -27.02 -6.29
C LEU A 83 25.72 -26.81 -5.28
N GLU A 84 25.80 -25.64 -4.64
CA GLU A 84 26.72 -25.38 -3.52
C GLU A 84 26.55 -26.41 -2.39
N THR A 85 25.31 -26.75 -2.05
CA THR A 85 25.01 -27.76 -1.02
C THR A 85 25.41 -29.16 -1.47
N VAL A 86 25.21 -29.50 -2.75
CA VAL A 86 25.61 -30.79 -3.31
C VAL A 86 27.13 -30.94 -3.30
N ILE A 87 27.87 -29.95 -3.80
CA ILE A 87 29.34 -29.95 -3.79
C ILE A 87 29.86 -30.02 -2.34
N GLY A 88 29.26 -29.27 -1.41
CA GLY A 88 29.66 -29.30 -0.01
C GLY A 88 29.36 -30.61 0.72
N GLN A 89 28.39 -31.40 0.25
CA GLN A 89 28.05 -32.72 0.82
C GLN A 89 28.89 -33.84 0.23
N ASP A 90 29.06 -33.86 -1.09
CA ASP A 90 29.77 -34.92 -1.80
C ASP A 90 31.28 -34.69 -1.84
N GLU A 91 31.73 -33.49 -1.46
CA GLU A 91 33.09 -32.93 -1.58
C GLU A 91 33.61 -32.85 -3.03
N HIS A 92 33.31 -33.83 -3.88
CA HIS A 92 33.66 -33.86 -5.29
C HIS A 92 32.66 -34.71 -6.08
N LEU A 93 32.41 -34.35 -7.34
CA LEU A 93 31.50 -35.06 -8.22
C LEU A 93 32.24 -35.90 -9.28
N PRO A 94 31.77 -37.12 -9.60
CA PRO A 94 32.31 -37.90 -10.71
C PRO A 94 32.17 -37.15 -12.04
N GLU A 95 33.15 -37.28 -12.93
CA GLU A 95 33.18 -36.57 -14.21
C GLU A 95 31.92 -36.81 -15.07
N ASP A 96 31.36 -38.02 -15.04
CA ASP A 96 30.11 -38.33 -15.75
C ASP A 96 28.91 -37.55 -15.19
N THR A 97 28.81 -37.41 -13.86
CA THR A 97 27.80 -36.56 -13.20
C THR A 97 28.04 -35.09 -13.51
N ILE A 98 29.29 -34.63 -13.53
CA ILE A 98 29.65 -33.27 -13.94
C ILE A 98 29.19 -33.02 -15.37
N ARG A 99 29.38 -33.97 -16.29
CA ARG A 99 28.91 -33.84 -17.68
C ARG A 99 27.40 -33.67 -17.74
N GLU A 100 26.63 -34.49 -17.03
CA GLU A 100 25.16 -34.39 -17.00
C GLU A 100 24.69 -33.05 -16.46
N PHE A 101 25.25 -32.63 -15.33
CA PHE A 101 24.94 -31.35 -14.70
C PHE A 101 25.36 -30.16 -15.56
N ALA A 102 26.53 -30.22 -16.17
CA ALA A 102 27.03 -29.16 -17.04
C ALA A 102 26.20 -29.02 -18.32
N VAL A 103 25.65 -30.11 -18.87
CA VAL A 103 24.72 -30.05 -20.01
C VAL A 103 23.48 -29.22 -19.66
N ASP A 104 22.95 -29.38 -18.46
CA ASP A 104 21.79 -28.61 -17.98
C ASP A 104 22.14 -27.12 -17.78
N ILE A 105 23.29 -26.83 -17.15
CA ILE A 105 23.76 -25.44 -16.96
C ILE A 105 23.98 -24.76 -18.30
N ILE A 106 24.66 -25.43 -19.24
CA ILE A 106 24.94 -24.94 -20.60
C ILE A 106 23.64 -24.69 -21.36
N SER A 107 22.69 -25.63 -21.31
CA SER A 107 21.40 -25.48 -21.99
C SER A 107 20.63 -24.25 -21.47
N GLY A 108 20.62 -24.04 -20.15
CA GLY A 108 20.01 -22.85 -19.54
C GLY A 108 20.73 -21.55 -19.89
N LEU A 109 22.06 -21.53 -19.78
CA LEU A 109 22.87 -20.34 -20.02
C LEU A 109 22.88 -19.93 -21.50
N HIS A 110 22.92 -20.90 -22.42
CA HIS A 110 22.83 -20.66 -23.85
C HIS A 110 21.51 -19.99 -24.22
N TYR A 111 20.39 -20.52 -23.71
CA TYR A 111 19.07 -19.95 -23.92
C TYR A 111 18.96 -18.50 -23.39
N VAL A 112 19.53 -18.23 -22.21
CA VAL A 112 19.55 -16.88 -21.63
C VAL A 112 20.38 -15.91 -22.50
N HIS A 113 21.52 -16.36 -23.01
CA HIS A 113 22.35 -15.55 -23.92
C HIS A 113 21.70 -15.33 -25.29
N GLU A 114 20.96 -16.30 -25.84
CA GLU A 114 20.17 -16.13 -27.08
C GLU A 114 19.10 -15.05 -26.95
N LEU A 115 18.54 -14.86 -25.75
CA LEU A 115 17.62 -13.78 -25.43
C LEU A 115 18.31 -12.42 -25.24
N GLY A 116 19.64 -12.34 -25.34
CA GLY A 116 20.43 -11.11 -25.12
C GLY A 116 20.58 -10.74 -23.65
N ILE A 117 20.42 -11.70 -22.73
CA ILE A 117 20.57 -11.50 -21.28
C ILE A 117 21.92 -12.08 -20.86
N LEU A 118 22.68 -11.32 -20.07
CA LEU A 118 23.90 -11.77 -19.41
C LEU A 118 23.57 -12.11 -17.96
N PHE A 119 24.05 -13.25 -17.47
CA PHE A 119 23.73 -13.74 -16.13
C PHE A 119 24.51 -12.97 -15.04
N CYS A 120 25.78 -12.65 -15.31
CA CYS A 120 26.71 -11.78 -14.56
C CYS A 120 27.11 -12.23 -13.13
N ASP A 121 26.37 -13.14 -12.49
CA ASP A 121 26.68 -13.62 -11.14
C ASP A 121 26.48 -15.14 -11.02
N LEU A 122 27.03 -15.88 -12.00
CA LEU A 122 26.91 -17.33 -12.08
C LEU A 122 27.76 -17.99 -10.98
N SER A 123 27.10 -18.70 -10.06
CA SER A 123 27.74 -19.35 -8.92
C SER A 123 26.94 -20.60 -8.48
N PRO A 124 27.55 -21.58 -7.80
CA PRO A 124 26.86 -22.82 -7.40
C PRO A 124 25.63 -22.57 -6.51
N ARG A 125 25.64 -21.50 -5.70
CA ARG A 125 24.51 -21.11 -4.85
C ARG A 125 23.26 -20.68 -5.66
N LYS A 126 23.45 -20.24 -6.91
CA LYS A 126 22.39 -19.78 -7.82
C LYS A 126 21.98 -20.82 -8.86
N ILE A 127 22.39 -22.07 -8.67
CA ILE A 127 21.96 -23.19 -9.48
C ILE A 127 21.25 -24.17 -8.55
N LEU A 128 19.96 -24.40 -8.79
CA LEU A 128 19.11 -25.25 -7.96
C LEU A 128 18.89 -26.60 -8.63
N LEU A 129 18.68 -27.62 -7.80
CA LEU A 129 18.38 -28.97 -8.24
C LEU A 129 16.88 -29.26 -8.07
N ASP A 130 16.22 -29.72 -9.13
CA ASP A 130 14.83 -30.18 -9.08
C ASP A 130 14.76 -31.71 -9.28
N GLY A 131 14.15 -32.40 -8.31
CA GLY A 131 14.07 -33.86 -8.31
C GLY A 131 15.44 -34.56 -8.34
N PRO A 132 15.57 -35.72 -9.00
CA PRO A 132 16.78 -36.54 -8.97
C PRO A 132 17.95 -36.05 -9.84
N GLY A 133 17.90 -34.84 -10.44
CA GLY A 133 19.10 -34.34 -11.14
C GLY A 133 18.97 -33.19 -12.14
N THR A 134 17.82 -32.51 -12.28
CA THR A 134 17.73 -31.40 -13.25
C THR A 134 18.22 -30.10 -12.63
N LEU A 135 19.27 -29.50 -13.19
CA LEU A 135 19.79 -28.21 -12.72
C LEU A 135 19.05 -27.04 -13.38
N LYS A 136 18.74 -26.03 -12.57
CA LYS A 136 18.04 -24.80 -12.99
C LYS A 136 18.74 -23.55 -12.49
N LEU A 137 18.96 -22.60 -13.39
CA LEU A 137 19.46 -21.26 -13.07
C LEU A 137 18.41 -20.45 -12.31
N THR A 138 18.80 -19.78 -11.23
CA THR A 138 17.92 -18.94 -10.41
C THR A 138 18.56 -17.59 -10.07
N ASN A 139 17.78 -16.65 -9.54
CA ASN A 139 18.26 -15.37 -9.01
C ASN A 139 18.96 -14.45 -10.04
N PHE A 140 18.15 -13.86 -10.92
CA PHE A 140 18.56 -12.90 -11.96
C PHE A 140 18.65 -11.45 -11.44
N SER A 141 18.83 -11.24 -10.13
CA SER A 141 18.83 -9.90 -9.53
C SER A 141 19.99 -9.00 -10.01
N PHE A 142 21.11 -9.58 -10.44
CA PHE A 142 22.27 -8.85 -10.97
C PHE A 142 22.51 -9.10 -12.47
N SER A 143 21.63 -9.85 -13.12
CA SER A 143 21.67 -10.07 -14.56
C SER A 143 21.33 -8.77 -15.29
N LYS A 144 21.76 -8.64 -16.55
CA LYS A 144 21.50 -7.43 -17.34
C LYS A 144 21.32 -7.77 -18.80
N ALA A 145 20.64 -6.92 -19.55
CA ALA A 145 20.65 -7.03 -21.01
C ALA A 145 22.03 -6.62 -21.54
N GLU A 146 22.45 -7.23 -22.65
CA GLU A 146 23.72 -6.88 -23.30
C GLU A 146 23.74 -5.38 -23.68
N GLY A 147 24.79 -4.66 -23.28
CA GLY A 147 24.94 -3.22 -23.49
C GLY A 147 24.14 -2.31 -22.53
N GLU A 148 23.49 -2.86 -21.51
CA GLU A 148 22.75 -2.09 -20.49
C GLU A 148 23.63 -1.67 -19.31
N ASN A 149 23.43 -0.43 -18.81
CA ASN A 149 24.01 0.05 -17.57
C ASN A 149 23.08 -0.27 -16.38
N LEU A 150 23.41 -1.33 -15.63
CA LEU A 150 22.61 -1.78 -14.50
C LEU A 150 22.57 -0.75 -13.34
N GLU A 151 23.56 0.13 -13.20
CA GLU A 151 23.57 1.17 -12.17
C GLU A 151 22.51 2.25 -12.43
N GLU A 152 22.38 2.69 -13.67
CA GLU A 152 21.34 3.63 -14.09
C GLU A 152 19.94 3.05 -13.85
N PHE A 153 19.75 1.76 -14.17
CA PHE A 153 18.48 1.07 -13.90
C PHE A 153 18.16 1.03 -12.39
N PHE A 154 19.12 0.69 -11.54
CA PHE A 154 18.90 0.66 -10.09
C PHE A 154 18.61 2.05 -9.51
N ALA A 155 19.27 3.09 -10.02
CA ALA A 155 19.01 4.47 -9.61
C ALA A 155 17.59 4.92 -9.99
N MET A 156 17.13 4.59 -11.20
CA MET A 156 15.78 4.90 -11.69
C MET A 156 14.67 4.27 -10.84
N VAL A 157 14.86 3.02 -10.39
CA VAL A 157 13.87 2.32 -9.55
C VAL A 157 13.95 2.75 -8.07
N GLY A 158 15.10 3.28 -7.63
CA GLY A 158 15.36 3.68 -6.24
C GLY A 158 14.78 5.04 -5.83
N SER A 159 14.47 5.93 -6.79
CA SER A 159 14.06 7.31 -6.52
C SER A 159 12.59 7.52 -6.13
N GLU A 160 11.73 6.49 -6.17
CA GLU A 160 10.28 6.67 -5.99
C GLU A 160 9.75 6.55 -4.55
N GLU A 161 10.54 6.20 -3.52
CA GLU A 161 9.96 5.93 -2.18
C GLU A 161 10.72 6.41 -0.93
N ASN A 162 11.82 7.16 -0.99
CA ASN A 162 12.42 7.75 0.22
C ASN A 162 13.02 9.15 -0.01
N VAL A 163 12.30 10.19 0.44
CA VAL A 163 12.90 11.44 0.90
C VAL A 163 13.31 11.21 2.35
N GLY A 164 14.55 10.76 2.57
CA GLY A 164 15.07 10.55 3.92
C GLY A 164 16.23 9.55 3.95
N ASP A 165 17.43 10.09 4.18
CA ASP A 165 18.66 9.41 4.57
C ASP A 165 19.41 8.60 3.49
N ALA A 166 20.24 9.32 2.72
CA ALA A 166 21.30 8.75 1.90
C ALA A 166 22.66 9.20 2.46
N GLY A 167 23.23 8.39 3.35
CA GLY A 167 24.60 8.56 3.84
C GLY A 167 25.65 8.31 2.74
N GLU A 168 26.66 9.17 2.68
CA GLU A 168 27.77 9.09 1.73
C GLU A 168 28.65 7.84 1.96
N CYS A 169 28.74 6.98 0.95
CA CYS A 169 29.72 5.89 0.89
C CYS A 169 31.11 6.40 0.45
N THR A 170 32.16 5.92 1.11
CA THR A 170 33.56 6.30 0.85
C THR A 170 34.11 5.78 -0.50
N PRO A 171 35.20 6.37 -1.06
CA PRO A 171 35.79 5.95 -2.34
C PRO A 171 36.33 4.51 -2.36
N ARG A 172 36.78 3.98 -1.20
CA ARG A 172 37.17 2.56 -1.07
C ARG A 172 35.98 1.61 -1.20
N GLN A 173 34.77 2.09 -0.92
CA GLN A 173 33.53 1.35 -1.05
C GLN A 173 32.99 1.35 -2.49
N LYS A 174 33.38 2.31 -3.33
CA LYS A 174 33.06 2.31 -4.77
C LYS A 174 33.70 1.15 -5.54
N LEU A 175 34.93 0.74 -5.20
CA LEU A 175 35.56 -0.43 -5.83
C LEU A 175 34.91 -1.76 -5.37
N ARG A 176 34.42 -1.80 -4.13
CA ARG A 176 33.67 -2.94 -3.56
C ARG A 176 32.22 -3.01 -4.05
N ASN A 177 31.65 -1.86 -4.46
CA ASN A 177 30.30 -1.74 -5.03
C ASN A 177 30.27 -1.91 -6.56
N GLY A 178 31.42 -1.80 -7.24
CA GLY A 178 31.51 -1.99 -8.71
C GLY A 178 31.49 -3.46 -9.15
N ILE A 179 32.00 -4.38 -8.33
CA ILE A 179 31.90 -5.83 -8.58
C ILE A 179 30.61 -6.34 -7.93
N LYS A 180 29.50 -6.29 -8.68
CA LYS A 180 28.21 -6.83 -8.25
C LYS A 180 28.20 -8.35 -8.44
N GLY A 181 28.25 -9.12 -7.35
CA GLY A 181 28.20 -10.59 -7.36
C GLY A 181 29.28 -11.25 -6.49
N SER A 182 29.44 -12.56 -6.60
CA SER A 182 30.50 -13.30 -5.90
C SER A 182 31.87 -13.07 -6.58
N PRO A 183 32.86 -12.45 -5.90
CA PRO A 183 34.15 -12.14 -6.51
C PRO A 183 34.98 -13.37 -6.86
N VAL A 184 34.64 -14.54 -6.30
CA VAL A 184 35.33 -15.82 -6.51
C VAL A 184 35.18 -16.33 -7.95
N TYR A 185 34.06 -16.04 -8.59
CA TYR A 185 33.74 -16.52 -9.94
C TYR A 185 33.92 -15.43 -11.01
N ALA A 186 34.27 -14.20 -10.62
CA ALA A 186 34.41 -13.08 -11.53
C ALA A 186 35.58 -13.28 -12.50
N ALA A 187 35.36 -12.93 -13.78
CA ALA A 187 36.38 -13.05 -14.81
C ALA A 187 37.49 -11.98 -14.67
N PRO A 188 38.73 -12.24 -15.11
CA PRO A 188 39.86 -11.32 -14.96
C PRO A 188 39.62 -9.94 -15.59
N GLU A 189 38.90 -9.90 -16.72
CA GLU A 189 38.54 -8.64 -17.38
C GLU A 189 37.57 -7.79 -16.55
N ILE A 190 36.64 -8.42 -15.81
CA ILE A 190 35.68 -7.72 -14.94
C ILE A 190 36.41 -7.12 -13.72
N ILE A 191 37.37 -7.85 -13.17
CA ILE A 191 38.24 -7.34 -12.09
C ILE A 191 39.07 -6.14 -12.55
N LYS A 192 39.47 -6.12 -13.83
CA LYS A 192 40.18 -5.00 -14.47
C LYS A 192 39.26 -3.82 -14.84
N GLY A 193 37.95 -3.93 -14.58
CA GLY A 193 36.96 -2.87 -14.84
C GLY A 193 36.33 -2.90 -16.23
N ALA A 194 36.47 -3.99 -16.99
CA ALA A 194 35.68 -4.20 -18.20
C ALA A 194 34.23 -4.54 -17.86
N ASP A 195 33.33 -4.37 -18.83
CA ASP A 195 31.92 -4.70 -18.66
C ASP A 195 31.64 -6.20 -18.85
N PHE A 196 30.54 -6.69 -18.27
CA PHE A 196 30.12 -8.08 -18.41
C PHE A 196 29.82 -8.44 -19.87
N SER A 197 30.19 -9.67 -20.25
CA SER A 197 29.99 -10.22 -21.58
C SER A 197 29.66 -11.72 -21.52
N ILE A 198 29.21 -12.28 -22.64
CA ILE A 198 29.03 -13.74 -22.78
C ILE A 198 30.29 -14.49 -22.36
N SER A 199 31.47 -14.00 -22.76
CA SER A 199 32.76 -14.61 -22.42
C SER A 199 33.00 -14.65 -20.91
N SER A 200 32.57 -13.62 -20.17
CA SER A 200 32.71 -13.58 -18.70
C SER A 200 31.80 -14.58 -17.96
N ASP A 201 30.61 -14.87 -18.49
CA ASP A 201 29.73 -15.91 -17.95
C ASP A 201 30.30 -17.32 -18.26
N LEU A 202 30.94 -17.50 -19.43
CA LEU A 202 31.64 -18.76 -19.77
C LEU A 202 32.87 -19.01 -18.88
N TRP A 203 33.58 -17.96 -18.45
CA TRP A 203 34.61 -18.10 -17.41
C TRP A 203 34.02 -18.60 -16.10
N SER A 204 32.93 -17.98 -15.66
CA SER A 204 32.23 -18.37 -14.42
C SER A 204 31.77 -19.83 -14.47
N LEU A 205 31.28 -20.30 -15.64
CA LEU A 205 30.99 -21.71 -15.89
C LEU A 205 32.23 -22.58 -15.70
N GLY A 206 33.39 -22.18 -16.27
CA GLY A 206 34.67 -22.89 -16.08
C GLY A 206 35.04 -23.04 -14.60
N CYS A 207 34.87 -21.98 -13.80
CA CYS A 207 35.12 -22.03 -12.36
C CYS A 207 34.20 -23.01 -11.64
N ILE A 208 32.92 -23.06 -12.00
CA ILE A 208 31.94 -23.98 -11.40
C ILE A 208 32.27 -25.43 -11.77
N LEU A 209 32.62 -25.71 -13.03
CA LEU A 209 33.00 -27.06 -13.46
C LEU A 209 34.27 -27.53 -12.73
N TYR A 210 35.25 -26.64 -12.56
CA TYR A 210 36.45 -26.94 -11.78
C TYR A 210 36.09 -27.26 -10.32
N GLU A 211 35.22 -26.47 -9.71
CA GLU A 211 34.79 -26.67 -8.32
C GLU A 211 33.97 -27.94 -8.13
N MET A 212 33.10 -28.30 -9.07
CA MET A 212 32.36 -29.57 -9.04
C MET A 212 33.31 -30.78 -9.01
N PHE A 213 34.45 -30.71 -9.70
CA PHE A 213 35.43 -31.80 -9.74
C PHE A 213 36.36 -31.82 -8.53
N THR A 214 36.79 -30.66 -8.04
CA THR A 214 37.83 -30.55 -7.00
C THR A 214 37.28 -30.26 -5.59
N GLY A 215 36.00 -29.88 -5.48
CA GLY A 215 35.37 -29.42 -4.25
C GLY A 215 35.69 -27.99 -3.86
N ARG A 216 36.54 -27.29 -4.62
CA ARG A 216 36.99 -25.93 -4.30
C ARG A 216 37.11 -25.10 -5.57
N PRO A 217 36.81 -23.79 -5.52
CA PRO A 217 36.98 -22.93 -6.68
C PRO A 217 38.45 -22.86 -7.12
N PRO A 218 38.73 -22.59 -8.41
CA PRO A 218 40.09 -22.57 -8.94
C PRO A 218 40.97 -21.48 -8.30
N PHE A 219 40.35 -20.39 -7.84
CA PHE A 219 41.01 -19.29 -7.16
C PHE A 219 40.30 -19.02 -5.83
N PHE A 220 41.05 -19.01 -4.74
CA PHE A 220 40.52 -18.73 -3.40
C PHE A 220 41.58 -18.03 -2.53
N SER A 221 41.14 -17.05 -1.75
CA SER A 221 41.89 -16.48 -0.63
C SER A 221 40.90 -15.88 0.37
N GLU A 222 41.29 -15.86 1.65
CA GLU A 222 40.58 -15.13 2.71
C GLU A 222 40.72 -13.60 2.54
N SER A 223 41.82 -13.14 1.92
CA SER A 223 42.05 -11.73 1.63
C SER A 223 41.47 -11.37 0.26
N PHE A 224 40.55 -10.39 0.24
CA PHE A 224 39.93 -9.90 -1.00
C PHE A 224 40.98 -9.42 -2.02
N SER A 225 42.02 -8.70 -1.58
CA SER A 225 43.09 -8.22 -2.46
C SER A 225 43.92 -9.35 -3.06
N GLU A 226 44.22 -10.38 -2.28
CA GLU A 226 44.99 -11.55 -2.76
C GLU A 226 44.15 -12.38 -3.74
N LEU A 227 42.85 -12.55 -3.49
CA LEU A 227 41.94 -13.22 -4.42
C LEU A 227 41.95 -12.56 -5.81
N LEU A 228 41.81 -11.22 -5.86
CA LEU A 228 41.84 -10.48 -7.12
C LEU A 228 43.19 -10.64 -7.83
N GLU A 229 44.30 -10.64 -7.08
CA GLU A 229 45.63 -10.85 -7.62
C GLU A 229 45.79 -12.25 -8.24
N LYS A 230 45.31 -13.30 -7.56
CA LYS A 230 45.32 -14.68 -8.06
C LYS A 230 44.54 -14.81 -9.37
N ILE A 231 43.30 -14.29 -9.40
CA ILE A 231 42.46 -14.37 -10.60
C ILE A 231 43.15 -13.66 -11.79
N VAL A 232 43.79 -12.52 -11.56
CA VAL A 232 44.45 -11.74 -12.62
C VAL A 232 45.79 -12.34 -13.04
N ASN A 233 46.61 -12.82 -12.11
CA ASN A 233 48.03 -13.15 -12.38
C ASN A 233 48.37 -14.64 -12.32
N GLU A 234 47.65 -15.47 -11.56
CA GLU A 234 47.98 -16.90 -11.35
C GLU A 234 47.24 -17.80 -12.34
N ASP A 235 47.92 -18.79 -12.93
CA ASP A 235 47.26 -19.83 -13.73
C ASP A 235 46.56 -20.84 -12.82
N PHE A 236 45.42 -21.39 -13.24
CA PHE A 236 44.71 -22.35 -12.41
C PHE A 236 45.53 -23.63 -12.26
N SER A 237 45.54 -24.19 -11.04
CA SER A 237 46.23 -25.45 -10.78
C SER A 237 45.53 -26.62 -11.50
N PRO A 238 46.25 -27.66 -11.97
CA PRO A 238 45.62 -28.83 -12.54
C PRO A 238 44.63 -29.44 -11.53
N PRO A 239 43.38 -29.74 -11.93
CA PRO A 239 42.36 -30.19 -10.98
C PRO A 239 42.75 -31.56 -10.41
N LYS A 240 42.88 -31.65 -9.08
CA LYS A 240 43.20 -32.88 -8.36
C LYS A 240 42.01 -33.28 -7.49
N GLY A 241 41.35 -34.40 -7.81
CA GLY A 241 40.30 -34.97 -6.98
C GLY A 241 40.86 -35.62 -5.70
N ALA A 242 40.05 -35.76 -4.65
CA ALA A 242 40.48 -36.32 -3.36
C ALA A 242 40.94 -37.79 -3.43
N SER A 243 40.55 -38.52 -4.49
CA SER A 243 40.88 -39.93 -4.71
C SER A 243 42.13 -40.18 -5.58
N SER A 244 42.93 -39.16 -5.89
CA SER A 244 44.07 -39.26 -6.84
C SER A 244 43.65 -39.59 -8.28
N ALA A 245 42.36 -39.50 -8.62
CA ALA A 245 41.87 -39.64 -9.98
C ALA A 245 42.27 -38.41 -10.80
N GLU A 246 43.06 -38.61 -11.86
CA GLU A 246 43.39 -37.55 -12.81
C GLU A 246 42.15 -37.21 -13.67
N PRO A 247 41.92 -35.92 -13.97
CA PRO A 247 40.86 -35.50 -14.89
C PRO A 247 41.08 -36.12 -16.27
N SER A 248 40.01 -36.45 -17.00
CA SER A 248 40.16 -36.86 -18.39
C SER A 248 40.85 -35.75 -19.21
N PRO A 249 41.64 -36.09 -20.26
CA PRO A 249 42.26 -35.08 -21.10
C PRO A 249 41.22 -34.18 -21.77
N GLU A 250 40.01 -34.70 -22.03
CA GLU A 250 38.88 -33.92 -22.53
C GLU A 250 38.39 -32.91 -21.49
N PHE A 251 38.22 -33.31 -20.22
CA PHE A 251 37.79 -32.37 -19.18
C PHE A 251 38.83 -31.29 -18.90
N HIS A 252 40.12 -31.66 -18.87
CA HIS A 252 41.21 -30.70 -18.72
C HIS A 252 41.27 -29.71 -19.90
N SER A 253 41.08 -30.20 -21.14
CA SER A 253 40.99 -29.36 -22.34
C SER A 253 39.82 -28.37 -22.25
N LEU A 254 38.66 -28.84 -21.77
CA LEU A 254 37.47 -28.00 -21.58
C LEU A 254 37.73 -26.86 -20.59
N LEU A 255 38.28 -27.18 -19.42
CA LEU A 255 38.63 -26.17 -18.40
C LEU A 255 39.70 -25.20 -18.91
N SER A 256 40.71 -25.70 -19.63
CA SER A 256 41.76 -24.87 -20.21
C SER A 256 41.23 -23.88 -21.23
N GLY A 257 40.15 -24.21 -21.96
CA GLY A 257 39.49 -23.29 -22.90
C GLY A 257 38.56 -22.28 -22.23
N LEU A 258 37.85 -22.68 -21.16
CA LEU A 258 36.95 -21.78 -20.42
C LEU A 258 37.69 -20.83 -19.46
N LEU A 259 38.78 -21.27 -18.86
CA LEU A 259 39.61 -20.50 -17.91
C LEU A 259 40.78 -19.78 -18.59
N GLN A 260 40.63 -19.39 -19.87
CA GLN A 260 41.56 -18.46 -20.52
C GLN A 260 41.37 -17.05 -19.96
N LYS A 261 42.46 -16.44 -19.48
CA LYS A 261 42.43 -15.08 -18.90
C LYS A 261 42.12 -14.00 -19.95
N ASP A 262 42.52 -14.23 -21.20
CA ASP A 262 42.19 -13.37 -22.33
C ASP A 262 40.81 -13.77 -22.88
N PRO A 263 39.78 -12.92 -22.77
CA PRO A 263 38.42 -13.25 -23.19
C PRO A 263 38.30 -13.51 -24.70
N LEU A 264 39.24 -13.02 -25.52
CA LEU A 264 39.27 -13.26 -26.97
C LEU A 264 39.83 -14.65 -27.34
N LYS A 265 40.59 -15.28 -26.43
CA LYS A 265 41.12 -16.64 -26.59
C LYS A 265 40.28 -17.69 -25.87
N ARG A 266 39.33 -17.24 -25.05
CA ARG A 266 38.39 -18.09 -24.33
C ARG A 266 37.38 -18.71 -25.29
N PHE A 267 36.94 -19.92 -24.99
CA PHE A 267 35.97 -20.62 -25.82
C PHE A 267 34.73 -19.78 -26.11
N THR A 268 34.37 -19.74 -27.39
CA THR A 268 33.09 -19.26 -27.88
C THR A 268 32.00 -20.31 -27.69
N TRP A 269 30.72 -19.94 -27.79
CA TRP A 269 29.61 -20.89 -27.71
C TRP A 269 29.73 -22.04 -28.72
N THR A 270 30.17 -21.75 -29.95
CA THR A 270 30.36 -22.77 -30.99
C THR A 270 31.46 -23.77 -30.66
N GLU A 271 32.56 -23.31 -30.07
CA GLU A 271 33.67 -24.16 -29.63
C GLU A 271 33.27 -24.98 -28.40
N LEU A 272 32.54 -24.37 -27.47
CA LEU A 272 32.04 -25.04 -26.26
C LEU A 272 31.07 -26.18 -26.62
N LEU A 273 30.06 -25.92 -27.45
CA LEU A 273 29.04 -26.92 -27.80
C LEU A 273 29.58 -28.08 -28.64
N SER A 274 30.64 -27.86 -29.42
CA SER A 274 31.31 -28.88 -30.24
C SER A 274 32.40 -29.68 -29.51
N HIS A 275 32.68 -29.34 -28.25
CA HIS A 275 33.77 -29.96 -27.49
C HIS A 275 33.55 -31.46 -27.24
N SER A 276 34.61 -32.27 -27.37
CA SER A 276 34.56 -33.74 -27.29
C SER A 276 34.07 -34.27 -25.94
N PHE A 277 34.27 -33.50 -24.87
CA PHE A 277 33.78 -33.80 -23.52
C PHE A 277 32.28 -34.13 -23.47
N TRP A 278 31.46 -33.54 -24.34
CA TRP A 278 30.01 -33.72 -24.34
C TRP A 278 29.53 -35.03 -24.97
N LYS A 279 30.41 -35.83 -25.60
CA LYS A 279 30.06 -37.12 -26.24
C LYS A 279 28.83 -37.05 -27.17
N GLY A 280 28.67 -35.93 -27.90
CA GLY A 280 27.55 -35.73 -28.84
C GLY A 280 26.23 -35.28 -28.20
N ALA A 281 26.21 -34.85 -26.93
CA ALA A 281 24.98 -34.37 -26.28
C ALA A 281 24.31 -33.18 -26.99
N PHE A 282 25.07 -32.39 -27.76
CA PHE A 282 24.59 -31.21 -28.47
C PHE A 282 24.53 -31.36 -30.02
N THR A 283 24.94 -32.50 -30.58
CA THR A 283 25.10 -32.68 -32.05
C THR A 283 23.80 -33.02 -32.81
N GLY A 284 22.65 -32.55 -32.33
CA GLY A 284 21.34 -32.78 -32.95
C GLY A 284 20.37 -31.59 -32.86
N VAL A 285 20.85 -30.40 -32.49
CA VAL A 285 20.02 -29.20 -32.38
C VAL A 285 19.93 -28.50 -33.73
N ASP A 286 19.24 -29.14 -34.68
CA ASP A 286 18.90 -28.56 -35.98
C ASP A 286 17.37 -28.59 -36.15
N ARG A 287 16.74 -27.42 -36.01
CA ARG A 287 15.42 -27.00 -36.56
C ARG A 287 14.15 -27.87 -36.45
N SER A 288 14.11 -28.94 -35.68
CA SER A 288 12.83 -29.63 -35.38
C SER A 288 12.40 -29.38 -33.94
N VAL A 289 11.27 -28.68 -33.79
CA VAL A 289 10.43 -28.70 -32.60
C VAL A 289 10.34 -30.14 -32.09
N PRO A 290 10.78 -30.46 -30.86
CA PRO A 290 10.68 -31.81 -30.35
C PRO A 290 9.23 -32.12 -29.99
N ASP A 291 8.66 -32.98 -30.83
CA ASP A 291 7.45 -33.75 -30.62
C ASP A 291 7.53 -34.51 -29.28
N VAL A 292 6.57 -34.26 -28.39
CA VAL A 292 6.44 -34.90 -27.09
C VAL A 292 5.82 -36.28 -27.30
N SER A 293 6.67 -37.30 -27.50
CA SER A 293 6.26 -38.70 -27.33
C SER A 293 6.85 -39.27 -26.04
N SER A 294 5.96 -39.41 -25.05
CA SER A 294 6.18 -40.05 -23.76
C SER A 294 6.11 -41.58 -23.86
N PRO A 295 6.76 -42.36 -22.96
CA PRO A 295 6.25 -43.66 -22.60
C PRO A 295 5.16 -43.49 -21.52
N ARG A 296 3.92 -43.78 -21.94
CA ARG A 296 2.79 -44.42 -21.21
C ARG A 296 2.82 -44.25 -19.67
N ILE A 297 1.77 -43.71 -19.06
CA ILE A 297 0.43 -44.32 -19.01
C ILE A 297 -0.68 -43.24 -18.99
N ASN A 298 -1.45 -43.23 -20.10
CA ASN A 298 -2.91 -43.03 -20.29
C ASN A 298 -3.56 -41.77 -19.66
N THR A 299 -3.61 -40.60 -20.34
CA THR A 299 -4.49 -40.18 -21.48
C THR A 299 -5.98 -40.28 -21.11
N GLU A 300 -6.78 -39.21 -21.04
CA GLU A 300 -7.26 -38.29 -22.10
C GLU A 300 -7.68 -36.92 -21.50
N ALA A 301 -7.78 -35.78 -22.17
CA ALA A 301 -7.18 -35.17 -23.37
C ALA A 301 -7.73 -33.72 -23.45
N ALA A 302 -6.91 -32.73 -23.79
CA ALA A 302 -7.33 -31.40 -24.23
C ALA A 302 -6.35 -30.90 -25.32
N GLU A 303 -6.82 -30.87 -26.55
CA GLU A 303 -6.30 -30.10 -27.70
C GLU A 303 -7.47 -29.18 -28.12
N SER A 304 -7.38 -27.86 -27.94
CA SER A 304 -6.81 -26.82 -28.81
C SER A 304 -7.71 -26.44 -29.99
N ASP A 305 -8.09 -25.16 -30.05
CA ASP A 305 -8.06 -24.38 -31.29
C ASP A 305 -8.11 -22.87 -30.97
N THR A 306 -6.95 -22.23 -31.02
CA THR A 306 -6.79 -20.83 -31.44
C THR A 306 -6.18 -20.84 -32.83
N LYS A 307 -6.89 -20.26 -33.80
CA LYS A 307 -6.25 -19.63 -34.95
C LYS A 307 -5.67 -18.31 -34.45
N ASP A 308 -4.35 -18.16 -34.52
CA ASP A 308 -3.69 -16.91 -34.89
C ASP A 308 -2.26 -17.20 -35.38
N SER A 309 -1.88 -16.47 -36.41
CA SER A 309 -0.74 -16.66 -37.31
C SER A 309 0.63 -16.31 -36.70
N PRO A 310 1.75 -16.82 -37.25
CA PRO A 310 3.08 -16.65 -36.68
C PRO A 310 3.77 -15.37 -37.16
N GLU A 311 3.75 -14.33 -36.34
CA GLU A 311 4.64 -13.17 -36.46
C GLU A 311 5.10 -12.73 -35.06
N THR A 312 6.18 -13.27 -34.47
CA THR A 312 6.71 -12.71 -33.20
C THR A 312 8.13 -13.05 -32.76
N LEU A 313 8.92 -13.87 -33.47
CA LEU A 313 10.31 -14.12 -33.02
C LEU A 313 11.24 -12.90 -33.24
N GLY A 314 10.87 -11.98 -34.14
CA GLY A 314 11.66 -10.79 -34.46
C GLY A 314 11.54 -9.61 -33.48
N ASN A 315 10.58 -9.63 -32.54
CA ASN A 315 10.28 -8.47 -31.67
C ASN A 315 10.90 -8.54 -30.27
N LEU A 316 11.40 -9.70 -29.80
CA LEU A 316 11.99 -9.87 -28.47
C LEU A 316 13.38 -9.25 -28.32
N HIS A 317 14.18 -9.20 -29.40
CA HIS A 317 15.51 -8.56 -29.36
C HIS A 317 15.49 -7.03 -29.15
N LYS A 318 14.31 -6.39 -29.17
CA LYS A 318 14.16 -4.93 -29.05
C LYS A 318 13.46 -4.45 -27.76
N SER A 319 12.99 -5.33 -26.88
CA SER A 319 12.01 -4.95 -25.83
C SER A 319 12.54 -4.70 -24.42
N PHE A 320 13.85 -4.79 -24.15
CA PHE A 320 14.38 -4.54 -22.79
C PHE A 320 14.61 -3.05 -22.45
N LYS A 321 14.46 -2.13 -23.42
CA LYS A 321 14.45 -0.68 -23.15
C LYS A 321 13.14 -0.28 -22.47
N ILE A 322 13.23 0.23 -21.26
CA ILE A 322 12.09 0.66 -20.46
C ILE A 322 11.69 2.07 -20.88
N GLU A 323 10.59 2.21 -21.61
CA GLU A 323 10.00 3.52 -21.95
C GLU A 323 9.13 4.07 -20.82
N ASN A 324 8.63 3.21 -19.92
CA ASN A 324 7.79 3.62 -18.79
C ASN A 324 7.92 2.66 -17.58
N PRO A 325 8.54 3.08 -16.46
CA PRO A 325 8.79 2.20 -15.31
C PRO A 325 7.53 1.77 -14.54
N GLU A 326 6.39 2.42 -14.76
CA GLU A 326 5.13 2.08 -14.08
C GLU A 326 4.58 0.68 -14.44
N ASN A 327 4.90 0.16 -15.63
CA ASN A 327 4.46 -1.16 -16.10
C ASN A 327 5.15 -2.33 -15.37
N LEU A 328 6.25 -2.07 -14.66
CA LEU A 328 7.02 -3.06 -13.88
C LEU A 328 6.74 -2.95 -12.38
N ARG A 329 5.58 -2.42 -11.97
CA ARG A 329 5.20 -2.42 -10.55
C ARG A 329 4.68 -3.80 -10.13
N PRO A 330 5.01 -4.26 -8.91
CA PRO A 330 4.40 -5.47 -8.36
C PRO A 330 2.89 -5.35 -8.39
N LYS A 331 2.18 -6.47 -8.49
CA LYS A 331 0.75 -6.49 -8.19
C LYS A 331 0.58 -6.11 -6.72
N SER A 332 0.49 -4.80 -6.46
CA SER A 332 0.04 -4.27 -5.19
C SER A 332 -1.35 -4.85 -4.98
N ALA A 333 -1.78 -5.01 -3.72
CA ALA A 333 -3.12 -5.49 -3.40
C ALA A 333 -4.24 -4.52 -3.84
N LEU A 334 -3.98 -3.65 -4.83
CA LEU A 334 -4.75 -2.49 -5.25
C LEU A 334 -4.80 -2.25 -6.77
N ASN A 335 -4.06 -2.99 -7.61
CA ASN A 335 -4.26 -2.94 -9.07
C ASN A 335 -4.97 -4.21 -9.57
N GLY A 336 -6.28 -4.07 -9.75
CA GLY A 336 -7.09 -4.97 -10.55
C GLY A 336 -6.74 -4.82 -12.02
N GLU A 337 -5.68 -5.47 -12.46
CA GLU A 337 -5.41 -6.09 -13.77
C GLU A 337 -6.15 -7.43 -13.99
N SER A 338 -7.32 -7.42 -14.61
CA SER A 338 -8.15 -8.58 -14.93
C SER A 338 -7.50 -9.51 -15.98
N ASN A 339 -6.77 -10.53 -15.52
CA ASN A 339 -6.64 -11.80 -16.25
C ASN A 339 -7.54 -12.86 -15.60
N GLU A 340 -8.85 -12.59 -15.62
CA GLU A 340 -9.90 -13.61 -15.64
C GLU A 340 -10.18 -14.01 -17.10
N ALA A 341 -9.14 -14.48 -17.78
CA ALA A 341 -9.28 -15.35 -18.94
C ALA A 341 -8.23 -16.45 -18.77
N ILE A 342 -8.69 -17.71 -18.87
CA ILE A 342 -7.97 -18.96 -18.53
C ILE A 342 -8.09 -19.35 -17.04
N PHE A 343 -9.32 -19.58 -16.57
CA PHE A 343 -9.79 -20.87 -16.03
C PHE A 343 -11.28 -20.77 -15.66
N SER A 344 -12.10 -20.55 -16.69
CA SER A 344 -13.53 -20.87 -16.68
C SER A 344 -13.78 -21.86 -17.80
N LEU A 345 -13.41 -23.13 -17.61
CA LEU A 345 -13.94 -24.26 -18.37
C LEU A 345 -14.00 -25.51 -17.49
N SER A 346 -14.97 -25.54 -16.58
CA SER A 346 -15.90 -26.67 -16.61
C SER A 346 -17.20 -26.14 -17.20
N SER A 347 -17.73 -26.83 -18.20
CA SER A 347 -18.95 -26.57 -18.99
C SER A 347 -18.86 -25.53 -20.11
N TYR A 348 -18.54 -26.00 -21.32
CA TYR A 348 -19.41 -25.72 -22.47
C TYR A 348 -19.82 -27.04 -23.13
N SER A 349 -21.12 -27.28 -23.12
CA SER A 349 -21.83 -27.89 -24.23
C SER A 349 -22.07 -26.82 -25.30
N THR A 350 -21.93 -27.25 -26.55
CA THR A 350 -21.90 -26.53 -27.85
C THR A 350 -23.04 -25.54 -28.16
N PRO A 351 -22.83 -24.54 -29.07
CA PRO A 351 -23.86 -23.60 -29.51
C PRO A 351 -24.51 -23.95 -30.88
N ARG A 352 -25.84 -23.75 -30.96
CA ARG A 352 -26.67 -23.44 -32.14
C ARG A 352 -28.02 -22.96 -31.57
N ALA A 353 -28.73 -21.94 -32.05
CA ALA A 353 -28.59 -20.98 -33.13
C ALA A 353 -29.55 -19.82 -32.81
N SER A 354 -29.27 -18.61 -33.35
CA SER A 354 -30.22 -17.59 -33.88
C SER A 354 -31.37 -17.09 -32.95
N THR A 355 -31.77 -15.82 -32.84
CA THR A 355 -31.56 -14.53 -33.51
C THR A 355 -32.60 -13.60 -32.86
N ALA A 356 -32.31 -12.29 -32.76
CA ALA A 356 -33.30 -11.19 -32.76
C ALA A 356 -34.26 -11.13 -31.53
N THR A 357 -34.70 -10.00 -30.96
CA THR A 357 -34.68 -8.58 -31.29
C THR A 357 -35.32 -7.83 -30.11
N THR A 358 -34.90 -6.57 -29.91
CA THR A 358 -35.68 -5.40 -29.46
C THR A 358 -36.46 -5.37 -28.13
N LYS A 359 -36.10 -4.35 -27.34
CA LYS A 359 -36.95 -3.33 -26.69
C LYS A 359 -38.42 -3.68 -26.45
N LEU A 360 -38.84 -3.57 -25.18
CA LEU A 360 -40.09 -2.89 -24.80
C LEU A 360 -40.12 -2.55 -23.30
N SER A 361 -39.93 -1.27 -23.01
CA SER A 361 -40.54 -0.57 -21.88
C SER A 361 -42.02 -0.36 -22.16
N THR A 362 -42.92 -0.62 -21.21
CA THR A 362 -44.04 0.26 -20.79
C THR A 362 -45.04 -0.53 -19.94
N LEU A 363 -45.37 0.00 -18.76
CA LEU A 363 -46.72 0.43 -18.35
C LEU A 363 -46.79 0.51 -16.82
N LEU A 364 -46.88 1.73 -16.28
CA LEU A 364 -48.04 2.25 -15.54
C LEU A 364 -47.64 3.54 -14.80
N GLN A 365 -48.14 4.66 -15.31
CA GLN A 365 -48.39 5.89 -14.56
C GLN A 365 -49.91 6.15 -14.61
N PRO A 366 -50.44 6.94 -13.66
CA PRO A 366 -51.40 8.00 -13.96
C PRO A 366 -50.79 9.35 -13.52
N SER A 367 -50.51 10.25 -14.47
CA SER A 367 -51.31 11.43 -14.85
C SER A 367 -51.40 12.53 -13.78
N ASP A 368 -50.71 13.65 -13.99
CA ASP A 368 -51.38 14.93 -14.29
C ASP A 368 -50.39 16.02 -14.76
N THR A 369 -50.87 16.77 -15.75
CA THR A 369 -50.25 17.83 -16.56
C THR A 369 -50.19 19.19 -15.88
N VAL A 370 -49.12 19.99 -16.08
CA VAL A 370 -49.16 21.45 -16.44
C VAL A 370 -47.84 21.87 -17.14
N HIS A 371 -47.98 22.68 -18.19
CA HIS A 371 -46.98 23.30 -19.08
C HIS A 371 -46.24 24.52 -18.48
N GLN A 372 -44.98 24.76 -18.93
CA GLN A 372 -44.41 26.05 -19.47
C GLN A 372 -42.85 25.99 -19.43
N SER A 373 -42.12 25.87 -20.55
CA SER A 373 -41.50 26.94 -21.38
C SER A 373 -40.53 27.84 -20.59
N VAL A 374 -39.21 27.97 -20.87
CA VAL A 374 -38.54 28.59 -22.05
C VAL A 374 -36.99 28.47 -21.93
N LEU A 375 -36.31 28.22 -23.07
CA LEU A 375 -34.93 28.56 -23.56
C LEU A 375 -33.75 28.70 -22.56
N ALA A 376 -32.73 27.82 -22.59
CA ALA A 376 -31.59 27.70 -23.51
C ALA A 376 -30.37 28.59 -23.17
N THR A 377 -29.29 27.98 -22.65
CA THR A 377 -27.90 28.17 -23.10
C THR A 377 -27.05 26.95 -22.71
N SER A 378 -26.06 26.67 -23.55
CA SER A 378 -25.09 25.58 -23.52
C SER A 378 -24.37 25.40 -22.18
N ASP A 379 -24.20 24.15 -21.73
CA ASP A 379 -22.97 23.72 -21.06
C ASP A 379 -22.82 22.19 -21.03
N VAL A 380 -21.58 21.75 -21.19
CA VAL A 380 -21.09 20.37 -21.21
C VAL A 380 -21.25 19.74 -19.81
N PRO A 381 -21.89 18.57 -19.63
CA PRO A 381 -21.95 17.97 -18.31
C PRO A 381 -20.72 17.09 -18.04
N LYS A 382 -19.88 17.56 -17.12
CA LYS A 382 -19.08 16.72 -16.21
C LYS A 382 -20.04 15.79 -15.46
N VAL A 383 -19.88 14.48 -15.61
CA VAL A 383 -20.57 13.50 -14.77
C VAL A 383 -19.72 13.24 -13.53
N MET A 384 -19.91 14.06 -12.50
CA MET A 384 -19.75 13.62 -11.11
C MET A 384 -21.13 13.13 -10.65
N VAL A 385 -21.25 11.85 -10.33
CA VAL A 385 -22.47 11.31 -9.71
C VAL A 385 -22.45 11.73 -8.24
N GLU A 386 -23.13 12.84 -7.92
CA GLU A 386 -23.52 13.16 -6.55
C GLU A 386 -24.57 12.14 -6.07
N ASN A 387 -24.17 11.20 -5.20
CA ASN A 387 -25.11 10.39 -4.42
C ASN A 387 -25.41 11.11 -3.09
N LYS A 388 -26.29 12.11 -3.10
CA LYS A 388 -26.81 12.74 -1.87
C LYS A 388 -27.93 11.88 -1.27
N CYS A 389 -27.70 11.27 -0.11
CA CYS A 389 -28.75 10.65 0.70
C CYS A 389 -29.43 11.76 1.53
N THR A 390 -30.70 12.09 1.23
CA THR A 390 -31.37 13.26 1.84
C THR A 390 -32.39 12.91 2.92
N SER A 391 -32.71 11.64 3.18
CA SER A 391 -33.63 11.23 4.26
C SER A 391 -33.19 9.96 5.00
N GLN A 392 -33.51 9.86 6.30
CA GLN A 392 -33.24 8.68 7.13
C GLN A 392 -33.98 7.43 6.61
N GLU A 393 -35.12 7.60 5.95
CA GLU A 393 -35.91 6.53 5.33
C GLU A 393 -35.23 5.95 4.09
N ASP A 394 -34.55 6.78 3.28
CA ASP A 394 -33.76 6.33 2.14
C ASP A 394 -32.57 5.46 2.60
N LEU A 395 -31.88 5.89 3.67
CA LEU A 395 -30.79 5.14 4.27
C LEU A 395 -31.25 3.76 4.75
N GLN A 396 -32.37 3.67 5.46
CA GLN A 396 -32.93 2.40 5.92
C GLN A 396 -33.35 1.49 4.76
N ARG A 397 -33.94 2.04 3.69
CA ARG A 397 -34.28 1.26 2.48
C ARG A 397 -33.03 0.68 1.83
N ARG A 398 -31.95 1.46 1.72
CA ARG A 398 -30.69 1.03 1.11
C ARG A 398 -29.95 0.00 1.97
N ILE A 399 -29.99 0.13 3.30
CA ILE A 399 -29.48 -0.91 4.22
C ILE A 399 -30.23 -2.22 4.01
N LYS A 400 -31.57 -2.19 3.94
CA LYS A 400 -32.39 -3.39 3.72
C LYS A 400 -32.04 -4.12 2.42
N SER A 401 -31.79 -3.40 1.32
CA SER A 401 -31.37 -4.01 0.05
C SER A 401 -29.98 -4.67 0.10
N LEU A 402 -29.14 -4.30 1.08
CA LEU A 402 -27.77 -4.78 1.20
C LEU A 402 -27.59 -5.91 2.24
N LEU A 403 -28.64 -6.29 2.99
CA LEU A 403 -28.52 -7.31 4.05
C LEU A 403 -28.18 -8.70 3.50
N PHE A 404 -28.74 -9.04 2.34
CA PHE A 404 -28.56 -10.31 1.65
C PHE A 404 -27.87 -10.09 0.31
N THR A 405 -26.88 -10.92 0.03
CA THR A 405 -26.13 -10.95 -1.23
C THR A 405 -26.36 -12.29 -1.93
N ASP A 406 -26.11 -12.36 -3.24
CA ASP A 406 -26.21 -13.61 -3.99
C ASP A 406 -25.33 -14.73 -3.40
N ALA A 407 -24.20 -14.36 -2.77
CA ALA A 407 -23.31 -15.29 -2.09
C ALA A 407 -23.92 -15.95 -0.83
N ASP A 408 -24.97 -15.36 -0.24
CA ASP A 408 -25.71 -15.92 0.88
C ASP A 408 -26.77 -16.93 0.43
N LEU A 409 -27.23 -16.78 -0.82
CA LEU A 409 -28.34 -17.52 -1.41
C LEU A 409 -27.89 -18.61 -2.39
N ILE A 410 -26.60 -18.96 -2.39
CA ILE A 410 -26.06 -20.05 -3.21
C ILE A 410 -26.77 -21.36 -2.86
N VAL A 411 -27.26 -22.05 -3.89
CA VAL A 411 -27.89 -23.36 -3.75
C VAL A 411 -26.95 -24.44 -4.26
N SER A 412 -26.92 -25.57 -3.55
CA SER A 412 -26.24 -26.79 -4.00
C SER A 412 -27.20 -27.97 -3.89
N PRO A 413 -27.05 -29.01 -4.73
CA PRO A 413 -27.99 -30.12 -4.74
C PRO A 413 -28.00 -30.85 -3.39
N ILE A 414 -29.13 -31.45 -3.06
CA ILE A 414 -29.30 -32.34 -1.91
C ILE A 414 -28.91 -33.77 -2.33
N ILE A 415 -29.32 -34.19 -3.54
CA ILE A 415 -28.97 -35.50 -4.09
C ILE A 415 -27.51 -35.54 -4.57
N ASP A 416 -26.85 -36.67 -4.35
CA ASP A 416 -25.45 -36.92 -4.74
C ASP A 416 -24.46 -35.82 -4.27
N ASN A 417 -24.78 -35.10 -3.19
CA ASN A 417 -23.94 -34.06 -2.63
C ASN A 417 -22.75 -34.65 -1.86
N PRO A 418 -21.50 -34.49 -2.34
CA PRO A 418 -20.33 -35.11 -1.75
C PRO A 418 -20.00 -34.56 -0.35
N LYS A 419 -20.52 -33.37 0.03
CA LYS A 419 -20.36 -32.80 1.38
C LYS A 419 -21.23 -33.47 2.43
N ILE A 420 -22.27 -34.19 1.99
CA ILE A 420 -23.20 -34.96 2.83
C ILE A 420 -22.81 -36.44 2.80
N MET A 421 -22.72 -37.01 1.60
CA MET A 421 -22.40 -38.43 1.40
C MET A 421 -21.73 -38.61 0.04
N LYS A 422 -20.66 -39.42 -0.02
CA LYS A 422 -19.97 -39.69 -1.29
C LYS A 422 -20.91 -40.44 -2.25
N PRO A 423 -21.15 -39.95 -3.47
CA PRO A 423 -22.05 -40.62 -4.40
C PRO A 423 -21.44 -41.94 -4.87
N THR A 424 -22.28 -42.97 -5.01
CA THR A 424 -21.86 -44.26 -5.56
C THR A 424 -21.83 -44.20 -7.09
N PRO A 425 -20.71 -44.62 -7.73
CA PRO A 425 -20.61 -44.62 -9.19
C PRO A 425 -21.62 -45.60 -9.79
N ILE A 426 -22.34 -45.15 -10.80
CA ILE A 426 -23.35 -45.95 -11.49
C ILE A 426 -22.70 -46.59 -12.71
N ARG A 427 -22.83 -47.91 -12.82
CA ARG A 427 -22.44 -48.67 -14.01
C ARG A 427 -23.68 -49.35 -14.57
N PHE A 428 -23.80 -49.34 -15.90
CA PHE A 428 -24.83 -50.07 -16.63
C PHE A 428 -24.18 -50.81 -17.79
N ASP A 429 -24.78 -51.93 -18.20
CA ASP A 429 -24.34 -52.71 -19.36
C ASP A 429 -25.19 -52.34 -20.59
N GLY A 430 -24.59 -51.60 -21.52
CA GLY A 430 -25.27 -51.16 -22.74
C GLY A 430 -25.67 -52.30 -23.68
N LYS A 431 -25.00 -53.46 -23.61
CA LYS A 431 -25.33 -54.63 -24.46
C LYS A 431 -26.58 -55.36 -23.96
N ALA A 432 -26.85 -55.28 -22.66
CA ALA A 432 -27.99 -55.92 -22.01
C ALA A 432 -29.29 -55.08 -22.06
N LEU A 433 -29.26 -53.86 -22.61
CA LEU A 433 -30.38 -52.91 -22.56
C LEU A 433 -31.42 -53.10 -23.67
N GLY A 434 -31.19 -54.00 -24.64
CA GLY A 434 -32.18 -54.36 -25.68
C GLY A 434 -32.60 -53.22 -26.64
N HIS A 435 -32.09 -52.01 -26.44
CA HIS A 435 -32.44 -50.77 -27.12
C HIS A 435 -31.20 -49.91 -27.35
N PRO A 436 -31.22 -48.96 -28.32
CA PRO A 436 -30.09 -48.08 -28.57
C PRO A 436 -29.80 -47.20 -27.35
N VAL A 437 -28.59 -47.34 -26.80
CA VAL A 437 -28.07 -46.49 -25.72
C VAL A 437 -27.66 -45.15 -26.33
N TYR A 438 -28.29 -44.08 -25.88
CA TYR A 438 -28.00 -42.73 -26.33
C TYR A 438 -27.29 -41.95 -25.21
N SER A 439 -26.31 -41.13 -25.58
CA SER A 439 -25.73 -40.13 -24.67
C SER A 439 -26.75 -39.02 -24.38
N GLY A 440 -26.58 -38.29 -23.28
CA GLY A 440 -27.46 -37.16 -22.94
C GLY A 440 -27.53 -36.08 -24.03
N GLU A 441 -26.41 -35.78 -24.70
CA GLU A 441 -26.33 -34.86 -25.84
C GLU A 441 -27.09 -35.35 -27.09
N LYS A 442 -27.09 -36.67 -27.31
CA LYS A 442 -27.86 -37.25 -28.41
C LYS A 442 -29.35 -37.24 -28.09
N LEU A 443 -29.73 -37.48 -26.84
CA LEU A 443 -31.13 -37.42 -26.39
C LEU A 443 -31.71 -36.01 -26.46
N SER A 444 -30.92 -34.98 -26.11
CA SER A 444 -31.38 -33.59 -26.19
C SER A 444 -31.62 -33.12 -27.63
N SER A 445 -30.89 -33.67 -28.61
CA SER A 445 -31.01 -33.35 -30.03
C SER A 445 -32.07 -34.17 -30.80
N LEU A 446 -32.73 -35.14 -30.17
CA LEU A 446 -33.79 -35.93 -30.82
C LEU A 446 -35.03 -35.08 -31.15
N LYS A 447 -35.55 -35.28 -32.36
CA LYS A 447 -36.83 -34.72 -32.81
C LYS A 447 -38.00 -35.42 -32.08
N GLU A 448 -39.12 -34.71 -31.93
CA GLU A 448 -40.32 -35.21 -31.24
C GLU A 448 -40.79 -36.64 -31.63
N PRO A 449 -40.86 -37.05 -32.91
CA PRO A 449 -41.29 -38.42 -33.26
C PRO A 449 -40.29 -39.51 -32.82
N GLU A 450 -38.98 -39.23 -32.83
CA GLU A 450 -37.95 -40.16 -32.37
C GLU A 450 -37.90 -40.22 -30.84
N TRP A 451 -38.09 -39.08 -30.19
CA TRP A 451 -38.19 -38.94 -28.74
C TRP A 451 -39.40 -39.70 -28.19
N THR A 452 -40.57 -39.54 -28.80
CA THR A 452 -41.79 -40.27 -28.41
C THR A 452 -41.66 -41.78 -28.57
N ASN A 453 -41.10 -42.27 -29.68
CA ASN A 453 -40.83 -43.70 -29.86
C ASN A 453 -39.84 -44.22 -28.78
N PHE A 454 -38.77 -43.47 -28.51
CA PHE A 454 -37.82 -43.80 -27.45
C PHE A 454 -38.49 -43.86 -26.07
N LEU A 455 -39.33 -42.88 -25.73
CA LEU A 455 -40.08 -42.86 -24.47
C LEU A 455 -41.05 -44.03 -24.35
N THR A 456 -41.80 -44.35 -25.41
CA THR A 456 -42.74 -45.50 -25.40
C THR A 456 -41.99 -46.80 -25.12
N GLN A 457 -40.82 -47.01 -25.74
CA GLN A 457 -39.98 -48.18 -25.48
C GLN A 457 -39.51 -48.24 -24.02
N LEU A 458 -39.06 -47.12 -23.45
CA LEU A 458 -38.63 -47.06 -22.04
C LEU A 458 -39.78 -47.36 -21.07
N CYS A 459 -40.97 -46.78 -21.29
CA CYS A 459 -42.14 -47.02 -20.45
C CYS A 459 -42.59 -48.49 -20.53
N CYS A 460 -42.65 -49.09 -21.72
CA CYS A 460 -42.99 -50.51 -21.88
C CYS A 460 -42.03 -51.45 -21.10
N LEU A 461 -40.73 -51.14 -21.09
CA LEU A 461 -39.74 -51.91 -20.34
C LEU A 461 -39.90 -51.75 -18.82
N LEU A 462 -40.17 -50.53 -18.35
CA LEU A 462 -40.42 -50.24 -16.93
C LEU A 462 -41.67 -50.97 -16.43
N ASP A 463 -42.74 -51.04 -17.23
CA ASP A 463 -44.04 -51.57 -16.83
C ASP A 463 -44.21 -53.09 -17.07
N SER A 464 -43.22 -53.76 -17.68
CA SER A 464 -43.23 -55.22 -17.92
C SER A 464 -43.32 -56.06 -16.63
N ALA A 465 -44.18 -57.09 -16.60
CA ALA A 465 -44.54 -57.83 -15.38
C ALA A 465 -43.70 -59.10 -15.07
N GLU A 466 -42.66 -59.41 -15.84
CA GLU A 466 -42.00 -60.73 -15.78
C GLU A 466 -41.08 -60.94 -14.57
N LYS A 467 -41.21 -62.10 -13.92
CA LYS A 467 -40.44 -62.51 -12.72
C LYS A 467 -38.92 -62.71 -12.97
N ALA A 468 -38.47 -62.80 -14.22
CA ALA A 468 -37.06 -62.87 -14.61
C ALA A 468 -36.45 -61.51 -15.03
N ALA A 469 -37.25 -60.42 -15.04
CA ALA A 469 -36.86 -59.08 -15.49
C ALA A 469 -36.20 -58.11 -14.45
N PRO A 470 -35.97 -58.42 -13.15
CA PRO A 470 -35.50 -57.39 -12.21
C PRO A 470 -34.09 -56.87 -12.51
N ARG A 471 -33.21 -57.71 -13.11
CA ARG A 471 -31.87 -57.28 -13.54
C ARG A 471 -31.92 -56.33 -14.73
N ALA A 472 -32.80 -56.58 -15.71
CA ALA A 472 -32.99 -55.71 -16.86
C ALA A 472 -33.58 -54.36 -16.45
N LYS A 473 -34.58 -54.34 -15.56
CA LYS A 473 -35.14 -53.11 -14.99
C LYS A 473 -34.11 -52.32 -14.18
N LEU A 474 -33.29 -53.00 -13.38
CA LEU A 474 -32.23 -52.35 -12.62
C LEU A 474 -31.17 -51.73 -13.55
N ASN A 475 -30.78 -52.44 -14.61
CA ASN A 475 -29.85 -51.95 -15.62
C ASN A 475 -30.41 -50.72 -16.37
N LEU A 476 -31.71 -50.75 -16.69
CA LEU A 476 -32.44 -49.62 -17.27
C LEU A 476 -32.44 -48.41 -16.34
N LEU A 477 -32.75 -48.58 -15.06
CA LEU A 477 -32.73 -47.49 -14.09
C LEU A 477 -31.31 -46.93 -13.88
N CYS A 478 -30.27 -47.78 -13.94
CA CYS A 478 -28.89 -47.31 -13.93
C CYS A 478 -28.56 -46.44 -15.16
N TYR A 479 -29.00 -46.83 -16.35
CA TYR A 479 -28.88 -45.99 -17.56
C TYR A 479 -29.63 -44.65 -17.38
N LEU A 480 -30.85 -44.68 -16.85
CA LEU A 480 -31.63 -43.47 -16.60
C LEU A 480 -30.93 -42.51 -15.64
N CYS A 481 -30.33 -43.01 -14.56
CA CYS A 481 -29.52 -42.15 -13.68
C CYS A 481 -28.35 -41.47 -14.41
N THR A 482 -27.76 -42.08 -15.45
CA THR A 482 -26.67 -41.46 -16.21
C THR A 482 -27.14 -40.34 -17.13
N VAL A 483 -28.33 -40.47 -17.73
CA VAL A 483 -28.87 -39.46 -18.66
C VAL A 483 -29.65 -38.34 -17.95
N SER A 484 -30.20 -38.60 -16.77
CA SER A 484 -30.91 -37.60 -15.96
C SER A 484 -30.03 -36.45 -15.45
N GLY A 485 -28.71 -36.52 -15.63
CA GLY A 485 -27.79 -35.40 -15.34
C GLY A 485 -27.84 -34.27 -16.38
N HIS A 486 -28.38 -34.51 -17.58
CA HIS A 486 -28.54 -33.48 -18.61
C HIS A 486 -29.83 -32.67 -18.41
N LYS A 487 -29.71 -31.33 -18.36
CA LYS A 487 -30.81 -30.40 -18.08
C LYS A 487 -32.00 -30.51 -19.04
N GLU A 488 -31.77 -30.52 -20.36
CA GLU A 488 -32.88 -30.65 -21.32
C GLU A 488 -33.54 -32.03 -21.25
N VAL A 489 -32.74 -33.09 -21.09
CA VAL A 489 -33.22 -34.47 -21.01
C VAL A 489 -34.05 -34.67 -19.74
N ALA A 490 -33.58 -34.20 -18.58
CA ALA A 490 -34.33 -34.25 -17.33
C ALA A 490 -35.67 -33.52 -17.44
N THR A 491 -35.67 -32.32 -18.04
CA THR A 491 -36.87 -31.52 -18.27
C THR A 491 -37.86 -32.21 -19.20
N ARG A 492 -37.41 -32.87 -20.26
CA ARG A 492 -38.30 -33.63 -21.14
C ARG A 492 -38.82 -34.90 -20.46
N LEU A 493 -37.99 -35.62 -19.70
CA LEU A 493 -38.36 -36.87 -19.02
C LEU A 493 -39.37 -36.65 -17.89
N ILE A 494 -39.18 -35.63 -17.02
CA ILE A 494 -40.10 -35.35 -15.91
C ILE A 494 -41.49 -34.94 -16.39
N ASN A 495 -41.55 -34.24 -17.53
CA ASN A 495 -42.79 -33.76 -18.16
C ASN A 495 -43.43 -34.79 -19.11
N SER A 496 -42.96 -36.05 -19.09
CA SER A 496 -43.39 -37.14 -19.96
C SER A 496 -44.20 -38.21 -19.20
N PRO A 497 -44.90 -39.14 -19.89
CA PRO A 497 -45.62 -40.24 -19.22
C PRO A 497 -44.71 -41.19 -18.42
N MET A 498 -43.38 -41.07 -18.57
CA MET A 498 -42.42 -41.84 -17.81
C MET A 498 -42.40 -41.50 -16.31
N PHE A 499 -42.68 -40.25 -15.94
CA PHE A 499 -42.69 -39.85 -14.53
C PHE A 499 -43.81 -40.55 -13.73
N PRO A 500 -45.07 -40.61 -14.20
CA PRO A 500 -46.11 -41.49 -13.64
C PRO A 500 -45.69 -42.97 -13.53
N SER A 501 -45.08 -43.56 -14.57
CA SER A 501 -44.60 -44.96 -14.51
C SER A 501 -43.54 -45.16 -13.41
N LEU A 502 -42.63 -44.20 -13.21
CA LEU A 502 -41.65 -44.25 -12.11
C LEU A 502 -42.33 -44.21 -10.73
N ILE A 503 -43.37 -43.39 -10.54
CA ILE A 503 -44.17 -43.35 -9.31
C ILE A 503 -44.86 -44.71 -9.07
N GLN A 504 -45.41 -45.32 -10.12
CA GLN A 504 -46.03 -46.64 -10.02
C GLN A 504 -45.01 -47.73 -9.62
N GLN A 505 -43.80 -47.71 -10.19
CA GLN A 505 -42.73 -48.65 -9.81
C GLN A 505 -42.28 -48.44 -8.36
N LEU A 506 -42.25 -47.20 -7.85
CA LEU A 506 -41.96 -46.90 -6.45
C LEU A 506 -43.01 -47.50 -5.50
N ARG A 507 -44.29 -47.45 -5.88
CA ARG A 507 -45.43 -47.99 -5.12
C ARG A 507 -45.45 -49.53 -5.12
N GLY A 508 -45.24 -50.15 -6.29
CA GLY A 508 -45.52 -51.58 -6.51
C GLY A 508 -44.33 -52.55 -6.45
N ALA A 509 -43.08 -52.09 -6.59
CA ALA A 509 -41.93 -53.01 -6.71
C ALA A 509 -41.64 -53.73 -5.37
N PRO A 510 -41.48 -55.06 -5.33
CA PRO A 510 -41.11 -55.78 -4.09
C PRO A 510 -39.62 -55.65 -3.74
N ASN A 511 -38.77 -55.34 -4.71
CA ASN A 511 -37.32 -55.22 -4.52
C ASN A 511 -36.91 -53.79 -4.16
N TRP A 512 -36.24 -53.63 -3.01
CA TRP A 512 -35.76 -52.34 -2.52
C TRP A 512 -34.64 -51.73 -3.37
N ASP A 513 -33.83 -52.53 -4.07
CA ASP A 513 -32.79 -52.02 -4.98
C ASP A 513 -33.41 -51.27 -6.17
N ILE A 514 -34.53 -51.78 -6.69
CA ILE A 514 -35.30 -51.13 -7.75
C ILE A 514 -35.92 -49.84 -7.21
N ARG A 515 -36.56 -49.88 -6.03
CA ARG A 515 -37.12 -48.67 -5.39
C ARG A 515 -36.06 -47.60 -5.17
N THR A 516 -34.88 -47.98 -4.65
CA THR A 516 -33.74 -47.08 -4.42
C THR A 516 -33.28 -46.41 -5.70
N LYS A 517 -33.19 -47.15 -6.81
CA LYS A 517 -32.81 -46.60 -8.11
C LYS A 517 -33.90 -45.71 -8.71
N VAL A 518 -35.18 -46.10 -8.59
CA VAL A 518 -36.32 -45.26 -9.01
C VAL A 518 -36.31 -43.92 -8.26
N VAL A 519 -36.13 -43.96 -6.94
CA VAL A 519 -36.01 -42.76 -6.09
C VAL A 519 -34.86 -41.89 -6.58
N ARG A 520 -33.68 -42.46 -6.83
CA ARG A 520 -32.54 -41.72 -7.37
C ARG A 520 -32.81 -41.10 -8.74
N VAL A 521 -33.48 -41.80 -9.66
CA VAL A 521 -33.88 -41.24 -10.96
C VAL A 521 -34.82 -40.05 -10.77
N ILE A 522 -35.87 -40.20 -9.94
CA ILE A 522 -36.83 -39.11 -9.64
C ILE A 522 -36.09 -37.89 -9.06
N GLY A 523 -35.16 -38.10 -8.13
CA GLY A 523 -34.39 -37.03 -7.52
C GLY A 523 -33.45 -36.32 -8.50
N LEU A 524 -32.76 -37.07 -9.38
CA LEU A 524 -31.91 -36.49 -10.42
C LEU A 524 -32.73 -35.71 -11.46
N LEU A 525 -33.90 -36.23 -11.84
CA LEU A 525 -34.83 -35.50 -12.71
C LEU A 525 -35.22 -34.17 -12.08
N ALA A 526 -35.65 -34.16 -10.81
CA ALA A 526 -36.00 -32.94 -10.10
C ALA A 526 -34.82 -31.95 -10.03
N ALA A 527 -33.63 -32.41 -9.62
CA ALA A 527 -32.44 -31.58 -9.46
C ALA A 527 -31.98 -30.86 -10.74
N HIS A 528 -32.19 -31.46 -11.91
CA HIS A 528 -31.73 -30.92 -13.21
C HIS A 528 -32.87 -30.34 -14.08
N THR A 529 -34.12 -30.35 -13.62
CA THR A 529 -35.25 -29.83 -14.40
C THR A 529 -35.27 -28.31 -14.46
N SER A 530 -35.40 -27.74 -15.67
CA SER A 530 -35.48 -26.29 -15.87
C SER A 530 -36.91 -25.73 -15.82
N GLU A 531 -37.89 -26.51 -16.28
CA GLU A 531 -39.30 -26.14 -16.37
C GLU A 531 -40.19 -27.33 -15.99
N LEU A 532 -41.20 -27.09 -15.15
CA LEU A 532 -42.16 -28.09 -14.71
C LEU A 532 -43.57 -27.72 -15.19
N LYS A 533 -44.20 -28.60 -15.98
CA LYS A 533 -45.58 -28.41 -16.45
C LYS A 533 -46.57 -28.69 -15.32
N GLU A 534 -47.69 -27.96 -15.32
CA GLU A 534 -48.70 -28.00 -14.25
C GLU A 534 -49.39 -29.37 -14.12
N ASN A 535 -49.42 -30.15 -15.19
CA ASN A 535 -50.06 -31.48 -15.24
C ASN A 535 -49.18 -32.63 -14.73
N VAL A 536 -47.93 -32.37 -14.32
CA VAL A 536 -47.04 -33.42 -13.79
C VAL A 536 -47.42 -33.76 -12.35
N PRO A 537 -47.62 -35.06 -12.00
CA PRO A 537 -48.10 -35.49 -10.67
C PRO A 537 -46.99 -35.46 -9.59
N VAL A 538 -46.32 -34.32 -9.41
CA VAL A 538 -45.22 -34.16 -8.43
C VAL A 538 -45.73 -34.26 -6.99
N ILE A 539 -46.95 -33.78 -6.70
CA ILE A 539 -47.57 -33.90 -5.38
C ILE A 539 -47.85 -35.37 -5.01
N GLU A 540 -48.21 -36.22 -5.99
CA GLU A 540 -48.39 -37.66 -5.76
C GLU A 540 -47.05 -38.30 -5.36
N ALA A 541 -45.96 -37.95 -6.05
CA ALA A 541 -44.61 -38.42 -5.71
C ALA A 541 -44.18 -37.97 -4.29
N ILE A 542 -44.41 -36.70 -3.93
CA ILE A 542 -44.11 -36.16 -2.59
C ILE A 542 -44.91 -36.88 -1.51
N THR A 543 -46.20 -37.11 -1.74
CA THR A 543 -47.08 -37.82 -0.80
C THR A 543 -46.60 -39.24 -0.57
N LEU A 544 -46.32 -39.98 -1.65
CA LEU A 544 -45.82 -41.35 -1.58
C LEU A 544 -44.46 -41.44 -0.87
N LEU A 545 -43.52 -40.54 -1.18
CA LEU A 545 -42.22 -40.50 -0.49
C LEU A 545 -42.38 -40.19 1.00
N THR A 546 -43.30 -39.29 1.35
CA THR A 546 -43.61 -38.94 2.74
C THR A 546 -44.19 -40.12 3.52
N GLU A 547 -45.11 -40.88 2.91
CA GLU A 547 -45.68 -42.10 3.50
C GLU A 547 -44.61 -43.18 3.69
N LEU A 548 -43.80 -43.45 2.66
CA LEU A 548 -42.73 -44.46 2.74
C LEU A 548 -41.70 -44.15 3.84
N ILE A 549 -41.31 -42.88 4.01
CA ILE A 549 -40.41 -42.49 5.09
C ILE A 549 -41.10 -42.60 6.45
N ARG A 550 -42.38 -42.20 6.55
CA ARG A 550 -43.15 -42.26 7.79
C ARG A 550 -43.32 -43.70 8.29
N ASP A 551 -43.71 -44.60 7.41
CA ASP A 551 -43.95 -46.02 7.73
C ASP A 551 -42.64 -46.71 8.15
N ASN A 552 -41.51 -46.25 7.62
CA ASN A 552 -40.18 -46.81 7.87
C ASN A 552 -39.27 -45.87 8.68
N PHE A 553 -39.85 -45.01 9.53
CA PHE A 553 -39.10 -43.90 10.15
C PHE A 553 -37.88 -44.33 10.97
N ARG A 554 -37.90 -45.54 11.56
CA ARG A 554 -36.77 -46.09 12.33
C ARG A 554 -35.57 -46.52 11.46
N ASN A 555 -35.74 -46.64 10.15
CA ASN A 555 -34.69 -47.13 9.26
C ASN A 555 -33.88 -45.97 8.65
N SER A 556 -32.68 -45.76 9.16
CA SER A 556 -31.79 -44.68 8.71
C SER A 556 -31.39 -44.79 7.25
N LYS A 557 -31.09 -45.99 6.74
CA LYS A 557 -30.67 -46.20 5.35
C LYS A 557 -31.78 -45.82 4.36
N LEU A 558 -33.03 -46.09 4.73
CA LEU A 558 -34.20 -45.69 3.94
C LEU A 558 -34.36 -44.17 3.92
N LYS A 559 -34.22 -43.52 5.09
CA LYS A 559 -34.22 -42.05 5.18
C LYS A 559 -33.13 -41.42 4.32
N GLN A 560 -31.90 -41.93 4.38
CA GLN A 560 -30.77 -41.45 3.57
C GLN A 560 -31.03 -41.54 2.06
N CYS A 561 -31.82 -42.53 1.61
CA CYS A 561 -32.18 -42.67 0.20
C CYS A 561 -33.35 -41.74 -0.21
N LEU A 562 -34.38 -41.65 0.62
CA LEU A 562 -35.66 -41.03 0.26
C LEU A 562 -35.67 -39.50 0.49
N LEU A 563 -35.01 -39.02 1.56
CA LEU A 563 -35.00 -37.60 1.93
C LEU A 563 -34.43 -36.69 0.83
N PRO A 564 -33.31 -37.01 0.16
CA PRO A 564 -32.79 -36.16 -0.91
C PRO A 564 -33.81 -35.93 -2.02
N THR A 565 -34.49 -37.00 -2.44
CA THR A 565 -35.50 -36.93 -3.52
C THR A 565 -36.72 -36.12 -3.11
N LEU A 566 -37.23 -36.33 -1.88
CA LEU A 566 -38.31 -35.53 -1.33
C LEU A 566 -37.93 -34.03 -1.33
N GLY A 567 -36.71 -33.73 -0.91
CA GLY A 567 -36.15 -32.40 -0.89
C GLY A 567 -36.05 -31.72 -2.25
N GLU A 568 -35.48 -32.42 -3.24
CA GLU A 568 -35.34 -31.89 -4.61
C GLU A 568 -36.71 -31.58 -5.23
N LEU A 569 -37.73 -32.41 -5.00
CA LEU A 569 -39.08 -32.17 -5.53
C LEU A 569 -39.73 -30.93 -4.89
N ILE A 570 -39.65 -30.78 -3.57
CA ILE A 570 -40.17 -29.59 -2.86
C ILE A 570 -39.44 -28.33 -3.35
N TYR A 571 -38.11 -28.38 -3.46
CA TYR A 571 -37.32 -27.26 -3.95
C TYR A 571 -37.64 -26.91 -5.41
N THR A 572 -37.81 -27.91 -6.28
CA THR A 572 -38.17 -27.71 -7.68
C THR A 572 -39.52 -27.01 -7.81
N ILE A 573 -40.54 -27.45 -7.06
CA ILE A 573 -41.85 -26.77 -7.03
C ILE A 573 -41.68 -25.32 -6.56
N ALA A 574 -40.94 -25.09 -5.48
CA ALA A 574 -40.74 -23.76 -4.92
C ALA A 574 -40.05 -22.80 -5.91
N ILE A 575 -39.07 -23.27 -6.69
CA ILE A 575 -38.45 -22.46 -7.74
C ILE A 575 -39.46 -22.13 -8.87
N GLN A 576 -40.22 -23.14 -9.32
CA GLN A 576 -41.10 -22.99 -10.47
C GLN A 576 -42.28 -22.05 -10.18
N GLU A 577 -42.84 -22.09 -8.97
CA GLU A 577 -43.84 -21.12 -8.55
C GLU A 577 -43.25 -19.72 -8.37
N GLY A 578 -42.01 -19.61 -7.87
CA GLY A 578 -41.31 -18.33 -7.73
C GLY A 578 -41.02 -17.63 -9.07
N LYS A 579 -40.96 -18.35 -10.19
CA LYS A 579 -40.78 -17.79 -11.54
C LYS A 579 -42.05 -17.18 -12.14
N LYS A 580 -43.25 -17.50 -11.63
CA LYS A 580 -44.53 -17.03 -12.17
C LYS A 580 -44.96 -15.75 -11.45
N ALA A 581 -45.26 -14.68 -12.19
CA ALA A 581 -45.80 -13.43 -11.65
C ALA A 581 -47.27 -13.24 -12.08
N PRO A 582 -48.26 -13.17 -11.14
CA PRO A 582 -48.13 -13.33 -9.69
C PRO A 582 -47.89 -14.79 -9.27
N PRO A 583 -47.27 -15.04 -8.09
CA PRO A 583 -47.08 -16.39 -7.58
C PRO A 583 -48.45 -17.03 -7.35
N ARG A 584 -48.71 -18.15 -8.02
CA ARG A 584 -49.93 -18.95 -7.85
C ARG A 584 -49.56 -20.23 -7.11
N GLU A 585 -50.35 -20.59 -6.09
CA GLU A 585 -50.25 -21.87 -5.39
C GLU A 585 -50.84 -22.98 -6.28
N ILE A 586 -50.00 -23.56 -7.14
CA ILE A 586 -50.40 -24.58 -8.10
C ILE A 586 -50.21 -25.97 -7.50
N TRP A 587 -49.14 -26.14 -6.71
CA TRP A 587 -48.77 -27.42 -6.12
C TRP A 587 -48.75 -27.34 -4.59
N THR A 588 -49.75 -27.90 -3.93
CA THR A 588 -49.84 -27.87 -2.45
C THR A 588 -49.10 -29.05 -1.82
N VAL A 589 -47.97 -28.77 -1.16
CA VAL A 589 -47.20 -29.79 -0.44
C VAL A 589 -47.93 -30.20 0.84
N PRO A 590 -48.14 -31.52 1.11
CA PRO A 590 -48.84 -31.97 2.31
C PRO A 590 -48.14 -31.52 3.60
N LEU A 591 -48.89 -31.02 4.59
CA LEU A 591 -48.34 -30.64 5.92
C LEU A 591 -47.57 -31.79 6.59
N ALA A 592 -48.05 -33.01 6.34
CA ALA A 592 -47.41 -34.28 6.64
C ALA A 592 -45.91 -34.36 6.29
N ALA A 593 -45.49 -33.76 5.17
CA ALA A 593 -44.11 -33.75 4.69
C ALA A 593 -43.25 -32.81 5.55
N TYR A 594 -43.74 -31.60 5.83
CA TYR A 594 -43.05 -30.64 6.70
C TYR A 594 -42.90 -31.17 8.14
N THR A 595 -43.96 -31.76 8.71
CA THR A 595 -43.89 -32.39 10.05
C THR A 595 -42.86 -33.52 10.10
N LEU A 596 -42.75 -34.31 9.02
CA LEU A 596 -41.76 -35.38 8.91
C LEU A 596 -40.33 -34.83 8.87
N LEU A 597 -40.08 -33.78 8.08
CA LEU A 597 -38.77 -33.12 8.01
C LEU A 597 -38.40 -32.51 9.37
N MET A 598 -39.33 -31.86 10.06
CA MET A 598 -39.11 -31.35 11.42
C MET A 598 -38.76 -32.46 12.42
N ARG A 599 -39.40 -33.63 12.29
CA ARG A 599 -39.08 -34.81 13.11
C ARG A 599 -37.67 -35.34 12.83
N CYS A 600 -37.17 -35.23 11.60
CA CYS A 600 -35.81 -35.63 11.22
C CYS A 600 -34.72 -34.68 11.75
N LEU A 601 -35.06 -33.49 12.25
CA LEU A 601 -34.14 -32.56 12.91
C LEU A 601 -34.01 -32.79 14.43
N ARG A 602 -34.85 -33.64 15.02
CA ARG A 602 -34.83 -33.89 16.47
C ARG A 602 -33.56 -34.62 16.91
N GLU A 603 -33.28 -34.51 18.20
CA GLU A 603 -32.19 -35.22 18.86
C GLU A 603 -32.38 -36.75 18.74
N GLY A 604 -31.29 -37.48 18.49
CA GLY A 604 -31.28 -38.95 18.35
C GLY A 604 -31.25 -39.49 16.92
N GLU A 605 -31.35 -38.63 15.90
CA GLU A 605 -31.16 -39.01 14.49
C GLU A 605 -29.68 -39.00 14.07
N GLU A 606 -29.35 -39.69 12.97
CA GLU A 606 -27.97 -39.75 12.46
C GLU A 606 -27.52 -38.41 11.85
N PRO A 607 -26.24 -38.00 11.99
CA PRO A 607 -25.73 -36.74 11.46
C PRO A 607 -25.95 -36.55 9.95
N ILE A 608 -25.95 -37.63 9.16
CA ILE A 608 -26.21 -37.58 7.71
C ILE A 608 -27.67 -37.17 7.44
N ILE A 609 -28.62 -37.68 8.24
CA ILE A 609 -30.04 -37.34 8.14
C ILE A 609 -30.26 -35.88 8.55
N HIS A 610 -29.61 -35.44 9.63
CA HIS A 610 -29.60 -34.03 10.03
C HIS A 610 -29.09 -33.14 8.90
N HIS A 611 -28.01 -33.55 8.24
CA HIS A 611 -27.42 -32.76 7.15
C HIS A 611 -28.30 -32.71 5.91
N MET A 612 -28.88 -33.83 5.49
CA MET A 612 -29.86 -33.86 4.40
C MET A 612 -31.05 -32.95 4.72
N THR A 613 -31.62 -33.07 5.92
CA THR A 613 -32.80 -32.30 6.31
C THR A 613 -32.51 -30.81 6.41
N ALA A 614 -31.39 -30.41 7.03
CA ALA A 614 -30.95 -29.02 7.07
C ALA A 614 -30.69 -28.47 5.66
N LYS A 615 -30.18 -29.32 4.74
CA LYS A 615 -29.94 -28.93 3.35
C LYS A 615 -31.24 -28.71 2.56
N ILE A 616 -32.28 -29.51 2.81
CA ILE A 616 -33.61 -29.32 2.23
C ILE A 616 -34.15 -27.95 2.63
N ILE A 617 -34.08 -27.64 3.92
CA ILE A 617 -34.56 -26.36 4.47
C ILE A 617 -33.75 -25.19 3.89
N GLU A 618 -32.42 -25.32 3.86
CA GLU A 618 -31.53 -24.34 3.22
C GLU A 618 -31.97 -24.02 1.78
N ASN A 619 -32.21 -25.04 0.96
CA ASN A 619 -32.55 -24.84 -0.45
C ASN A 619 -33.96 -24.24 -0.61
N VAL A 620 -34.97 -24.79 0.07
CA VAL A 620 -36.37 -24.32 -0.07
C VAL A 620 -36.52 -22.87 0.43
N CYS A 621 -35.92 -22.54 1.57
CA CYS A 621 -35.96 -21.19 2.14
C CYS A 621 -35.18 -20.14 1.34
N THR A 622 -34.45 -20.54 0.28
CA THR A 622 -33.85 -19.59 -0.67
C THR A 622 -34.90 -18.91 -1.55
N THR A 623 -36.05 -19.56 -1.77
CA THR A 623 -37.14 -19.01 -2.58
C THR A 623 -38.05 -18.10 -1.77
N VAL A 624 -38.78 -17.19 -2.43
CA VAL A 624 -39.82 -16.34 -1.84
C VAL A 624 -41.20 -16.87 -2.24
N THR A 625 -41.58 -18.03 -1.72
CA THR A 625 -42.86 -18.70 -2.05
C THR A 625 -43.61 -19.17 -0.80
N ALA A 626 -44.89 -19.54 -0.97
CA ALA A 626 -45.75 -20.03 0.12
C ALA A 626 -45.19 -21.30 0.81
N HIS A 627 -44.38 -22.11 0.10
CA HIS A 627 -43.77 -23.33 0.64
C HIS A 627 -42.84 -23.09 1.83
N VAL A 628 -42.26 -21.88 1.94
CA VAL A 628 -41.42 -21.51 3.08
C VAL A 628 -42.21 -21.53 4.39
N GLN A 629 -43.51 -21.19 4.35
CA GLN A 629 -44.39 -21.18 5.53
C GLN A 629 -44.44 -22.53 6.23
N GLY A 630 -44.28 -23.64 5.49
CA GLY A 630 -44.22 -24.99 6.05
C GLY A 630 -43.07 -25.22 7.04
N PHE A 631 -42.02 -24.40 6.99
CA PHE A 631 -40.87 -24.48 7.89
C PHE A 631 -40.86 -23.40 8.99
N LEU A 632 -41.74 -22.39 8.93
CA LEU A 632 -41.77 -21.27 9.87
C LEU A 632 -42.46 -21.64 11.20
N ASN A 633 -41.82 -22.54 11.96
CA ASN A 633 -42.24 -22.91 13.32
C ASN A 633 -41.26 -22.33 14.35
N ALA A 634 -41.72 -21.93 15.54
CA ALA A 634 -40.86 -21.47 16.64
C ALA A 634 -39.78 -22.51 17.04
N GLU A 635 -39.99 -23.80 16.80
CA GLU A 635 -39.01 -24.85 17.12
C GLU A 635 -37.85 -24.95 16.11
N ILE A 636 -37.99 -24.42 14.89
CA ILE A 636 -36.99 -24.62 13.82
C ILE A 636 -35.66 -23.94 14.13
N GLY A 637 -35.72 -22.72 14.68
CA GLY A 637 -34.55 -21.94 15.04
C GLY A 637 -33.67 -22.69 16.04
N PRO A 638 -34.23 -23.04 17.22
CA PRO A 638 -33.54 -23.84 18.22
C PRO A 638 -33.00 -25.18 17.71
N ALA A 639 -33.75 -25.88 16.84
CA ALA A 639 -33.31 -27.16 16.29
C ALA A 639 -32.07 -27.00 15.38
N LEU A 640 -32.08 -26.02 14.48
CA LEU A 640 -30.92 -25.74 13.61
C LEU A 640 -29.72 -25.23 14.41
N TRP A 641 -29.94 -24.41 15.44
CA TRP A 641 -28.89 -23.97 16.34
C TRP A 641 -28.26 -25.11 17.14
N TYR A 642 -29.07 -26.08 17.59
CA TYR A 642 -28.57 -27.29 18.24
C TYR A 642 -27.61 -28.06 17.32
N LEU A 643 -27.99 -28.29 16.05
CA LEU A 643 -27.13 -28.95 15.08
C LEU A 643 -25.81 -28.21 14.84
N PHE A 644 -25.84 -26.88 14.80
CA PHE A 644 -24.63 -26.06 14.67
C PHE A 644 -23.66 -26.22 15.85
N THR A 645 -24.18 -26.27 17.07
CA THR A 645 -23.38 -26.28 18.31
C THR A 645 -22.91 -27.69 18.69
N HIS A 646 -23.69 -28.73 18.38
CA HIS A 646 -23.44 -30.10 18.85
C HIS A 646 -22.91 -31.04 17.75
N SER A 647 -22.87 -30.62 16.49
CA SER A 647 -22.25 -31.40 15.42
C SER A 647 -20.73 -31.24 15.40
N THR A 648 -20.02 -32.33 15.12
CA THR A 648 -18.56 -32.34 14.85
C THR A 648 -18.22 -32.13 13.38
N VAL A 649 -19.22 -32.11 12.48
CA VAL A 649 -19.03 -32.04 11.04
C VAL A 649 -19.21 -30.60 10.56
N ASP A 650 -18.12 -29.94 10.15
CA ASP A 650 -18.15 -28.53 9.74
C ASP A 650 -19.11 -28.24 8.58
N SER A 651 -19.27 -29.15 7.61
CA SER A 651 -20.22 -28.98 6.51
C SER A 651 -21.68 -28.95 7.00
N LEU A 652 -22.03 -29.74 8.01
CA LEU A 652 -23.34 -29.72 8.65
C LEU A 652 -23.53 -28.43 9.46
N ARG A 653 -22.52 -28.03 10.24
CA ARG A 653 -22.56 -26.79 11.03
C ARG A 653 -22.81 -25.56 10.16
N ILE A 654 -22.12 -25.48 9.01
CA ILE A 654 -22.32 -24.42 8.02
C ILE A 654 -23.74 -24.49 7.44
N THR A 655 -24.19 -25.65 6.97
CA THR A 655 -25.53 -25.81 6.39
C THR A 655 -26.65 -25.46 7.40
N ALA A 656 -26.52 -25.85 8.67
CA ALA A 656 -27.50 -25.56 9.70
C ALA A 656 -27.65 -24.04 9.95
N ILE A 657 -26.54 -23.31 10.09
CA ILE A 657 -26.57 -21.85 10.23
C ILE A 657 -27.02 -21.16 8.94
N SER A 658 -26.64 -21.70 7.79
CA SER A 658 -27.05 -21.17 6.49
C SER A 658 -28.57 -21.31 6.27
N ALA A 659 -29.16 -22.44 6.68
CA ALA A 659 -30.59 -22.65 6.71
C ALA A 659 -31.29 -21.67 7.67
N LEU A 660 -30.75 -21.52 8.89
CA LEU A 660 -31.29 -20.57 9.87
C LEU A 660 -31.26 -19.13 9.36
N CYS A 661 -30.17 -18.74 8.68
CA CYS A 661 -30.04 -17.42 8.07
C CYS A 661 -31.11 -17.15 7.00
N ARG A 662 -31.40 -18.14 6.14
CA ARG A 662 -32.45 -18.02 5.13
C ARG A 662 -33.85 -18.01 5.73
N ILE A 663 -34.10 -18.76 6.81
CA ILE A 663 -35.37 -18.64 7.54
C ILE A 663 -35.51 -17.24 8.15
N THR A 664 -34.43 -16.70 8.72
CA THR A 664 -34.41 -15.36 9.33
C THR A 664 -34.73 -14.25 8.32
N HIS A 665 -34.39 -14.44 7.04
CA HIS A 665 -34.77 -13.52 5.96
C HIS A 665 -36.30 -13.36 5.85
N HIS A 666 -37.05 -14.46 5.99
CA HIS A 666 -38.52 -14.46 5.88
C HIS A 666 -39.19 -14.16 7.22
N ALA A 667 -38.65 -14.70 8.32
CA ALA A 667 -39.18 -14.56 9.67
C ALA A 667 -38.04 -14.29 10.67
N PRO A 668 -37.72 -13.01 10.96
CA PRO A 668 -36.71 -12.65 11.95
C PRO A 668 -36.96 -13.23 13.36
N SER A 669 -38.22 -13.55 13.67
CA SER A 669 -38.63 -14.24 14.91
C SER A 669 -37.98 -15.62 15.09
N ALA A 670 -37.55 -16.28 14.01
CA ALA A 670 -36.85 -17.56 14.10
C ALA A 670 -35.50 -17.42 14.83
N PHE A 671 -34.71 -16.39 14.51
CA PHE A 671 -33.44 -16.15 15.22
C PHE A 671 -33.68 -15.57 16.63
N GLN A 672 -34.75 -14.79 16.81
CA GLN A 672 -35.19 -14.36 18.15
C GLN A 672 -35.43 -15.56 19.09
N SER A 673 -36.16 -16.59 18.62
CA SER A 673 -36.43 -17.79 19.42
C SER A 673 -35.15 -18.54 19.85
N VAL A 674 -34.09 -18.47 19.04
CA VAL A 674 -32.75 -19.01 19.40
C VAL A 674 -32.15 -18.20 20.56
N ILE A 675 -32.19 -16.87 20.48
CA ILE A 675 -31.65 -15.99 21.52
C ILE A 675 -32.42 -16.16 22.83
N GLU A 676 -33.75 -16.32 22.77
CA GLU A 676 -34.58 -16.56 23.95
C GLU A 676 -34.28 -17.91 24.63
N LYS A 677 -34.02 -18.97 23.84
CA LYS A 677 -33.73 -20.31 24.38
C LYS A 677 -32.28 -20.48 24.85
N VAL A 678 -31.31 -19.94 24.11
CA VAL A 678 -29.87 -20.18 24.33
C VAL A 678 -29.20 -19.06 25.14
N GLY A 679 -29.78 -17.85 25.10
CA GLY A 679 -29.24 -16.65 25.73
C GLY A 679 -28.36 -15.83 24.79
N LEU A 680 -28.53 -14.51 24.83
CA LEU A 680 -27.84 -13.55 23.95
C LEU A 680 -26.31 -13.62 24.05
N VAL A 681 -25.76 -13.74 25.26
CA VAL A 681 -24.30 -13.78 25.49
C VAL A 681 -23.67 -15.00 24.81
N SER A 682 -24.32 -16.16 24.91
CA SER A 682 -23.88 -17.40 24.25
C SER A 682 -23.92 -17.28 22.74
N VAL A 683 -24.92 -16.60 22.17
CA VAL A 683 -25.00 -16.36 20.72
C VAL A 683 -23.90 -15.38 20.28
N ILE A 684 -23.66 -14.29 21.02
CA ILE A 684 -22.60 -13.31 20.73
C ILE A 684 -21.20 -13.95 20.81
N SER A 685 -20.95 -14.89 21.73
CA SER A 685 -19.64 -15.54 21.85
C SER A 685 -19.25 -16.37 20.62
N THR A 686 -20.22 -16.92 19.89
CA THR A 686 -19.99 -17.69 18.65
C THR A 686 -19.57 -16.84 17.45
N LEU A 687 -19.77 -15.52 17.51
CA LEU A 687 -19.49 -14.59 16.43
C LEU A 687 -18.00 -14.53 16.07
N VAL A 688 -17.10 -14.69 17.04
CA VAL A 688 -15.63 -14.57 16.85
C VAL A 688 -14.96 -15.94 16.68
N THR A 689 -15.50 -17.00 17.26
CA THR A 689 -14.89 -18.34 17.30
C THR A 689 -15.29 -19.26 16.14
N GLY A 690 -16.01 -18.73 15.14
CA GLY A 690 -16.63 -19.51 14.06
C GLY A 690 -15.86 -19.58 12.75
N ILE A 691 -16.25 -20.53 11.90
CA ILE A 691 -15.85 -20.63 10.49
C ILE A 691 -16.29 -19.35 9.75
N ALA A 692 -15.48 -18.82 8.82
CA ALA A 692 -15.78 -17.56 8.11
C ALA A 692 -17.21 -17.51 7.51
N LYS A 693 -17.69 -18.60 6.92
CA LYS A 693 -19.07 -18.68 6.41
C LYS A 693 -20.13 -18.57 7.51
N VAL A 694 -19.90 -19.16 8.67
CA VAL A 694 -20.79 -19.02 9.84
C VAL A 694 -20.80 -17.56 10.30
N GLN A 695 -19.64 -16.90 10.41
CA GLN A 695 -19.55 -15.49 10.79
C GLN A 695 -20.34 -14.60 9.83
N GLN A 696 -20.24 -14.84 8.51
CA GLN A 696 -21.01 -14.13 7.49
C GLN A 696 -22.53 -14.24 7.70
N TYR A 697 -23.03 -15.46 7.94
CA TYR A 697 -24.46 -15.68 8.19
C TYR A 697 -24.92 -15.10 9.53
N MET A 698 -24.12 -15.21 10.59
CA MET A 698 -24.40 -14.60 11.88
C MET A 698 -24.54 -13.07 11.77
N LEU A 699 -23.63 -12.41 11.04
CA LEU A 699 -23.72 -10.98 10.76
C LEU A 699 -25.01 -10.62 10.03
N THR A 700 -25.39 -11.38 9.00
CA THR A 700 -26.67 -11.15 8.29
C THR A 700 -27.87 -11.33 9.20
N MET A 701 -27.90 -12.35 10.06
CA MET A 701 -29.02 -12.56 10.98
C MET A 701 -29.14 -11.42 12.00
N PHE A 702 -28.03 -10.97 12.59
CA PHE A 702 -28.02 -9.81 13.48
C PHE A 702 -28.44 -8.51 12.76
N ALA A 703 -27.93 -8.27 11.55
CA ALA A 703 -28.31 -7.10 10.74
C ALA A 703 -29.80 -7.13 10.35
N THR A 704 -30.35 -8.31 10.08
CA THR A 704 -31.78 -8.50 9.77
C THR A 704 -32.65 -8.24 10.99
N MET A 705 -32.26 -8.74 12.16
CA MET A 705 -32.97 -8.49 13.42
C MET A 705 -32.99 -7.01 13.80
N LEU A 706 -31.84 -6.33 13.73
CA LEU A 706 -31.71 -4.91 14.00
C LEU A 706 -32.60 -4.10 13.05
N SER A 707 -32.61 -4.44 11.76
CA SER A 707 -33.46 -3.80 10.77
C SER A 707 -34.96 -4.05 10.98
N ALA A 708 -35.34 -5.13 11.67
CA ALA A 708 -36.71 -5.44 12.04
C ALA A 708 -37.12 -4.84 13.41
N GLY A 709 -36.20 -4.19 14.12
CA GLY A 709 -36.43 -3.60 15.44
C GLY A 709 -36.45 -4.60 16.61
N ILE A 710 -36.10 -5.87 16.36
CA ILE A 710 -36.15 -6.93 17.39
C ILE A 710 -34.91 -6.86 18.28
N HIS A 711 -35.10 -6.87 19.61
CA HIS A 711 -34.03 -6.70 20.61
C HIS A 711 -33.15 -5.45 20.39
N LEU A 712 -33.65 -4.45 19.66
CA LEU A 712 -32.88 -3.27 19.25
C LEU A 712 -32.18 -2.59 20.42
N GLN A 713 -32.94 -2.20 21.46
CA GLN A 713 -32.39 -1.54 22.65
C GLN A 713 -31.35 -2.40 23.39
N ARG A 714 -31.56 -3.72 23.45
CA ARG A 714 -30.66 -4.64 24.15
C ARG A 714 -29.34 -4.80 23.40
N LEU A 715 -29.38 -4.91 22.07
CA LEU A 715 -28.19 -5.08 21.23
C LEU A 715 -27.39 -3.79 21.06
N THR A 716 -28.06 -2.64 20.90
CA THR A 716 -27.38 -1.34 20.68
C THR A 716 -26.74 -0.77 21.94
N GLN A 717 -27.06 -1.32 23.12
CA GLN A 717 -26.45 -0.95 24.40
C GLN A 717 -25.34 -1.93 24.84
N GLU A 718 -25.23 -3.10 24.21
CA GLU A 718 -24.30 -4.16 24.61
C GLU A 718 -22.89 -3.90 24.07
N LYS A 719 -21.96 -3.48 24.94
CA LYS A 719 -20.58 -3.14 24.55
C LYS A 719 -19.80 -4.33 23.98
N ASP A 720 -20.00 -5.54 24.52
CA ASP A 720 -19.33 -6.76 24.04
C ASP A 720 -19.76 -7.11 22.60
N PHE A 721 -21.02 -6.87 22.25
CA PHE A 721 -21.52 -7.05 20.88
C PHE A 721 -20.78 -6.13 19.91
N VAL A 722 -20.74 -4.82 20.19
CA VAL A 722 -20.11 -3.83 19.31
C VAL A 722 -18.61 -4.11 19.14
N THR A 723 -17.89 -4.37 20.24
CA THR A 723 -16.45 -4.64 20.19
C THR A 723 -16.13 -5.92 19.40
N LYS A 724 -16.96 -6.97 19.49
CA LYS A 724 -16.80 -8.19 18.68
C LYS A 724 -17.11 -7.96 17.20
N ILE A 725 -18.10 -7.14 16.87
CA ILE A 725 -18.38 -6.76 15.46
C ILE A 725 -17.21 -5.96 14.89
N VAL A 726 -16.64 -5.01 15.63
CA VAL A 726 -15.45 -4.25 15.18
C VAL A 726 -14.25 -5.18 14.98
N ARG A 727 -14.03 -6.18 15.85
CA ARG A 727 -12.97 -7.19 15.64
C ARG A 727 -13.16 -8.01 14.35
N LEU A 728 -14.40 -8.24 13.90
CA LEU A 728 -14.63 -8.93 12.63
C LEU A 728 -14.16 -8.13 11.40
N LEU A 729 -13.89 -6.83 11.53
CA LEU A 729 -13.24 -6.04 10.49
C LEU A 729 -11.78 -6.47 10.23
N GLU A 730 -11.17 -7.28 11.09
CA GLU A 730 -9.87 -7.93 10.84
C GLU A 730 -9.96 -9.10 9.85
N SER A 731 -11.17 -9.57 9.53
CA SER A 731 -11.38 -10.74 8.68
C SER A 731 -10.83 -10.54 7.25
N PRO A 732 -10.21 -11.57 6.64
CA PRO A 732 -9.77 -11.50 5.24
C PRO A 732 -10.94 -11.41 4.25
N SER A 733 -12.15 -11.84 4.62
CA SER A 733 -13.31 -11.84 3.74
C SER A 733 -13.94 -10.45 3.59
N THR A 734 -13.98 -9.92 2.36
CA THR A 734 -14.64 -8.64 2.04
C THR A 734 -16.11 -8.62 2.44
N ALA A 735 -16.83 -9.73 2.25
CA ALA A 735 -18.24 -9.86 2.61
C ALA A 735 -18.49 -9.78 4.12
N ILE A 736 -17.59 -10.35 4.93
CA ILE A 736 -17.68 -10.27 6.40
C ILE A 736 -17.45 -8.82 6.85
N ARG A 737 -16.42 -8.16 6.30
CA ARG A 737 -16.12 -6.76 6.63
C ARG A 737 -17.26 -5.81 6.23
N ALA A 738 -17.79 -5.96 5.01
CA ALA A 738 -18.92 -5.17 4.52
C ALA A 738 -20.16 -5.31 5.42
N LYS A 739 -20.52 -6.54 5.79
CA LYS A 739 -21.64 -6.79 6.70
C LYS A 739 -21.39 -6.30 8.12
N ALA A 740 -20.16 -6.39 8.61
CA ALA A 740 -19.79 -5.81 9.90
C ALA A 740 -19.94 -4.28 9.88
N PHE A 741 -19.55 -3.60 8.79
CA PHE A 741 -19.83 -2.17 8.61
C PHE A 741 -21.33 -1.85 8.59
N LEU A 742 -22.17 -2.66 7.92
CA LEU A 742 -23.63 -2.48 7.94
C LEU A 742 -24.23 -2.68 9.34
N VAL A 743 -23.75 -3.66 10.12
CA VAL A 743 -24.19 -3.84 11.51
C VAL A 743 -23.78 -2.66 12.37
N ILE A 744 -22.54 -2.17 12.25
CA ILE A 744 -22.06 -0.98 12.96
C ILE A 744 -22.91 0.23 12.60
N LEU A 745 -23.18 0.46 11.31
CA LEU A 745 -24.05 1.53 10.83
C LEU A 745 -25.44 1.46 11.49
N GLN A 746 -26.07 0.28 11.52
CA GLN A 746 -27.36 0.12 12.20
C GLN A 746 -27.29 0.35 13.71
N VAL A 747 -26.20 -0.03 14.37
CA VAL A 747 -25.99 0.28 15.79
C VAL A 747 -25.90 1.79 16.00
N LEU A 748 -25.13 2.50 15.17
CA LEU A 748 -24.92 3.94 15.29
C LEU A 748 -26.18 4.76 15.01
N ILE A 749 -26.97 4.38 13.99
CA ILE A 749 -28.26 5.03 13.68
C ILE A 749 -29.20 5.02 14.89
N ASN A 750 -29.14 3.98 15.73
CA ASN A 750 -30.02 3.80 16.88
C ASN A 750 -29.39 4.22 18.21
N ASN A 751 -28.05 4.27 18.30
CA ASN A 751 -27.32 4.69 19.50
C ASN A 751 -25.98 5.34 19.13
N LYS A 752 -26.00 6.67 18.96
CA LYS A 752 -24.82 7.48 18.67
C LYS A 752 -23.71 7.44 19.74
N GLU A 753 -24.04 7.13 21.00
CA GLU A 753 -23.03 7.04 22.07
C GLU A 753 -22.03 5.89 21.85
N MET A 754 -22.42 4.87 21.06
CA MET A 754 -21.53 3.77 20.72
C MET A 754 -20.42 4.15 19.74
N LEU A 755 -20.50 5.33 19.11
CA LEU A 755 -19.45 5.82 18.21
C LEU A 755 -18.11 5.96 18.94
N LEU A 756 -18.11 6.49 20.17
CA LEU A 756 -16.90 6.62 20.98
C LEU A 756 -16.26 5.25 21.23
N LEU A 757 -17.06 4.25 21.59
CA LEU A 757 -16.59 2.88 21.80
C LEU A 757 -16.02 2.27 20.50
N CYS A 758 -16.65 2.54 19.36
CA CYS A 758 -16.18 2.08 18.07
C CYS A 758 -14.82 2.71 17.71
N CYS A 759 -14.67 4.02 17.89
CA CYS A 759 -13.40 4.73 17.65
C CYS A 759 -12.27 4.22 18.56
N GLN A 760 -12.55 4.03 19.86
CA GLN A 760 -11.61 3.42 20.82
C GLN A 760 -11.24 1.97 20.43
N SER A 761 -12.15 1.27 19.77
CA SER A 761 -11.92 -0.08 19.23
C SER A 761 -11.26 -0.10 17.84
N ARG A 762 -10.63 1.02 17.43
CA ARG A 762 -9.91 1.18 16.15
C ARG A 762 -10.79 1.16 14.89
N LEU A 763 -12.08 1.49 14.98
CA LEU A 763 -12.98 1.56 13.81
C LEU A 763 -12.41 2.43 12.69
N VAL A 764 -11.90 3.61 13.02
CA VAL A 764 -11.38 4.56 12.03
C VAL A 764 -10.22 3.96 11.23
N MET A 765 -9.30 3.23 11.88
CA MET A 765 -8.21 2.52 11.20
C MET A 765 -8.74 1.51 10.17
N TYR A 766 -9.81 0.77 10.49
CA TYR A 766 -10.41 -0.19 9.57
C TYR A 766 -11.11 0.50 8.39
N ILE A 767 -11.77 1.62 8.65
CA ILE A 767 -12.37 2.46 7.60
C ILE A 767 -11.29 2.97 6.64
N GLU A 768 -10.17 3.47 7.15
CA GLU A 768 -9.05 3.94 6.30
C GLU A 768 -8.43 2.82 5.47
N ARG A 769 -8.20 1.67 6.10
CA ARG A 769 -7.63 0.50 5.42
C ARG A 769 -8.49 0.06 4.25
N ASP A 770 -9.81 0.00 4.43
CA ASP A 770 -10.73 -0.49 3.40
C ASP A 770 -11.15 0.63 2.42
N SER A 771 -11.13 1.90 2.82
CA SER A 771 -11.39 3.05 1.93
C SER A 771 -10.28 3.22 0.89
N ARG A 772 -9.00 3.04 1.29
CA ARG A 772 -7.87 3.00 0.32
C ARG A 772 -8.05 1.89 -0.72
N LYS A 773 -8.75 0.82 -0.38
CA LYS A 773 -9.05 -0.32 -1.27
C LYS A 773 -10.25 -0.11 -2.18
N THR A 774 -11.12 0.85 -1.88
CA THR A 774 -12.33 1.15 -2.65
C THR A 774 -12.21 2.40 -3.52
N THR A 775 -11.17 3.23 -3.34
CA THR A 775 -10.89 4.37 -4.23
C THR A 775 -10.70 3.93 -5.68
N PRO A 776 -11.34 4.60 -6.67
CA PRO A 776 -11.41 4.13 -8.05
C PRO A 776 -10.05 4.19 -8.77
N GLY A 777 -9.34 3.06 -8.75
CA GLY A 777 -8.35 2.66 -9.75
C GLY A 777 -8.95 1.58 -10.66
N LYS A 778 -8.61 1.59 -11.95
CA LYS A 778 -9.25 0.76 -12.98
C LYS A 778 -9.20 -0.75 -12.61
N GLU A 779 -10.32 -1.42 -12.90
CA GLU A 779 -10.60 -2.88 -13.03
C GLU A 779 -10.99 -3.84 -11.86
N GLN A 780 -11.41 -3.40 -10.67
CA GLN A 780 -12.05 -4.31 -9.67
C GLN A 780 -13.45 -3.87 -9.20
N GLN A 781 -14.35 -3.58 -10.14
CA GLN A 781 -15.62 -2.95 -9.82
C GLN A 781 -16.66 -3.86 -9.11
N SER A 782 -16.83 -5.14 -9.43
CA SER A 782 -18.01 -5.89 -8.93
C SER A 782 -17.90 -6.48 -7.51
N VAL A 783 -16.73 -7.02 -7.10
CA VAL A 783 -16.58 -7.67 -5.78
C VAL A 783 -16.30 -6.66 -4.66
N ASN A 784 -15.70 -5.52 -4.99
CA ASN A 784 -15.50 -4.41 -4.05
C ASN A 784 -16.69 -3.44 -4.01
N GLU A 785 -17.66 -3.54 -4.92
CA GLU A 785 -18.85 -2.67 -4.91
C GLU A 785 -19.62 -2.80 -3.61
N TYR A 786 -19.89 -4.03 -3.17
CA TYR A 786 -20.65 -4.27 -1.94
C TYR A 786 -19.94 -3.71 -0.69
N LEU A 787 -18.61 -3.85 -0.63
CA LEU A 787 -17.80 -3.29 0.45
C LEU A 787 -17.77 -1.76 0.38
N SER A 788 -17.55 -1.18 -0.81
CA SER A 788 -17.54 0.26 -1.02
C SER A 788 -18.88 0.88 -0.63
N VAL A 789 -19.99 0.37 -1.17
CA VAL A 789 -21.33 0.89 -0.85
C VAL A 789 -21.62 0.80 0.64
N SER A 790 -21.26 -0.31 1.30
CA SER A 790 -21.45 -0.46 2.75
C SER A 790 -20.60 0.52 3.56
N LEU A 791 -19.36 0.76 3.12
CA LEU A 791 -18.41 1.67 3.74
C LEU A 791 -18.82 3.14 3.56
N ASP A 792 -19.23 3.51 2.35
CA ASP A 792 -19.65 4.86 1.98
C ASP A 792 -20.89 5.29 2.80
N LEU A 793 -21.84 4.37 3.01
CA LEU A 793 -23.00 4.62 3.87
C LEU A 793 -22.60 4.88 5.33
N LEU A 794 -21.61 4.14 5.85
CA LEU A 794 -21.10 4.35 7.20
C LEU A 794 -20.34 5.67 7.34
N ILE A 795 -19.45 5.98 6.39
CA ILE A 795 -18.69 7.24 6.35
C ILE A 795 -19.66 8.42 6.30
N HIS A 796 -20.64 8.39 5.39
CA HIS A 796 -21.62 9.45 5.24
C HIS A 796 -22.42 9.69 6.54
N HIS A 797 -22.85 8.63 7.22
CA HIS A 797 -23.55 8.76 8.50
C HIS A 797 -22.65 9.36 9.60
N ILE A 798 -21.40 8.91 9.73
CA ILE A 798 -20.46 9.43 10.73
C ILE A 798 -20.16 10.93 10.50
N VAL A 799 -19.96 11.35 9.25
CA VAL A 799 -19.72 12.75 8.90
C VAL A 799 -20.94 13.61 9.25
N HIS A 800 -22.16 13.12 8.98
CA HIS A 800 -23.40 13.84 9.30
C HIS A 800 -23.67 13.95 10.82
N GLU A 801 -23.27 12.98 11.62
CA GLU A 801 -23.45 13.03 13.09
C GLU A 801 -22.46 13.98 13.79
N LEU A 802 -21.32 14.29 13.16
CA LEU A 802 -20.24 15.04 13.79
C LEU A 802 -20.62 16.47 14.25
N PRO A 803 -21.30 17.30 13.43
CA PRO A 803 -21.76 18.62 13.89
C PRO A 803 -22.61 18.51 15.17
N GLY A 804 -23.52 17.53 15.24
CA GLY A 804 -24.36 17.30 16.41
C GLY A 804 -23.59 16.88 17.67
N ILE A 805 -22.44 16.20 17.51
CA ILE A 805 -21.55 15.87 18.64
C ILE A 805 -20.86 17.14 19.16
N LEU A 806 -20.32 17.95 18.25
CA LEU A 806 -19.63 19.20 18.61
C LEU A 806 -20.61 20.19 19.26
N ASP A 807 -21.80 20.38 18.68
CA ASP A 807 -22.87 21.21 19.23
C ASP A 807 -23.33 20.72 20.61
N GLY A 808 -23.40 19.41 20.82
CA GLY A 808 -23.71 18.81 22.11
C GLY A 808 -22.67 19.15 23.18
N ILE A 809 -21.37 19.08 22.83
CA ILE A 809 -20.27 19.48 23.72
C ILE A 809 -20.34 20.98 24.01
N LEU A 810 -20.49 21.81 22.97
CA LEU A 810 -20.60 23.27 23.10
C LEU A 810 -21.80 23.69 23.96
N SER A 811 -22.96 23.07 23.76
CA SER A 811 -24.17 23.33 24.56
C SER A 811 -23.97 22.95 26.03
N CYS A 812 -23.34 21.81 26.31
CA CYS A 812 -23.03 21.41 27.69
C CYS A 812 -22.04 22.37 28.37
N LEU A 813 -21.03 22.85 27.65
CA LEU A 813 -20.06 23.82 28.17
C LEU A 813 -20.69 25.21 28.36
N SER A 814 -21.48 25.70 27.39
CA SER A 814 -22.13 27.01 27.47
C SER A 814 -23.15 27.09 28.61
N ASN A 815 -23.83 26.00 28.94
CA ASN A 815 -24.74 25.90 30.09
C ASN A 815 -24.05 26.08 31.46
N VAL A 816 -22.73 25.92 31.49
CA VAL A 816 -21.90 25.99 32.70
C VAL A 816 -20.98 27.22 32.69
N SER A 817 -20.83 27.89 31.55
CA SER A 817 -20.01 29.09 31.38
C SER A 817 -20.37 30.20 32.38
N GLY A 818 -19.37 30.77 33.05
CA GLY A 818 -19.54 31.83 34.07
C GLY A 818 -20.10 31.36 35.42
N ARG A 819 -20.30 30.04 35.64
CA ARG A 819 -20.78 29.49 36.92
C ARG A 819 -19.64 28.85 37.70
N LYS A 820 -19.56 29.18 39.00
CA LYS A 820 -18.60 28.58 39.92
C LYS A 820 -19.01 27.19 40.44
N HIS A 821 -20.30 26.86 40.43
CA HIS A 821 -20.83 25.58 40.93
C HIS A 821 -21.90 25.02 39.98
N PRO A 822 -21.56 24.06 39.10
CA PRO A 822 -22.52 23.42 38.20
C PRO A 822 -23.47 22.51 38.98
N SER A 823 -24.73 22.39 38.55
CA SER A 823 -25.70 21.51 39.22
C SER A 823 -25.33 20.03 39.03
N THR A 824 -25.86 19.14 39.87
CA THR A 824 -25.62 17.69 39.75
C THR A 824 -26.08 17.12 38.39
N VAL A 825 -27.14 17.68 37.80
CA VAL A 825 -27.62 17.33 36.46
C VAL A 825 -26.63 17.78 35.39
N GLN A 826 -26.13 19.00 35.49
CA GLN A 826 -25.13 19.55 34.55
C GLN A 826 -23.79 18.79 34.64
N ALA A 827 -23.34 18.46 35.85
CA ALA A 827 -22.14 17.66 36.07
C ALA A 827 -22.26 16.25 35.45
N LYS A 828 -23.44 15.63 35.55
CA LYS A 828 -23.71 14.33 34.90
C LYS A 828 -23.71 14.44 33.37
N GLN A 829 -24.30 15.50 32.81
CA GLN A 829 -24.29 15.76 31.37
C GLN A 829 -22.86 15.97 30.85
N LEU A 830 -22.04 16.77 31.55
CA LEU A 830 -20.63 16.97 31.20
C LEU A 830 -19.84 15.65 31.21
N LYS A 831 -20.00 14.81 32.24
CA LYS A 831 -19.33 13.50 32.30
C LYS A 831 -19.68 12.57 31.14
N MET A 832 -20.87 12.72 30.54
CA MET A 832 -21.29 11.95 29.37
C MET A 832 -20.83 12.58 28.05
N CYS A 833 -20.84 13.91 27.93
CA CYS A 833 -20.57 14.59 26.66
C CYS A 833 -19.08 14.81 26.39
N LEU A 834 -18.29 15.19 27.40
CA LEU A 834 -16.87 15.57 27.21
C LEU A 834 -16.00 14.45 26.61
N PRO A 835 -16.16 13.15 26.97
CA PRO A 835 -15.39 12.08 26.35
C PRO A 835 -15.57 11.97 24.81
N ASN A 836 -16.66 12.50 24.25
CA ASN A 836 -16.88 12.50 22.81
C ASN A 836 -15.90 13.42 22.06
N MET A 837 -15.15 14.28 22.75
CA MET A 837 -14.06 15.05 22.15
C MET A 837 -13.03 14.14 21.47
N ALA A 838 -12.79 12.94 22.02
CA ALA A 838 -11.89 11.95 21.42
C ALA A 838 -12.40 11.45 20.06
N VAL A 839 -13.72 11.44 19.81
CA VAL A 839 -14.28 11.10 18.49
C VAL A 839 -13.82 12.12 17.46
N ILE A 840 -13.90 13.41 17.79
CA ILE A 840 -13.46 14.49 16.88
C ILE A 840 -11.98 14.32 16.54
N LEU A 841 -11.14 14.03 17.53
CA LEU A 841 -9.71 13.76 17.33
C LEU A 841 -9.47 12.56 16.38
N HIS A 842 -10.16 11.44 16.61
CA HIS A 842 -10.04 10.27 15.74
C HIS A 842 -10.47 10.55 14.29
N LEU A 843 -11.48 11.38 14.06
CA LEU A 843 -11.95 11.70 12.72
C LEU A 843 -11.04 12.72 12.01
N VAL A 844 -10.59 13.77 12.70
CA VAL A 844 -9.68 14.78 12.13
C VAL A 844 -8.29 14.20 11.84
N THR A 845 -7.81 13.26 12.65
CA THR A 845 -6.56 12.54 12.37
C THR A 845 -6.68 11.57 11.19
N SER A 846 -7.89 11.24 10.74
CA SER A 846 -8.09 10.32 9.62
C SER A 846 -8.04 11.01 8.26
N GLN A 847 -7.30 10.44 7.31
CA GLN A 847 -7.22 10.96 5.93
C GLN A 847 -8.56 10.87 5.16
N VAL A 848 -9.46 9.96 5.55
CA VAL A 848 -10.75 9.73 4.87
C VAL A 848 -11.79 10.75 5.33
N PHE A 849 -11.82 11.01 6.64
CA PHE A 849 -12.80 11.91 7.26
C PHE A 849 -12.35 13.36 7.23
N ARG A 850 -11.06 13.65 7.47
CA ARG A 850 -10.51 15.02 7.56
C ARG A 850 -10.99 15.98 6.47
N PRO A 851 -10.88 15.68 5.16
CA PRO A 851 -11.33 16.62 4.12
C PRO A 851 -12.85 16.81 4.06
N GLN A 852 -13.64 15.88 4.63
CA GLN A 852 -15.10 15.97 4.69
C GLN A 852 -15.58 16.65 5.98
N VAL A 853 -14.76 16.62 7.02
CA VAL A 853 -15.06 17.15 8.36
C VAL A 853 -14.66 18.62 8.50
N ILE A 854 -13.50 19.01 7.96
CA ILE A 854 -12.99 20.37 8.08
C ILE A 854 -13.74 21.25 7.10
N THR A 855 -14.72 21.98 7.60
CA THR A 855 -15.53 22.99 6.90
C THR A 855 -15.46 24.33 7.65
N ASP A 856 -15.90 25.43 7.01
CA ASP A 856 -15.97 26.73 7.67
C ASP A 856 -16.80 26.67 8.97
N GLU A 857 -17.96 26.00 8.92
CA GLU A 857 -18.84 25.80 10.08
C GLU A 857 -18.14 25.04 11.22
N PHE A 858 -17.41 23.97 10.88
CA PHE A 858 -16.61 23.24 11.86
C PHE A 858 -15.57 24.15 12.52
N ILE A 859 -14.85 24.98 11.74
CA ILE A 859 -13.81 25.88 12.27
C ILE A 859 -14.40 26.94 13.19
N TYR A 860 -15.55 27.54 12.84
CA TYR A 860 -16.23 28.50 13.72
C TYR A 860 -16.71 27.85 15.03
N ASN A 861 -17.36 26.68 14.95
CA ASN A 861 -17.80 25.95 16.13
C ASN A 861 -16.62 25.51 17.00
N TYR A 862 -15.52 25.12 16.37
CA TYR A 862 -14.28 24.77 17.05
C TYR A 862 -13.61 26.00 17.71
N GLY A 863 -13.65 27.17 17.09
CA GLY A 863 -13.23 28.43 17.70
C GLY A 863 -14.09 28.81 18.91
N ALA A 864 -15.40 28.56 18.87
CA ALA A 864 -16.27 28.70 20.03
C ALA A 864 -15.87 27.75 21.18
N LEU A 865 -15.44 26.53 20.86
CA LEU A 865 -14.93 25.57 21.84
C LEU A 865 -13.65 26.09 22.52
N LEU A 866 -12.69 26.61 21.73
CA LEU A 866 -11.46 27.21 22.28
C LEU A 866 -11.75 28.43 23.16
N ASN A 867 -12.76 29.23 22.83
CA ASN A 867 -13.22 30.32 23.69
C ASN A 867 -13.80 29.82 25.04
N GLN A 868 -14.48 28.68 25.06
CA GLN A 868 -14.91 28.05 26.31
C GLN A 868 -13.71 27.55 27.14
N ILE A 869 -12.70 26.96 26.48
CA ILE A 869 -11.45 26.55 27.15
C ILE A 869 -10.72 27.76 27.75
N LYS A 870 -10.66 28.88 27.03
CA LYS A 870 -10.16 30.15 27.56
C LYS A 870 -10.90 30.59 28.84
N SER A 871 -12.23 30.50 28.87
CA SER A 871 -13.03 30.84 30.07
C SER A 871 -12.76 29.89 31.25
N VAL A 872 -12.39 28.63 30.97
CA VAL A 872 -11.95 27.68 32.01
C VAL A 872 -10.58 28.09 32.56
N ASP A 873 -9.64 28.45 31.69
CA ASP A 873 -8.29 28.91 32.08
C ASP A 873 -8.31 30.21 32.90
N THR A 874 -9.15 31.18 32.53
CA THR A 874 -9.29 32.44 33.30
C THR A 874 -10.03 32.27 34.63
N GLY A 875 -10.53 31.06 34.94
CA GLY A 875 -11.26 30.75 36.16
C GLY A 875 -12.70 31.29 36.21
N GLU A 876 -13.22 31.79 35.09
CA GLU A 876 -14.63 32.21 34.96
C GLU A 876 -15.58 31.00 35.03
N THR A 877 -15.14 29.86 34.50
CA THR A 877 -15.91 28.61 34.44
C THR A 877 -15.20 27.51 35.24
N ASN A 878 -15.79 27.05 36.35
CA ASN A 878 -15.20 25.99 37.17
C ASN A 878 -15.67 24.60 36.71
N LEU A 879 -14.87 23.97 35.83
CA LEU A 879 -15.12 22.61 35.35
C LEU A 879 -14.61 21.53 36.30
N GLU A 880 -13.51 21.82 37.02
CA GLU A 880 -12.86 20.89 37.96
C GLU A 880 -13.83 20.43 39.06
N GLY A 881 -14.64 21.35 39.59
CA GLY A 881 -15.61 21.07 40.64
C GLY A 881 -16.77 20.15 40.20
N ALA A 882 -17.03 20.00 38.90
CA ALA A 882 -18.12 19.18 38.38
C ALA A 882 -17.66 17.83 37.81
N VAL A 883 -16.56 17.80 37.07
CA VAL A 883 -16.09 16.62 36.33
C VAL A 883 -14.84 16.00 36.96
N GLY A 884 -14.10 16.78 37.75
CA GLY A 884 -12.78 16.45 38.29
C GLY A 884 -11.65 17.03 37.42
N GLN A 885 -10.52 17.37 38.04
CA GLN A 885 -9.36 17.99 37.40
C GLN A 885 -8.85 17.17 36.20
N ALA A 886 -8.68 15.85 36.37
CA ALA A 886 -8.19 14.97 35.30
C ALA A 886 -9.07 14.98 34.03
N ALA A 887 -10.39 15.10 34.17
CA ALA A 887 -11.31 15.13 33.02
C ALA A 887 -11.30 16.51 32.33
N SER A 888 -11.10 17.59 33.09
CA SER A 888 -10.90 18.95 32.57
C SER A 888 -9.60 19.03 31.76
N ASP A 889 -8.51 18.52 32.31
CA ASP A 889 -7.21 18.51 31.64
C ASP A 889 -7.22 17.66 30.37
N GLU A 890 -7.90 16.49 30.40
CA GLU A 890 -8.07 15.64 29.22
C GLU A 890 -8.90 16.31 28.11
N LEU A 891 -9.94 17.06 28.45
CA LEU A 891 -10.71 17.83 27.47
C LEU A 891 -9.80 18.85 26.76
N ILE A 892 -9.03 19.62 27.52
CA ILE A 892 -8.18 20.70 26.99
C ILE A 892 -7.06 20.11 26.13
N ARG A 893 -6.39 19.06 26.63
CA ARG A 893 -5.36 18.34 25.88
C ARG A 893 -5.90 17.75 24.58
N THR A 894 -7.06 17.09 24.64
CA THR A 894 -7.69 16.49 23.46
C THR A 894 -8.09 17.56 22.46
N ALA A 895 -8.68 18.66 22.93
CA ALA A 895 -9.01 19.80 22.07
C ALA A 895 -7.74 20.34 21.38
N LEU A 896 -6.73 20.77 22.12
CA LEU A 896 -5.52 21.28 21.48
C LEU A 896 -4.89 20.28 20.49
N SER A 897 -4.92 18.97 20.80
CA SER A 897 -4.48 17.90 19.88
C SER A 897 -5.34 17.78 18.61
N VAL A 898 -6.65 18.07 18.66
CA VAL A 898 -7.51 18.13 17.47
C VAL A 898 -6.98 19.20 16.52
N PHE A 899 -6.67 20.38 17.05
CA PHE A 899 -6.16 21.45 16.19
C PHE A 899 -4.73 21.17 15.71
N GLU A 900 -3.86 20.57 16.52
CA GLU A 900 -2.55 20.07 16.06
C GLU A 900 -2.69 19.11 14.87
N ALA A 901 -3.66 18.20 14.91
CA ALA A 901 -3.93 17.31 13.79
C ALA A 901 -4.39 18.07 12.53
N VAL A 902 -5.06 19.22 12.68
CA VAL A 902 -5.39 20.11 11.55
C VAL A 902 -4.13 20.82 11.03
N THR A 903 -3.25 21.32 11.89
CA THR A 903 -2.04 22.07 11.48
C THR A 903 -1.05 21.23 10.69
N GLN A 904 -1.04 19.91 10.90
CA GLN A 904 -0.25 18.95 10.11
C GLN A 904 -0.67 18.87 8.63
N HIS A 905 -1.77 19.50 8.22
CA HIS A 905 -2.27 19.50 6.84
C HIS A 905 -2.50 20.92 6.30
N PRO A 906 -1.43 21.61 5.86
CA PRO A 906 -1.46 23.02 5.46
C PRO A 906 -2.52 23.40 4.43
N VAL A 907 -2.76 22.53 3.44
CA VAL A 907 -3.68 22.78 2.33
C VAL A 907 -5.11 23.05 2.80
N LEU A 908 -5.55 22.39 3.87
CA LEU A 908 -6.90 22.56 4.40
C LEU A 908 -7.03 23.89 5.18
N LEU A 909 -5.97 24.30 5.88
CA LEU A 909 -5.94 25.59 6.56
C LEU A 909 -5.91 26.76 5.58
N THR A 910 -5.18 26.64 4.47
CA THR A 910 -5.13 27.68 3.42
C THR A 910 -6.45 27.84 2.69
N LEU A 911 -7.24 26.76 2.55
CA LEU A 911 -8.60 26.82 1.97
C LEU A 911 -9.57 27.61 2.85
N HIS A 912 -9.40 27.54 4.18
CA HIS A 912 -10.28 28.14 5.18
C HIS A 912 -9.59 29.29 5.95
N HIS A 913 -8.81 30.12 5.26
CA HIS A 913 -7.95 31.14 5.87
C HIS A 913 -8.70 32.10 6.81
N SER A 914 -9.75 32.80 6.35
CA SER A 914 -10.49 33.78 7.17
C SER A 914 -11.10 33.16 8.44
N PRO A 915 -11.84 32.04 8.38
CA PRO A 915 -12.35 31.38 9.58
C PRO A 915 -11.28 31.00 10.60
N VAL A 916 -10.09 30.56 10.15
CA VAL A 916 -8.98 30.23 11.05
C VAL A 916 -8.45 31.48 11.75
N VAL A 917 -8.22 32.56 11.00
CA VAL A 917 -7.71 33.83 11.54
C VAL A 917 -8.71 34.47 12.51
N ASP A 918 -10.01 34.43 12.18
CA ASP A 918 -11.06 35.09 12.98
C ASP A 918 -11.48 34.28 14.20
N ALA A 919 -11.56 32.94 14.10
CA ALA A 919 -12.14 32.09 15.13
C ALA A 919 -11.10 31.32 15.98
N ILE A 920 -9.93 30.99 15.42
CA ILE A 920 -8.95 30.10 16.10
C ILE A 920 -7.76 30.85 16.69
N LEU A 921 -7.14 31.76 15.93
CA LEU A 921 -5.96 32.47 16.40
C LEU A 921 -6.22 33.33 17.65
N PRO A 922 -7.36 34.06 17.79
CA PRO A 922 -7.58 34.91 18.97
C PRO A 922 -7.67 34.13 20.30
N PRO A 923 -8.39 32.99 20.39
CA PRO A 923 -8.33 32.12 21.57
C PRO A 923 -6.92 31.61 21.87
N LEU A 924 -6.15 31.20 20.86
CA LEU A 924 -4.77 30.70 21.05
C LEU A 924 -3.85 31.78 21.63
N VAL A 925 -3.93 33.02 21.12
CA VAL A 925 -3.16 34.16 21.67
C VAL A 925 -3.44 34.36 23.15
N SER A 926 -4.70 34.21 23.59
CA SER A 926 -5.06 34.31 24.99
C SER A 926 -4.49 33.16 25.83
N LEU A 927 -4.48 31.93 25.30
CA LEU A 927 -3.99 30.75 26.00
C LEU A 927 -2.47 30.72 26.14
N VAL A 928 -1.73 31.44 25.30
CA VAL A 928 -0.28 31.67 25.49
C VAL A 928 0.00 32.44 26.79
N CYS A 929 -0.96 33.20 27.31
CA CYS A 929 -0.84 33.89 28.60
C CYS A 929 -1.37 33.07 29.79
N SER A 930 -1.68 31.78 29.61
CA SER A 930 -2.18 30.88 30.66
C SER A 930 -1.16 30.70 31.80
N GLN A 931 -1.67 30.43 33.01
CA GLN A 931 -0.83 30.03 34.15
C GLN A 931 -0.33 28.58 34.03
N ASN A 932 -0.98 27.76 33.21
CA ASN A 932 -0.58 26.38 32.99
C ASN A 932 0.54 26.30 31.96
N VAL A 933 1.71 25.83 32.41
CA VAL A 933 2.93 25.74 31.59
C VAL A 933 2.73 24.88 30.34
N GLU A 934 2.00 23.75 30.46
CA GLU A 934 1.76 22.84 29.34
C GLU A 934 0.85 23.48 28.28
N TRP A 935 -0.23 24.14 28.70
CA TRP A 935 -1.19 24.76 27.78
C TRP A 935 -0.58 25.95 27.06
N ARG A 936 0.21 26.76 27.79
CA ARG A 936 0.96 27.87 27.22
C ARG A 936 1.94 27.39 26.16
N LEU A 937 2.76 26.39 26.48
CA LEU A 937 3.75 25.84 25.54
C LEU A 937 3.06 25.29 24.28
N PHE A 938 2.00 24.49 24.46
CA PHE A 938 1.29 23.86 23.35
C PHE A 938 0.55 24.89 22.48
N SER A 939 -0.09 25.88 23.09
CA SER A 939 -0.77 26.97 22.38
C SER A 939 0.22 27.86 21.62
N LEU A 940 1.38 28.14 22.20
CA LEU A 940 2.44 28.92 21.56
C LEU A 940 3.00 28.19 20.33
N ARG A 941 3.23 26.88 20.44
CA ARG A 941 3.64 26.04 19.31
C ARG A 941 2.61 26.08 18.19
N LEU A 942 1.34 25.84 18.49
CA LEU A 942 0.25 25.88 17.51
C LEU A 942 0.12 27.26 16.85
N LEU A 943 0.21 28.33 17.64
CA LEU A 943 0.15 29.71 17.15
C LEU A 943 1.33 30.03 16.20
N ALA A 944 2.55 29.63 16.56
CA ALA A 944 3.74 29.80 15.72
C ALA A 944 3.65 29.01 14.40
N GLU A 945 3.22 27.75 14.45
CA GLU A 945 3.06 26.89 13.26
C GLU A 945 1.98 27.42 12.31
N THR A 946 0.81 27.78 12.84
CA THR A 946 -0.29 28.30 12.02
C THR A 946 0.01 29.67 11.43
N THR A 947 0.60 30.57 12.21
CA THR A 947 0.92 31.92 11.74
C THR A 947 1.97 31.87 10.64
N SER A 948 3.04 31.08 10.81
CA SER A 948 4.07 30.86 9.79
C SER A 948 3.49 30.31 8.47
N LEU A 949 2.49 29.44 8.55
CA LEU A 949 1.86 28.81 7.40
C LEU A 949 0.91 29.75 6.65
N LEU A 950 0.10 30.53 7.38
CA LEU A 950 -0.90 31.43 6.81
C LEU A 950 -0.26 32.70 6.22
N VAL A 951 0.79 33.22 6.88
CA VAL A 951 1.52 34.41 6.43
C VAL A 951 2.31 34.16 5.15
N ASN A 952 2.96 33.01 5.01
CA ASN A 952 3.83 32.72 3.87
C ASN A 952 3.06 32.48 2.54
N HIS A 953 1.74 32.29 2.60
CA HIS A 953 0.92 31.93 1.43
C HIS A 953 0.36 33.14 0.65
N GLU A 954 0.30 34.33 1.25
CA GLU A 954 -0.24 35.53 0.59
C GLU A 954 0.74 36.25 -0.36
N ALA A 955 2.03 35.86 -0.38
CA ALA A 955 2.99 36.41 -1.32
C ALA A 955 2.78 35.92 -2.78
N ALA A 956 1.90 34.94 -3.03
CA ALA A 956 1.83 34.25 -4.32
C ALA A 956 0.43 34.06 -4.97
N ALA A 957 -0.70 34.41 -4.35
CA ALA A 957 -2.01 34.13 -4.96
C ALA A 957 -3.12 35.17 -4.64
N ASP A 958 -3.59 35.83 -5.70
CA ASP A 958 -4.91 36.47 -5.91
C ASP A 958 -5.60 37.22 -4.75
N GLY A 959 -5.39 38.54 -4.72
CA GLY A 959 -6.42 39.60 -4.67
C GLY A 959 -7.74 39.41 -3.91
N ARG A 960 -7.79 38.72 -2.77
CA ARG A 960 -8.99 38.70 -1.89
C ARG A 960 -8.83 39.70 -0.74
N ASP A 961 -9.56 40.82 -0.82
CA ASP A 961 -9.55 41.90 0.19
C ASP A 961 -10.00 41.45 1.61
N GLU A 962 -10.74 40.34 1.74
CA GLU A 962 -11.26 39.85 3.04
C GLU A 962 -10.17 39.29 3.98
N GLY A 963 -9.12 38.63 3.45
CA GLY A 963 -8.04 38.08 4.27
C GLY A 963 -7.17 39.16 4.94
N ILE A 964 -7.00 40.29 4.24
CA ILE A 964 -6.19 41.42 4.70
C ILE A 964 -6.76 42.03 5.99
N GLN A 965 -8.09 42.18 6.08
CA GLN A 965 -8.74 42.78 7.25
C GLN A 965 -8.67 41.87 8.50
N SER A 966 -8.85 40.56 8.32
CA SER A 966 -8.68 39.57 9.39
C SER A 966 -7.24 39.56 9.92
N ASN A 967 -6.25 39.60 9.01
CA ASN A 967 -4.83 39.67 9.38
C ASN A 967 -4.51 40.96 10.15
N ILE A 968 -5.03 42.13 9.73
CA ILE A 968 -4.85 43.40 10.48
C ILE A 968 -5.43 43.29 11.91
N THR A 969 -6.59 42.65 12.06
CA THR A 969 -7.25 42.47 13.36
C THR A 969 -6.43 41.56 14.27
N PHE A 970 -5.91 40.45 13.72
CA PHE A 970 -5.01 39.54 14.43
C PHE A 970 -3.70 40.23 14.86
N LEU A 971 -3.03 40.98 13.96
CA LEU A 971 -1.82 41.72 14.31
C LEU A 971 -2.05 42.76 15.41
N SER A 972 -3.21 43.43 15.39
CA SER A 972 -3.63 44.36 16.45
C SER A 972 -3.79 43.66 17.81
N LEU A 973 -4.33 42.44 17.82
CA LEU A 973 -4.44 41.61 19.03
C LEU A 973 -3.06 41.20 19.55
N VAL A 974 -2.17 40.70 18.67
CA VAL A 974 -0.80 40.33 19.04
C VAL A 974 -0.04 41.51 19.63
N ARG A 975 -0.12 42.69 19.00
CA ARG A 975 0.49 43.94 19.48
C ARG A 975 0.00 44.32 20.88
N LYS A 976 -1.31 44.23 21.14
CA LYS A 976 -1.91 44.67 22.40
C LYS A 976 -1.75 43.68 23.54
N SER A 977 -1.85 42.38 23.25
CA SER A 977 -1.97 41.35 24.28
C SER A 977 -0.69 40.54 24.49
N LEU A 978 0.04 40.22 23.42
CA LEU A 978 1.16 39.28 23.48
C LEU A 978 2.52 40.00 23.55
N LEU A 979 2.74 41.02 22.73
CA LEU A 979 4.01 41.75 22.65
C LEU A 979 4.49 42.32 24.02
N PRO A 980 3.61 42.84 24.90
CA PRO A 980 4.04 43.35 26.21
C PRO A 980 4.56 42.29 27.19
N GLN A 981 4.37 40.99 26.91
CA GLN A 981 4.78 39.88 27.79
C GLN A 981 5.95 39.07 27.20
N TYR A 982 6.43 39.44 26.01
CA TYR A 982 7.46 38.68 25.29
C TYR A 982 8.81 38.66 26.01
N ASP A 983 9.11 39.67 26.82
CA ASP A 983 10.29 39.73 27.70
C ASP A 983 10.34 38.52 28.64
N ARG A 984 9.20 38.19 29.27
CA ARG A 984 9.08 37.05 30.18
C ARG A 984 9.11 35.73 29.43
N ILE A 985 8.40 35.65 28.29
CA ILE A 985 8.27 34.42 27.49
C ILE A 985 9.64 33.98 26.93
N LEU A 986 10.47 34.93 26.48
CA LEU A 986 11.79 34.64 25.93
C LEU A 986 12.81 34.18 26.99
N LEU A 987 12.60 34.53 28.26
CA LEU A 987 13.48 34.15 29.37
C LEU A 987 13.07 32.83 30.05
N GLU A 988 12.05 32.14 29.55
CA GLU A 988 11.62 30.84 30.06
C GLU A 988 12.55 29.69 29.63
N PRO A 989 12.54 28.56 30.35
CA PRO A 989 13.33 27.39 29.97
C PRO A 989 12.87 26.80 28.62
N ASP A 990 13.80 26.13 27.93
CA ASP A 990 13.52 25.40 26.69
C ASP A 990 12.34 24.42 26.85
N PRO A 991 11.47 24.26 25.83
CA PRO A 991 11.59 24.77 24.45
C PRO A 991 10.74 26.04 24.17
N VAL A 992 10.25 26.75 25.19
CA VAL A 992 9.34 27.92 25.02
C VAL A 992 9.96 29.01 24.12
N PRO A 993 11.22 29.45 24.33
CA PRO A 993 11.81 30.50 23.50
C PRO A 993 11.89 30.14 22.01
N VAL A 994 12.06 28.85 21.67
CA VAL A 994 12.16 28.39 20.27
C VAL A 994 10.90 28.76 19.48
N TYR A 995 9.73 28.50 20.07
CA TYR A 995 8.45 28.78 19.43
C TYR A 995 8.09 30.26 19.49
N ALA A 996 8.47 30.96 20.55
CA ALA A 996 8.30 32.42 20.67
C ALA A 996 9.07 33.17 19.57
N VAL A 997 10.36 32.86 19.39
CA VAL A 997 11.16 33.49 18.34
C VAL A 997 10.64 33.10 16.95
N LYS A 998 10.24 31.84 16.74
CA LYS A 998 9.62 31.41 15.47
C LYS A 998 8.37 32.22 15.11
N LEU A 999 7.51 32.50 16.10
CA LEU A 999 6.34 33.34 15.90
C LEU A 999 6.72 34.78 15.54
N LEU A 1000 7.73 35.37 16.19
CA LEU A 1000 8.24 36.70 15.83
C LEU A 1000 8.82 36.75 14.42
N VAL A 1001 9.56 35.73 13.98
CA VAL A 1001 10.07 35.63 12.60
C VAL A 1001 8.90 35.71 11.62
N ALA A 1002 7.90 34.84 11.78
CA ALA A 1002 6.73 34.82 10.92
C ALA A 1002 5.97 36.18 10.90
N LEU A 1003 5.82 36.83 12.05
CA LEU A 1003 5.13 38.12 12.13
C LEU A 1003 5.92 39.27 11.51
N THR A 1004 7.25 39.26 11.63
CA THR A 1004 8.15 40.30 11.08
C THR A 1004 8.34 40.15 9.57
N ASP A 1005 8.27 38.94 9.03
CA ASP A 1005 8.22 38.69 7.58
C ASP A 1005 6.98 39.32 6.95
N TYR A 1006 5.82 39.23 7.63
CA TYR A 1006 4.55 39.73 7.12
C TYR A 1006 4.41 41.25 7.22
N SER A 1007 4.74 41.83 8.37
CA SER A 1007 4.44 43.23 8.67
C SER A 1007 5.67 44.01 9.14
N PRO A 1008 6.19 44.94 8.32
CA PRO A 1008 7.30 45.80 8.73
C PRO A 1008 6.91 46.77 9.86
N VAL A 1009 5.61 46.97 10.11
CA VAL A 1009 5.13 47.79 11.22
C VAL A 1009 5.45 47.15 12.58
N LEU A 1010 5.42 45.81 12.66
CA LEU A 1010 5.76 45.08 13.90
C LEU A 1010 7.22 45.26 14.30
N ILE A 1011 8.13 45.49 13.34
CA ILE A 1011 9.54 45.74 13.63
C ILE A 1011 9.70 47.00 14.48
N ARG A 1012 8.95 48.07 14.14
CA ARG A 1012 8.93 49.31 14.95
C ARG A 1012 8.36 49.09 16.34
N ASP A 1013 7.38 48.20 16.48
CA ASP A 1013 6.80 47.86 17.77
C ASP A 1013 7.79 47.03 18.63
N ILE A 1014 8.54 46.10 18.02
CA ILE A 1014 9.60 45.31 18.68
C ILE A 1014 10.71 46.22 19.21
N GLU A 1015 11.11 47.22 18.42
CA GLU A 1015 12.06 48.26 18.86
C GLU A 1015 11.53 49.07 20.05
N GLY A 1016 10.24 49.44 20.03
CA GLY A 1016 9.60 50.19 21.10
C GLY A 1016 9.42 49.41 22.42
N CYS A 1017 9.40 48.07 22.37
CA CYS A 1017 9.19 47.19 23.52
C CYS A 1017 10.47 46.73 24.23
N SER A 1018 11.66 47.25 23.87
CA SER A 1018 12.95 46.84 24.46
C SER A 1018 13.24 45.32 24.37
N LEU A 1019 12.73 44.65 23.32
CA LEU A 1019 12.92 43.21 23.12
C LEU A 1019 14.28 42.84 22.53
N VAL A 1020 14.94 43.79 21.84
CA VAL A 1020 16.28 43.61 21.26
C VAL A 1020 17.33 43.21 22.31
N PRO A 1021 17.47 43.88 23.48
CA PRO A 1021 18.39 43.42 24.53
C PRO A 1021 18.09 42.01 25.02
N VAL A 1022 16.80 41.65 25.17
CA VAL A 1022 16.38 40.32 25.63
C VAL A 1022 16.74 39.25 24.60
N LEU A 1023 16.54 39.53 23.31
CA LEU A 1023 16.95 38.64 22.22
C LEU A 1023 18.47 38.36 22.25
N PHE A 1024 19.30 39.39 22.43
CA PHE A 1024 20.74 39.22 22.56
C PHE A 1024 21.12 38.43 23.83
N GLN A 1025 20.43 38.65 24.94
CA GLN A 1025 20.62 37.84 26.15
C GLN A 1025 20.28 36.36 25.92
N VAL A 1026 19.21 36.06 25.17
CA VAL A 1026 18.87 34.68 24.80
C VAL A 1026 19.95 34.07 23.92
N ILE A 1027 20.44 34.80 22.90
CA ILE A 1027 21.56 34.34 22.06
C ILE A 1027 22.79 34.00 22.92
N LEU A 1028 23.16 34.87 23.87
CA LEU A 1028 24.28 34.63 24.78
C LEU A 1028 24.06 33.41 25.69
N THR A 1029 22.85 33.20 26.18
CA THR A 1029 22.53 32.07 27.08
C THR A 1029 22.65 30.71 26.38
N HIS A 1030 22.48 30.67 25.06
CA HIS A 1030 22.50 29.44 24.26
C HIS A 1030 23.77 29.27 23.40
N GLN A 1031 24.85 30.00 23.70
CA GLN A 1031 26.13 29.91 22.95
C GLN A 1031 26.70 28.48 22.86
N ASP A 1032 26.46 27.63 23.85
CA ASP A 1032 26.93 26.24 23.83
C ASP A 1032 26.26 25.37 22.74
N ASN A 1033 25.15 25.83 22.14
CA ASN A 1033 24.40 25.11 21.10
C ASN A 1033 24.08 25.99 19.89
N VAL A 1034 25.12 26.53 19.25
CA VAL A 1034 25.04 27.41 18.07
C VAL A 1034 24.17 26.83 16.95
N LEU A 1035 24.25 25.51 16.72
CA LEU A 1035 23.47 24.79 15.69
C LEU A 1035 21.99 24.55 16.06
N GLY A 1036 21.53 25.03 17.21
CA GLY A 1036 20.16 24.84 17.70
C GLY A 1036 19.11 25.66 16.93
N ASN A 1037 17.87 25.13 16.87
CA ASN A 1037 16.73 25.80 16.23
C ASN A 1037 16.42 27.20 16.80
N LEU A 1038 16.68 27.42 18.09
CA LEU A 1038 16.51 28.74 18.72
C LEU A 1038 17.42 29.78 18.08
N ILE A 1039 18.71 29.47 17.95
CA ILE A 1039 19.70 30.36 17.36
C ILE A 1039 19.42 30.56 15.88
N GLN A 1040 19.00 29.51 15.14
CA GLN A 1040 18.57 29.70 13.76
C GLN A 1040 17.39 30.67 13.64
N ASN A 1041 16.34 30.51 14.44
CA ASN A 1041 15.21 31.43 14.43
C ASN A 1041 15.63 32.84 14.86
N ALA A 1042 16.56 32.97 15.81
CA ALA A 1042 17.09 34.26 16.24
C ALA A 1042 17.89 34.95 15.14
N ILE A 1043 18.68 34.20 14.36
CA ILE A 1043 19.42 34.71 13.19
C ILE A 1043 18.42 35.18 12.12
N SER A 1044 17.37 34.41 11.83
CA SER A 1044 16.31 34.83 10.89
C SER A 1044 15.61 36.12 11.37
N LEU A 1045 15.33 36.23 12.67
CA LEU A 1045 14.75 37.46 13.23
C LEU A 1045 15.72 38.66 13.10
N LEU A 1046 17.02 38.46 13.36
CA LEU A 1046 18.05 39.49 13.17
C LEU A 1046 18.16 39.91 11.72
N TYR A 1047 18.09 38.97 10.78
CA TYR A 1047 18.04 39.26 9.35
C TYR A 1047 16.85 40.15 9.01
N ASN A 1048 15.64 39.81 9.50
CA ASN A 1048 14.44 40.61 9.26
C ASN A 1048 14.55 42.03 9.83
N LEU A 1049 15.15 42.19 11.01
CA LEU A 1049 15.41 43.49 11.60
C LEU A 1049 16.39 44.31 10.76
N VAL A 1050 17.53 43.74 10.34
CA VAL A 1050 18.60 44.47 9.64
C VAL A 1050 18.30 44.71 8.16
N ALA A 1051 17.53 43.83 7.51
CA ALA A 1051 17.23 43.95 6.08
C ALA A 1051 16.25 45.08 5.74
N GLN A 1052 15.45 45.55 6.71
CA GLN A 1052 14.47 46.59 6.50
C GLN A 1052 15.08 47.99 6.50
N LYS A 1053 14.59 48.87 5.62
CA LYS A 1053 15.18 50.21 5.39
C LYS A 1053 14.92 51.19 6.53
N ASP A 1054 13.80 51.03 7.23
CA ASP A 1054 13.30 51.97 8.25
C ASP A 1054 13.70 51.56 9.69
N THR A 1055 14.51 50.51 9.86
CA THR A 1055 14.98 50.03 11.16
C THR A 1055 15.93 51.03 11.81
N ASN A 1056 15.82 51.20 13.13
CA ASN A 1056 16.73 52.02 13.90
C ASN A 1056 18.06 51.28 14.15
N MET A 1057 18.92 51.25 13.14
CA MET A 1057 20.24 50.62 13.20
C MET A 1057 21.11 51.14 14.36
N LYS A 1058 20.94 52.42 14.76
CA LYS A 1058 21.66 53.00 15.90
C LYS A 1058 21.33 52.29 17.21
N LEU A 1059 20.06 51.97 17.46
CA LEU A 1059 19.63 51.22 18.64
C LEU A 1059 20.23 49.81 18.64
N LEU A 1060 20.25 49.11 17.49
CA LEU A 1060 20.87 47.79 17.39
C LEU A 1060 22.37 47.84 17.71
N TYR A 1061 23.07 48.87 17.22
CA TYR A 1061 24.49 49.07 17.52
C TYR A 1061 24.75 49.37 19.00
N GLU A 1062 23.94 50.21 19.65
CA GLU A 1062 24.05 50.52 21.08
C GLU A 1062 23.93 49.27 21.97
N HIS A 1063 23.16 48.27 21.53
CA HIS A 1063 22.99 46.98 22.23
C HIS A 1063 24.02 45.91 21.82
N GLY A 1064 25.01 46.26 21.00
CA GLY A 1064 26.13 45.38 20.66
C GLY A 1064 25.89 44.42 19.50
N LEU A 1065 25.05 44.77 18.52
CA LEU A 1065 24.81 43.96 17.31
C LEU A 1065 26.10 43.40 16.68
N VAL A 1066 27.10 44.27 16.49
CA VAL A 1066 28.40 43.91 15.87
C VAL A 1066 29.11 42.79 16.64
N HIS A 1067 29.11 42.87 17.96
CA HIS A 1067 29.79 41.88 18.80
C HIS A 1067 29.10 40.50 18.72
N HIS A 1068 27.77 40.47 18.84
CA HIS A 1068 27.00 39.22 18.82
C HIS A 1068 27.07 38.54 17.45
N VAL A 1069 26.91 39.28 16.35
CA VAL A 1069 27.00 38.74 14.99
C VAL A 1069 28.42 38.21 14.71
N SER A 1070 29.46 38.92 15.16
CA SER A 1070 30.85 38.47 14.98
C SER A 1070 31.11 37.16 15.71
N ASN A 1071 30.70 37.04 16.98
CA ASN A 1071 30.87 35.82 17.75
C ASN A 1071 30.14 34.63 17.11
N LEU A 1072 28.87 34.81 16.70
CA LEU A 1072 28.09 33.76 16.03
C LEU A 1072 28.72 33.29 14.72
N ILE A 1073 29.26 34.22 13.91
CA ILE A 1073 29.96 33.88 12.67
C ILE A 1073 31.21 33.07 12.98
N VAL A 1074 32.01 33.51 13.96
CA VAL A 1074 33.25 32.81 14.34
C VAL A 1074 32.96 31.39 14.83
N GLU A 1075 32.00 31.21 15.73
CA GLU A 1075 31.63 29.90 16.27
C GLU A 1075 31.02 28.99 15.20
N THR A 1076 30.11 29.51 14.36
CA THR A 1076 29.48 28.70 13.29
C THR A 1076 30.48 28.32 12.21
N ALA A 1077 31.37 29.23 11.81
CA ALA A 1077 32.39 28.94 10.81
C ALA A 1077 33.48 28.00 11.35
N ALA A 1078 33.82 28.06 12.64
CA ALA A 1078 34.71 27.07 13.25
C ALA A 1078 34.13 25.66 13.15
N LEU A 1079 32.81 25.50 13.35
CA LEU A 1079 32.12 24.21 13.16
C LEU A 1079 32.00 23.79 11.69
N TYR A 1080 31.93 24.74 10.76
CA TYR A 1080 31.91 24.47 9.33
C TYR A 1080 33.28 24.02 8.79
N LEU A 1081 34.36 24.59 9.32
CA LEU A 1081 35.74 24.27 8.95
C LEU A 1081 36.27 23.01 9.65
N ASP A 1082 35.54 22.45 10.61
CA ASP A 1082 35.86 21.18 11.25
C ASP A 1082 35.46 19.98 10.35
N ASP A 1083 36.28 18.93 10.30
CA ASP A 1083 36.16 17.81 9.34
C ASP A 1083 34.98 16.84 9.63
N ASP A 1084 34.08 17.21 10.56
CA ASP A 1084 32.94 16.40 10.98
C ASP A 1084 31.74 16.58 10.04
N LYS A 1085 31.66 15.70 9.05
CA LYS A 1085 30.59 15.64 8.02
C LYS A 1085 29.17 15.67 8.57
N SER A 1086 28.94 15.23 9.81
CA SER A 1086 27.59 15.17 10.40
C SER A 1086 27.01 16.55 10.73
N ARG A 1087 27.87 17.53 11.07
CA ARG A 1087 27.47 18.88 11.48
C ARG A 1087 27.48 19.89 10.33
N LEU A 1088 28.15 19.55 9.23
CA LEU A 1088 28.39 20.44 8.09
C LEU A 1088 27.12 21.01 7.47
N LYS A 1089 26.05 20.21 7.32
CA LYS A 1089 24.80 20.66 6.67
C LYS A 1089 24.04 21.70 7.50
N ALA A 1090 23.96 21.51 8.82
CA ALA A 1090 23.34 22.46 9.72
C ALA A 1090 24.18 23.75 9.80
N ALA A 1091 25.49 23.60 9.99
CA ALA A 1091 26.43 24.72 10.01
C ALA A 1091 26.37 25.55 8.72
N ASN A 1092 26.25 24.91 7.55
CA ASN A 1092 26.13 25.59 6.26
C ASN A 1092 24.91 26.53 6.18
N ALA A 1093 23.71 26.03 6.47
CA ALA A 1093 22.48 26.83 6.39
C ALA A 1093 22.49 28.03 7.38
N GLN A 1094 23.02 27.81 8.59
CA GLN A 1094 23.16 28.89 9.58
C GLN A 1094 24.22 29.91 9.15
N LEU A 1095 25.36 29.45 8.66
CA LEU A 1095 26.45 30.30 8.19
C LEU A 1095 26.00 31.18 7.03
N LEU A 1096 25.22 30.63 6.09
CA LEU A 1096 24.65 31.39 4.99
C LEU A 1096 23.75 32.52 5.50
N SER A 1097 22.84 32.20 6.43
CA SER A 1097 21.93 33.18 7.05
C SER A 1097 22.71 34.29 7.79
N LEU A 1098 23.79 33.94 8.49
CA LEU A 1098 24.68 34.89 9.17
C LEU A 1098 25.47 35.77 8.20
N LEU A 1099 25.92 35.21 7.07
CA LEU A 1099 26.59 35.98 6.01
C LEU A 1099 25.62 36.98 5.36
N ASP A 1100 24.33 36.64 5.21
CA ASP A 1100 23.31 37.58 4.74
C ASP A 1100 23.08 38.73 5.71
N VAL A 1101 23.03 38.44 7.03
CA VAL A 1101 22.99 39.48 8.07
C VAL A 1101 24.21 40.40 7.98
N LEU A 1102 25.42 39.82 7.89
CA LEU A 1102 26.67 40.58 7.75
C LEU A 1102 26.66 41.45 6.48
N HIS A 1103 26.20 40.90 5.36
CA HIS A 1103 26.08 41.63 4.10
C HIS A 1103 25.15 42.84 4.24
N CYS A 1104 24.00 42.69 4.89
CA CYS A 1104 23.07 43.78 5.13
C CYS A 1104 23.69 44.89 6.01
N ILE A 1105 24.41 44.53 7.09
CA ILE A 1105 25.14 45.49 7.94
C ILE A 1105 26.18 46.28 7.12
N LEU A 1106 26.98 45.59 6.30
CA LEU A 1106 28.02 46.20 5.47
C LEU A 1106 27.44 47.07 4.35
N LYS A 1107 26.32 46.65 3.76
CA LYS A 1107 25.61 47.40 2.73
C LYS A 1107 24.98 48.68 3.27
N TYR A 1108 24.38 48.63 4.46
CA TYR A 1108 23.89 49.81 5.17
C TYR A 1108 25.03 50.80 5.43
N THR A 1109 26.13 50.32 6.01
CA THR A 1109 27.35 51.10 6.28
C THR A 1109 27.91 51.75 5.00
N SER A 1110 28.04 50.97 3.92
CA SER A 1110 28.48 51.51 2.64
C SER A 1110 27.52 52.50 2.03
N GLY A 1111 26.21 52.36 2.25
CA GLY A 1111 25.20 53.32 1.81
C GLY A 1111 25.40 54.67 2.48
N VAL A 1112 25.50 54.69 3.82
CA VAL A 1112 25.73 55.91 4.61
C VAL A 1112 27.02 56.59 4.20
N VAL A 1113 28.13 55.84 4.13
CA VAL A 1113 29.45 56.38 3.73
C VAL A 1113 29.43 56.93 2.31
N ARG A 1114 28.76 56.26 1.35
CA ARG A 1114 28.63 56.76 -0.03
C ARG A 1114 27.85 58.07 -0.10
N VAL A 1115 26.76 58.20 0.65
CA VAL A 1115 25.97 59.44 0.71
C VAL A 1115 26.83 60.59 1.23
N VAL A 1116 27.62 60.36 2.28
CA VAL A 1116 28.55 61.38 2.83
C VAL A 1116 29.65 61.74 1.82
N ILE A 1117 30.28 60.76 1.17
CA ILE A 1117 31.31 61.00 0.13
C ILE A 1117 30.72 61.76 -1.07
N GLN A 1118 29.47 61.46 -1.44
CA GLN A 1118 28.79 62.12 -2.55
C GLN A 1118 28.37 63.57 -2.19
N ALA A 1119 27.92 63.80 -0.96
CA ALA A 1119 27.64 65.14 -0.43
C ALA A 1119 28.92 66.01 -0.35
N GLN A 1120 30.05 65.42 0.08
CA GLN A 1120 31.35 66.08 0.05
C GLN A 1120 31.78 66.47 -1.38
N LYS A 1121 31.53 65.60 -2.38
CA LYS A 1121 31.83 65.88 -3.79
C LYS A 1121 30.89 66.92 -4.42
N SER A 1122 29.67 67.09 -3.90
CA SER A 1122 28.70 68.07 -4.40
C SER A 1122 28.74 69.42 -3.66
N GLY A 1123 29.63 69.59 -2.66
CA GLY A 1123 29.79 70.83 -1.91
C GLY A 1123 28.69 71.11 -0.89
N GLN A 1124 27.75 70.18 -0.68
CA GLN A 1124 26.78 70.24 0.41
C GLN A 1124 27.42 69.54 1.62
N GLY A 1125 27.75 70.29 2.68
CA GLY A 1125 28.37 69.76 3.89
C GLY A 1125 27.53 68.64 4.52
N GLY A 1126 27.82 67.39 4.17
CA GLY A 1126 27.20 66.21 4.75
C GLY A 1126 27.71 65.97 6.17
N ASP A 1127 26.90 65.30 6.99
CA ASP A 1127 27.23 64.94 8.36
C ASP A 1127 28.33 63.87 8.41
N THR A 1128 29.58 64.33 8.28
CA THR A 1128 30.79 63.49 8.27
C THR A 1128 30.98 62.72 9.56
N GLN A 1129 30.54 63.30 10.68
CA GLN A 1129 30.72 62.74 12.01
C GLN A 1129 29.93 61.43 12.20
N ALA A 1130 28.68 61.38 11.73
CA ALA A 1130 27.85 60.17 11.83
C ALA A 1130 28.43 58.97 11.04
N ALA A 1131 29.06 59.24 9.89
CA ALA A 1131 29.71 58.18 9.10
C ALA A 1131 31.03 57.71 9.72
N GLU A 1132 31.81 58.62 10.31
CA GLU A 1132 33.03 58.27 11.04
C GLU A 1132 32.73 57.45 12.30
N GLU A 1133 31.73 57.85 13.10
CA GLU A 1133 31.27 57.10 14.27
C GLU A 1133 30.81 55.69 13.89
N LEU A 1134 30.06 55.56 12.78
CA LEU A 1134 29.56 54.27 12.30
C LEU A 1134 30.70 53.36 11.80
N LEU A 1135 31.73 53.92 11.14
CA LEU A 1135 32.93 53.17 10.76
C LEU A 1135 33.69 52.67 12.00
N ILE A 1136 33.77 53.48 13.07
CA ILE A 1136 34.40 53.08 14.34
C ILE A 1136 33.63 51.94 15.01
N VAL A 1137 32.29 52.04 15.08
CA VAL A 1137 31.43 51.02 15.70
C VAL A 1137 31.54 49.67 14.99
N ASN A 1138 31.62 49.67 13.66
CA ASN A 1138 31.74 48.46 12.84
C ASN A 1138 33.18 47.96 12.68
N LYS A 1139 34.19 48.67 13.23
CA LYS A 1139 35.61 48.28 13.13
C LYS A 1139 35.90 46.84 13.57
N PRO A 1140 35.30 46.29 14.66
CA PRO A 1140 35.51 44.90 15.06
C PRO A 1140 35.14 43.85 13.99
N LEU A 1141 34.25 44.19 13.03
CA LEU A 1141 33.94 43.28 11.92
C LEU A 1141 35.18 42.96 11.08
N THR A 1142 36.21 43.83 11.07
CA THR A 1142 37.46 43.60 10.33
C THR A 1142 38.24 42.38 10.82
N ASP A 1143 37.99 41.90 12.04
CA ASP A 1143 38.57 40.65 12.56
C ASP A 1143 38.05 39.42 11.80
N LEU A 1144 36.85 39.52 11.19
CA LEU A 1144 36.26 38.45 10.36
C LEU A 1144 36.93 38.31 8.99
N ILE A 1145 37.82 39.22 8.56
CA ILE A 1145 38.49 39.15 7.24
C ILE A 1145 39.20 37.82 7.07
N ASN A 1146 39.99 37.40 8.05
CA ASN A 1146 40.74 36.15 8.02
C ASN A 1146 39.80 34.95 7.77
N LEU A 1147 38.70 34.90 8.53
CA LEU A 1147 37.71 33.84 8.46
C LEU A 1147 36.93 33.85 7.14
N LEU A 1148 36.55 35.03 6.62
CA LEU A 1148 35.93 35.15 5.31
C LEU A 1148 36.85 34.67 4.18
N VAL A 1149 38.17 34.91 4.27
CA VAL A 1149 39.15 34.42 3.31
C VAL A 1149 39.26 32.89 3.34
N GLN A 1150 39.22 32.28 4.52
CA GLN A 1150 39.21 30.83 4.71
C GLN A 1150 37.92 30.16 4.21
N LEU A 1151 36.80 30.90 4.12
CA LEU A 1151 35.53 30.38 3.59
C LEU A 1151 35.40 30.47 2.06
N ILE A 1152 36.28 31.22 1.37
CA ILE A 1152 36.25 31.36 -0.10
C ILE A 1152 36.50 30.02 -0.83
N PRO A 1153 37.43 29.14 -0.39
CA PRO A 1153 37.63 27.84 -1.02
C PRO A 1153 36.50 26.83 -0.85
N SER A 1154 35.37 27.21 -0.24
CA SER A 1154 34.22 26.32 -0.04
C SER A 1154 33.69 25.71 -1.33
N GLU A 1155 33.27 24.44 -1.26
CA GLU A 1155 32.63 23.74 -2.38
C GLU A 1155 31.22 24.25 -2.65
N ASP A 1156 30.57 24.83 -1.64
CA ASP A 1156 29.22 25.41 -1.74
C ASP A 1156 29.25 26.78 -2.47
N PRO A 1157 28.52 26.93 -3.58
CA PRO A 1157 28.53 28.17 -4.35
C PRO A 1157 27.93 29.37 -3.60
N GLU A 1158 26.96 29.17 -2.71
CA GLU A 1158 26.27 30.26 -2.00
C GLU A 1158 27.15 30.84 -0.89
N ILE A 1159 27.84 29.98 -0.13
CA ILE A 1159 28.84 30.41 0.87
C ILE A 1159 29.96 31.19 0.18
N TYR A 1160 30.47 30.69 -0.94
CA TYR A 1160 31.50 31.39 -1.72
C TYR A 1160 31.04 32.79 -2.17
N GLU A 1161 29.83 32.90 -2.70
CA GLU A 1161 29.31 34.17 -3.21
C GLU A 1161 29.11 35.19 -2.08
N ASN A 1162 28.42 34.79 -1.01
CA ASN A 1162 28.13 35.67 0.12
C ASN A 1162 29.39 36.08 0.89
N SER A 1163 30.34 35.16 1.12
CA SER A 1163 31.64 35.49 1.73
C SER A 1163 32.45 36.45 0.86
N SER A 1164 32.51 36.22 -0.45
CA SER A 1164 33.20 37.11 -1.40
C SER A 1164 32.60 38.51 -1.46
N GLN A 1165 31.27 38.61 -1.42
CA GLN A 1165 30.57 39.90 -1.40
C GLN A 1165 30.82 40.67 -0.09
N CYS A 1166 30.73 39.99 1.06
CA CYS A 1166 31.05 40.58 2.37
C CYS A 1166 32.50 41.08 2.41
N LEU A 1167 33.45 40.24 1.99
CA LEU A 1167 34.86 40.59 1.94
C LEU A 1167 35.13 41.80 1.03
N SER A 1168 34.49 41.85 -0.14
CA SER A 1168 34.59 43.00 -1.05
C SER A 1168 34.09 44.30 -0.41
N LEU A 1169 32.98 44.28 0.33
CA LEU A 1169 32.46 45.47 1.01
C LEU A 1169 33.36 45.88 2.18
N MET A 1170 33.83 44.92 2.98
CA MET A 1170 34.74 45.20 4.10
C MET A 1170 36.04 45.87 3.64
N VAL A 1171 36.66 45.34 2.58
CA VAL A 1171 37.91 45.89 2.03
C VAL A 1171 37.69 47.24 1.32
N GLN A 1172 36.48 47.50 0.80
CA GLN A 1172 36.12 48.83 0.29
C GLN A 1172 35.99 49.88 1.39
N LEU A 1173 35.43 49.50 2.55
CA LEU A 1173 35.17 50.40 3.67
C LEU A 1173 36.41 50.64 4.54
N TYR A 1174 37.16 49.58 4.86
CA TYR A 1174 38.26 49.62 5.83
C TYR A 1174 39.65 49.42 5.21
N GLY A 1175 39.74 49.04 3.93
CA GLY A 1175 41.02 48.67 3.32
C GLY A 1175 41.61 47.40 3.96
N GLY A 1176 42.92 47.39 4.16
CA GLY A 1176 43.67 46.30 4.79
C GLY A 1176 44.05 46.59 6.24
N ASP A 1177 43.15 47.15 7.05
CA ASP A 1177 43.44 47.54 8.45
C ASP A 1177 43.76 46.31 9.35
N ASN A 1178 43.24 45.12 9.02
CA ASN A 1178 43.56 43.88 9.73
C ASN A 1178 44.92 43.32 9.28
N GLN A 1179 45.87 43.16 10.22
CA GLN A 1179 47.26 42.75 9.96
C GLN A 1179 47.41 41.33 9.42
N ASP A 1180 46.42 40.46 9.64
CA ASP A 1180 46.47 39.03 9.29
C ASP A 1180 45.79 38.71 7.95
N SER A 1181 45.39 39.72 7.18
CA SER A 1181 44.63 39.53 5.92
C SER A 1181 45.42 38.85 4.81
N MET A 1182 46.76 38.90 4.86
CA MET A 1182 47.68 38.33 3.87
C MET A 1182 48.70 37.39 4.54
N THR A 1183 48.21 36.48 5.38
CA THR A 1183 49.00 35.34 5.93
C THR A 1183 49.23 34.28 4.84
N PRO A 1184 50.24 33.40 4.99
CA PRO A 1184 50.50 32.31 4.03
C PRO A 1184 49.25 31.45 3.73
N ASP A 1185 48.50 31.07 4.77
CA ASP A 1185 47.29 30.23 4.63
C ASP A 1185 46.17 30.94 3.86
N ASN A 1186 46.00 32.25 4.07
CA ASN A 1186 45.05 33.09 3.34
C ASN A 1186 45.45 33.26 1.87
N MET A 1187 46.76 33.44 1.61
CA MET A 1187 47.28 33.51 0.24
C MET A 1187 47.09 32.19 -0.51
N GLU A 1188 47.22 31.04 0.17
CA GLU A 1188 46.92 29.72 -0.39
C GLU A 1188 45.41 29.55 -0.70
N SER A 1189 44.54 30.03 0.18
CA SER A 1189 43.09 30.06 -0.05
C SER A 1189 42.72 30.88 -1.31
N PHE A 1190 43.34 32.05 -1.50
CA PHE A 1190 43.18 32.83 -2.73
C PHE A 1190 43.72 32.09 -3.97
N VAL A 1191 44.87 31.40 -3.86
CA VAL A 1191 45.45 30.61 -4.96
C VAL A 1191 44.51 29.49 -5.38
N GLN A 1192 43.98 28.73 -4.42
CA GLN A 1192 43.10 27.60 -4.66
C GLN A 1192 41.87 28.04 -5.47
N VAL A 1193 41.25 29.17 -5.12
CA VAL A 1193 40.05 29.67 -5.78
C VAL A 1193 40.35 30.28 -7.14
N LEU A 1194 41.42 31.07 -7.26
CA LEU A 1194 41.84 31.70 -8.53
C LEU A 1194 42.19 30.67 -9.60
N LEU A 1195 42.72 29.51 -9.22
CA LEU A 1195 43.09 28.43 -10.14
C LEU A 1195 41.94 27.44 -10.40
N SER A 1196 41.05 27.21 -9.43
CA SER A 1196 39.94 26.25 -9.56
C SER A 1196 38.72 26.82 -10.30
N LYS A 1197 38.33 28.07 -10.05
CA LYS A 1197 37.13 28.69 -10.63
C LYS A 1197 37.44 29.32 -12.00
N ARG A 1198 36.63 29.05 -13.02
CA ARG A 1198 36.83 29.52 -14.41
C ARG A 1198 36.02 30.78 -14.79
N GLU A 1199 35.14 31.26 -13.91
CA GLU A 1199 34.30 32.42 -14.22
C GLU A 1199 35.04 33.77 -14.09
N PRO A 1200 35.02 34.62 -15.13
CA PRO A 1200 35.80 35.86 -15.13
C PRO A 1200 35.26 36.94 -14.16
N LYS A 1201 33.95 36.96 -13.88
CA LYS A 1201 33.36 37.92 -12.92
C LYS A 1201 33.86 37.68 -11.49
N GLN A 1202 33.91 36.43 -11.09
CA GLN A 1202 34.38 35.95 -9.80
C GLN A 1202 35.88 36.23 -9.62
N GLN A 1203 36.69 35.90 -10.63
CA GLN A 1203 38.13 36.22 -10.66
C GLN A 1203 38.39 37.72 -10.55
N LYS A 1204 37.62 38.57 -11.26
CA LYS A 1204 37.74 40.04 -11.18
C LYS A 1204 37.47 40.58 -9.77
N LEU A 1205 36.45 40.05 -9.09
CA LEU A 1205 36.09 40.48 -7.74
C LEU A 1205 37.25 40.19 -6.77
N LEU A 1206 37.75 38.95 -6.77
CA LEU A 1206 38.87 38.54 -5.91
C LEU A 1206 40.16 39.31 -6.22
N LEU A 1207 40.49 39.53 -7.49
CA LEU A 1207 41.66 40.34 -7.87
C LEU A 1207 41.52 41.80 -7.40
N ARG A 1208 40.32 42.38 -7.40
CA ARG A 1208 40.08 43.73 -6.84
C ARG A 1208 40.27 43.76 -5.34
N VAL A 1209 39.83 42.72 -4.62
CA VAL A 1209 40.05 42.55 -3.18
C VAL A 1209 41.56 42.49 -2.88
N ILE A 1210 42.29 41.58 -3.54
CA ILE A 1210 43.75 41.42 -3.36
C ILE A 1210 44.47 42.74 -3.66
N LYS A 1211 44.15 43.40 -4.79
CA LYS A 1211 44.74 44.70 -5.15
C LYS A 1211 44.50 45.74 -4.05
N ARG A 1212 43.30 45.80 -3.48
CA ARG A 1212 42.95 46.78 -2.45
C ARG A 1212 43.65 46.47 -1.13
N LEU A 1213 43.79 45.21 -0.74
CA LEU A 1213 44.51 44.80 0.49
C LEU A 1213 45.99 45.20 0.45
N ILE A 1214 46.68 44.99 -0.68
CA ILE A 1214 48.11 45.31 -0.80
C ILE A 1214 48.40 46.80 -1.06
N THR A 1215 47.44 47.54 -1.64
CA THR A 1215 47.62 48.97 -1.90
C THR A 1215 47.29 49.85 -0.69
N SER A 1216 46.52 49.32 0.27
CA SER A 1216 46.10 50.06 1.46
C SER A 1216 47.00 49.83 2.68
N ASN A 1217 47.78 48.75 2.71
CA ASN A 1217 48.68 48.44 3.82
C ASN A 1217 50.04 47.91 3.32
N GLU A 1218 51.12 48.64 3.60
CA GLU A 1218 52.48 48.28 3.16
C GLU A 1218 52.94 46.93 3.74
N LYS A 1219 52.51 46.55 4.95
CA LYS A 1219 52.85 45.25 5.55
C LYS A 1219 52.30 44.07 4.76
N HIS A 1220 51.12 44.22 4.16
CA HIS A 1220 50.53 43.20 3.29
C HIS A 1220 51.30 43.05 1.98
N LEU A 1221 51.78 44.16 1.44
CA LEU A 1221 52.62 44.16 0.26
C LEU A 1221 53.96 43.47 0.54
N ASP A 1222 54.54 43.71 1.71
CA ASP A 1222 55.79 43.07 2.12
C ASP A 1222 55.60 41.58 2.46
N SER A 1223 54.49 41.19 3.11
CA SER A 1223 54.11 39.78 3.31
C SER A 1223 53.97 39.05 1.98
N MET A 1224 53.29 39.65 1.00
CA MET A 1224 53.13 39.08 -0.34
C MET A 1224 54.47 38.93 -1.08
N LYS A 1225 55.45 39.82 -0.86
CA LYS A 1225 56.79 39.71 -1.45
C LYS A 1225 57.64 38.61 -0.81
N ASN A 1226 57.51 38.42 0.50
CA ASN A 1226 58.35 37.51 1.27
C ASN A 1226 57.82 36.07 1.24
N ASP A 1227 56.51 35.90 1.40
CA ASP A 1227 55.87 34.58 1.61
C ASP A 1227 54.79 34.25 0.56
N GLY A 1228 54.48 35.15 -0.37
CA GLY A 1228 53.39 35.02 -1.36
C GLY A 1228 53.76 34.32 -2.68
N ASP A 1229 54.83 33.53 -2.71
CA ASP A 1229 55.41 32.91 -3.91
C ASP A 1229 54.39 32.09 -4.74
N LEU A 1230 53.48 31.37 -4.05
CA LEU A 1230 52.41 30.59 -4.69
C LEU A 1230 51.36 31.49 -5.36
N LEU A 1231 50.97 32.58 -4.69
CA LEU A 1231 50.01 33.56 -5.21
C LEU A 1231 50.59 34.33 -6.40
N ILE A 1232 51.86 34.69 -6.36
CA ILE A 1232 52.57 35.31 -7.47
C ILE A 1232 52.60 34.38 -8.70
N ARG A 1233 52.91 33.09 -8.51
CA ARG A 1233 52.88 32.09 -9.60
C ARG A 1233 51.47 31.89 -10.17
N ALA A 1234 50.43 31.91 -9.35
CA ALA A 1234 49.05 31.82 -9.81
C ALA A 1234 48.65 33.04 -10.66
N LEU A 1235 49.03 34.25 -10.24
CA LEU A 1235 48.84 35.49 -11.01
C LEU A 1235 49.63 35.50 -12.33
N GLN A 1236 50.84 34.93 -12.34
CA GLN A 1236 51.63 34.74 -13.56
C GLN A 1236 50.97 33.75 -14.52
N ARG A 1237 50.40 32.64 -14.04
CA ARG A 1237 49.62 31.72 -14.89
C ARG A 1237 48.39 32.39 -15.50
N LEU A 1238 47.69 33.21 -14.72
CA LEU A 1238 46.53 33.99 -15.20
C LEU A 1238 46.91 35.04 -16.27
N THR A 1239 48.17 35.47 -16.32
CA THR A 1239 48.67 36.39 -17.36
C THR A 1239 49.33 35.67 -18.55
N GLN A 1240 49.80 34.43 -18.39
CA GLN A 1240 50.51 33.65 -19.42
C GLN A 1240 49.63 32.67 -20.23
N GLU A 1241 48.49 32.21 -19.72
CA GLU A 1241 47.59 31.29 -20.45
C GLU A 1241 46.91 31.97 -21.67
N SER A 1242 47.63 31.99 -22.80
CA SER A 1242 47.16 32.50 -24.09
C SER A 1242 46.28 31.47 -24.82
N SER A 1243 45.05 31.23 -24.37
CA SER A 1243 44.05 30.46 -25.14
C SER A 1243 42.72 31.21 -25.25
N LEU A 1244 42.56 31.91 -26.38
CA LEU A 1244 41.35 32.24 -27.17
C LEU A 1244 39.98 32.57 -26.54
N ASN A 1245 39.76 32.58 -25.22
CA ASN A 1245 38.42 32.82 -24.63
C ASN A 1245 38.41 33.45 -23.21
N LYS A 1246 39.43 34.21 -22.79
CA LYS A 1246 39.44 34.86 -21.46
C LYS A 1246 39.34 36.40 -21.51
N ASP A 1247 38.70 36.94 -20.48
CA ASP A 1247 38.27 38.33 -20.33
C ASP A 1247 39.46 39.28 -20.06
N ILE A 1248 39.69 40.26 -20.95
CA ILE A 1248 40.82 41.22 -20.94
C ILE A 1248 41.00 41.89 -19.57
N ALA A 1249 39.92 42.19 -18.86
CA ALA A 1249 40.00 42.88 -17.58
C ALA A 1249 40.56 42.01 -16.44
N VAL A 1250 40.48 40.67 -16.50
CA VAL A 1250 41.14 39.77 -15.53
C VAL A 1250 42.66 39.86 -15.69
N THR A 1251 43.13 39.78 -16.94
CA THR A 1251 44.57 39.85 -17.26
C THR A 1251 45.19 41.20 -16.89
N SER A 1252 44.45 42.31 -17.12
CA SER A 1252 44.87 43.66 -16.72
C SER A 1252 45.02 43.78 -15.20
N LEU A 1253 44.02 43.32 -14.42
CA LEU A 1253 44.06 43.38 -12.96
C LEU A 1253 45.20 42.53 -12.37
N ALA A 1254 45.42 41.33 -12.90
CA ALA A 1254 46.53 40.47 -12.47
C ALA A 1254 47.90 41.11 -12.76
N SER A 1255 48.07 41.74 -13.93
CA SER A 1255 49.29 42.45 -14.29
C SER A 1255 49.55 43.68 -13.41
N GLU A 1256 48.50 44.44 -13.06
CA GLU A 1256 48.61 45.57 -12.13
C GLU A 1256 49.06 45.15 -10.73
N ILE A 1257 48.57 44.01 -10.23
CA ILE A 1257 48.97 43.44 -8.93
C ILE A 1257 50.44 42.99 -8.98
N LEU A 1258 50.84 42.27 -10.03
CA LEU A 1258 52.23 41.86 -10.24
C LEU A 1258 53.19 43.06 -10.33
N GLY A 1259 52.76 44.13 -10.99
CA GLY A 1259 53.47 45.40 -11.05
C GLY A 1259 53.67 46.07 -9.69
N ALA A 1260 52.66 46.03 -8.81
CA ALA A 1260 52.76 46.57 -7.44
C ALA A 1260 53.76 45.79 -6.56
N VAL A 1261 53.91 44.48 -6.80
CA VAL A 1261 54.85 43.59 -6.08
C VAL A 1261 56.27 43.66 -6.66
N GLY A 1262 56.48 44.35 -7.79
CA GLY A 1262 57.79 44.55 -8.41
C GLY A 1262 58.26 43.41 -9.31
N ARG A 1263 57.37 42.48 -9.70
CA ARG A 1263 57.67 41.40 -10.66
C ARG A 1263 56.83 41.62 -11.92
N ARG A 1264 57.45 42.10 -13.00
CA ARG A 1264 56.78 42.28 -14.31
C ARG A 1264 56.66 40.97 -15.07
#